data_AF-A0A811K843-F1
#
_entry.id   AF-A0A811K843-F1
#
_cell.length_a   1.000
_cell.length_b   1.000
_cell.length_c   1.000
_cell.angle_alpha   90.00
_cell.angle_beta   90.00
_cell.angle_gamma   90.00
#
_symmetry.space_group_name_H-M   'P 1'
#
loop_
_entity.id
_entity.type
_entity.pdbx_description
1 polymer ?
#
loop_
_entity_poly.entity_id
_entity_poly.type
_entity_poly.pdbx_seq_one_letter_code
_entity_poly.pdbx_strand_id
1 'polypeptide(L)'
;MSSDIFLLILLVVGCVRSCKINPETAFRTCSCNPVGKNLIEVKCVNQDWDRIPSLQRILPLEDRSHVNISKLDIEKSSVSLISSDTFKNHSIQTLTLSNNRIGTLNVNAFRGLEESLQELDLQNNHLTIFPFWAFTFLRNLITLKLHNNQINDLGANLSKENQLKRLKVMHLDGNDISQIGPHSLSGFPINVLTLSSNQIRQLDHSSLPYTLSILDLSKNLLDKIPLKSLKDLQLLTQLDLHENRIRDVVSTSDVEFKNSIKINLASNLISKLTSDSFKSFKRISELDLGMNKITTVNEHAFRGVEKLEKISLAFNHIESLPPNTFFDLNKTLRKLNMAYNELTRIPEALKTLVSLEVLELNNNKITEINNDDVAKFKPTLKILRLDFNCLQEVHPDIFDGMQRIETLDLSNNQIRHLGKMAFGTTNGAAGSLKQLNLAGNKLEHLTDAGIFFYFTTLHYLNLSYNRLTNITSDALGRLSALKVIELKGNKLSEYPKTSMYNLKQLRSIQLSRNLIDELPVQLLEHNREVTELNLKGNNIKTINDQSFHKSVSQNLKWIDLSHNRIEEIGTDAFEGLPALSHVDLNTNQLLHLNPQTFNQLPQLKSLNLENNQINVIHDFAFNQLPTLSHLNLGFNQIESFSENSFQNVSQLEKLSVSHNNLRTFDFNFLNNDIQKLTVLDLSHNQLSYIDLMTSQHKLQHLSLKHNEFEFINNQLFSTSLYLKTIDLSMNSIIEIHVEAFQKATYLKHIFLTDNRLTNIWRDTFANQKKIELLDLSHNFITNVEAGVFGRNNVANINLSFNNLSSIPTKALSSVPSSLLTLELSHNSIRSVERNDFLELTTLETLIISNNRIEIIEANAFAQLSRLRKLDLSGNPITTWHPQALNKISPSLEELNLAATGLFSFPRIPTKNLMILNISHNKVYDIQKEEIESIGNLQVLDLSYNNLVAVHNNITTKLKNLRKLYLNGNPIQKFENYFFEPFSRMQTLELSNMKDLKYLPSPKQFSYLTKLQNLHLYKIPDNVIYNLTSILLSLPPLHTLHIQINGHTLDNQLAEVDSRLLNELMLTGSSLKVINSHLLSKIKRFRLHLMIKHTSLSFIPSNFFSHLKGIRYLSLTLPNNQIETMSELFKHGSPPVLNSHGTILEHLDISENPLTCDCRMKFLNSWIYYTREELKSWPTVKQALKNTKCLNYNNNSDSLWTLYDLTRTDHPRENDNFEERSKNSKPHFSEKPSPPLYCHENGKENKISQLFSSTSASTFTRLLLLITMAFGFLS
;
A
#
# COMPACT_ATOMS: atom_id res chain seq x y z
N MET A 1 -27.04 -36.90 -53.21
CA MET A 1 -26.36 -35.73 -52.61
C MET A 1 -27.23 -35.31 -51.43
N SER A 2 -26.85 -35.36 -50.16
CA SER A 2 -25.54 -35.44 -49.52
C SER A 2 -25.73 -36.09 -48.13
N SER A 3 -25.36 -37.35 -47.99
CA SER A 3 -25.17 -38.02 -46.69
C SER A 3 -23.85 -37.61 -46.01
N ASP A 4 -23.04 -36.78 -46.68
CA ASP A 4 -21.69 -36.42 -46.23
C ASP A 4 -21.58 -35.06 -45.52
N ILE A 5 -22.67 -34.28 -45.40
CA ILE A 5 -22.63 -32.98 -44.71
C ILE A 5 -22.89 -33.12 -43.20
N PHE A 6 -23.59 -34.16 -42.76
CA PHE A 6 -23.84 -34.38 -41.33
C PHE A 6 -22.62 -34.95 -40.59
N LEU A 7 -21.70 -35.60 -41.30
CA LEU A 7 -20.43 -36.07 -40.73
C LEU A 7 -19.35 -34.98 -40.70
N LEU A 8 -19.41 -33.96 -41.58
CA LEU A 8 -18.42 -32.89 -41.64
C LEU A 8 -18.66 -31.78 -40.59
N ILE A 9 -19.90 -31.54 -40.17
CA ILE A 9 -20.21 -30.53 -39.15
C ILE A 9 -19.80 -31.00 -37.74
N LEU A 10 -19.67 -32.31 -37.51
CA LEU A 10 -19.08 -32.86 -36.28
C LEU A 10 -17.54 -32.82 -36.26
N LEU A 11 -16.89 -32.46 -37.38
CA LEU A 11 -15.42 -32.42 -37.49
C LEU A 11 -14.83 -30.99 -37.52
N VAL A 12 -15.65 -29.94 -37.63
CA VAL A 12 -15.15 -28.54 -37.79
C VAL A 12 -15.42 -27.64 -36.57
N VAL A 13 -16.20 -28.10 -35.58
CA VAL A 13 -16.21 -27.48 -34.26
C VAL A 13 -15.37 -28.36 -33.35
N GLY A 14 -14.11 -27.98 -33.15
CA GLY A 14 -13.25 -28.50 -32.09
C GLY A 14 -13.83 -28.16 -30.72
N CYS A 15 -14.95 -28.77 -30.39
CA CYS A 15 -15.59 -28.69 -29.11
C CYS A 15 -14.73 -29.54 -28.17
N VAL A 16 -13.87 -28.88 -27.41
CA VAL A 16 -13.33 -29.45 -26.17
C VAL A 16 -14.57 -29.95 -25.41
N ARG A 17 -14.76 -31.27 -25.34
CA ARG A 17 -15.75 -31.86 -24.43
C ARG A 17 -15.53 -31.21 -23.08
N SER A 18 -16.56 -30.56 -22.55
CA SER A 18 -16.54 -29.94 -21.22
C SER A 18 -15.93 -30.93 -20.23
N CYS A 19 -14.79 -30.61 -19.61
CA CYS A 19 -14.25 -31.51 -18.59
C CYS A 19 -15.26 -31.61 -17.46
N LYS A 20 -15.74 -32.82 -17.17
CA LYS A 20 -16.70 -33.10 -16.09
C LYS A 20 -16.12 -34.13 -15.14
N ILE A 21 -16.19 -33.84 -13.85
CA ILE A 21 -15.84 -34.79 -12.79
C ILE A 21 -17.02 -35.74 -12.57
N ASN A 22 -16.75 -37.01 -12.33
CA ASN A 22 -17.76 -38.00 -12.02
C ASN A 22 -18.46 -37.68 -10.68
N PRO A 23 -19.77 -37.37 -10.67
CA PRO A 23 -20.50 -36.96 -9.47
C PRO A 23 -20.62 -38.08 -8.42
N GLU A 24 -20.44 -39.35 -8.80
CA GLU A 24 -20.48 -40.49 -7.89
C GLU A 24 -19.16 -40.71 -7.12
N THR A 25 -18.15 -39.85 -7.33
CA THR A 25 -16.87 -39.95 -6.64
C THR A 25 -16.75 -38.95 -5.50
N ALA A 26 -15.76 -39.18 -4.63
CA ALA A 26 -15.38 -38.21 -3.60
C ALA A 26 -14.98 -36.84 -4.19
N PHE A 27 -14.57 -36.79 -5.46
CA PHE A 27 -14.12 -35.59 -6.17
C PHE A 27 -15.26 -34.69 -6.68
N ARG A 28 -16.54 -35.04 -6.45
CA ARG A 28 -17.72 -34.32 -6.99
C ARG A 28 -17.75 -32.81 -6.74
N THR A 29 -17.03 -32.32 -5.74
CA THR A 29 -16.92 -30.90 -5.34
C THR A 29 -15.72 -30.18 -5.98
N CYS A 30 -14.84 -30.91 -6.68
CA CYS A 30 -13.67 -30.35 -7.34
C CYS A 30 -14.02 -29.72 -8.70
N SER A 31 -13.13 -28.87 -9.20
CA SER A 31 -13.22 -28.24 -10.52
C SER A 31 -12.31 -28.95 -11.52
N CYS A 32 -12.68 -28.89 -12.80
CA CYS A 32 -11.85 -29.41 -13.88
C CYS A 32 -11.73 -28.43 -15.04
N ASN A 33 -10.50 -28.20 -15.49
CA ASN A 33 -10.17 -27.29 -16.59
C ASN A 33 -9.36 -28.00 -17.68
N PRO A 34 -9.63 -27.76 -18.98
CA PRO A 34 -8.79 -28.26 -20.06
C PRO A 34 -7.50 -27.44 -20.16
N VAL A 35 -6.34 -28.12 -20.27
CA VAL A 35 -5.00 -27.48 -20.34
C VAL A 35 -4.31 -27.71 -21.69
N GLY A 36 -4.86 -28.59 -22.53
CA GLY A 36 -4.37 -28.87 -23.86
C GLY A 36 -5.22 -29.93 -24.56
N LYS A 37 -4.73 -30.44 -25.69
CA LYS A 37 -5.41 -31.53 -26.41
C LYS A 37 -5.39 -32.79 -25.54
N ASN A 38 -6.55 -33.24 -25.07
CA ASN A 38 -6.73 -34.44 -24.24
C ASN A 38 -6.05 -34.40 -22.85
N LEU A 39 -5.70 -33.20 -22.35
CA LEU A 39 -5.10 -33.00 -21.03
C LEU A 39 -5.94 -32.09 -20.16
N ILE A 40 -6.10 -32.45 -18.90
CA ILE A 40 -6.90 -31.70 -17.94
C ILE A 40 -6.14 -31.44 -16.65
N GLU A 41 -6.55 -30.35 -16.00
CA GLU A 41 -6.25 -29.99 -14.63
C GLU A 41 -7.46 -30.29 -13.77
N VAL A 42 -7.24 -30.98 -12.67
CA VAL A 42 -8.25 -31.16 -11.62
C VAL A 42 -7.82 -30.40 -10.39
N LYS A 43 -8.69 -29.51 -9.91
CA LYS A 43 -8.43 -28.69 -8.72
C LYS A 43 -9.48 -28.93 -7.65
N CYS A 44 -9.00 -29.43 -6.52
CA CYS A 44 -9.72 -29.72 -5.29
C CYS A 44 -9.21 -28.81 -4.18
N VAL A 45 -10.12 -28.03 -3.59
CA VAL A 45 -9.80 -27.14 -2.47
C VAL A 45 -10.75 -27.44 -1.31
N ASN A 46 -10.26 -27.34 -0.08
CA ASN A 46 -11.07 -27.47 1.14
C ASN A 46 -11.79 -28.81 1.32
N GLN A 47 -11.18 -29.90 0.86
CA GLN A 47 -11.74 -31.24 1.07
C GLN A 47 -11.44 -31.73 2.49
N ASP A 48 -12.32 -32.53 3.09
CA ASP A 48 -12.07 -33.17 4.39
C ASP A 48 -11.53 -34.59 4.20
N TRP A 49 -10.44 -34.69 3.45
CA TRP A 49 -9.82 -35.96 3.12
C TRP A 49 -8.63 -36.19 4.02
N ASP A 50 -8.71 -37.13 4.97
CA ASP A 50 -7.52 -37.58 5.69
C ASP A 50 -6.52 -38.25 4.74
N ARG A 51 -7.06 -38.96 3.73
CA ARG A 51 -6.35 -39.65 2.65
C ARG A 51 -6.95 -39.29 1.30
N ILE A 52 -6.11 -39.18 0.28
CA ILE A 52 -6.55 -38.91 -1.10
C ILE A 52 -7.45 -40.08 -1.58
N PRO A 53 -8.69 -39.82 -2.03
CA PRO A 53 -9.58 -40.86 -2.55
C PRO A 53 -9.05 -41.47 -3.86
N SER A 54 -9.54 -42.66 -4.22
CA SER A 54 -9.10 -43.36 -5.44
C SER A 54 -9.37 -42.53 -6.71
N LEU A 55 -8.31 -42.31 -7.50
CA LEU A 55 -8.36 -41.53 -8.74
C LEU A 55 -8.99 -42.30 -9.91
N GLN A 56 -9.14 -43.63 -9.84
CA GLN A 56 -9.61 -44.48 -10.95
C GLN A 56 -10.99 -44.10 -11.52
N ARG A 57 -11.83 -43.42 -10.72
CA ARG A 57 -13.20 -43.07 -11.10
C ARG A 57 -13.45 -41.58 -11.30
N ILE A 58 -12.43 -40.75 -11.19
CA ILE A 58 -12.55 -39.29 -11.17
C ILE A 58 -13.19 -38.72 -12.43
N LEU A 59 -12.95 -39.33 -13.60
CA LEU A 59 -13.64 -39.04 -14.85
C LEU A 59 -14.78 -40.03 -15.15
N PRO A 60 -15.86 -39.59 -15.84
CA PRO A 60 -16.88 -40.48 -16.39
C PRO A 60 -16.28 -41.54 -17.34
N LEU A 61 -16.90 -42.72 -17.42
CA LEU A 61 -16.42 -43.85 -18.24
C LEU A 61 -16.13 -43.49 -19.70
N GLU A 62 -16.94 -42.61 -20.30
CA GLU A 62 -16.81 -42.17 -21.70
C GLU A 62 -15.54 -41.34 -21.99
N ASP A 63 -14.99 -40.67 -20.97
CA ASP A 63 -13.85 -39.76 -21.12
C ASP A 63 -12.53 -40.37 -20.63
N ARG A 64 -12.56 -41.48 -19.88
CA ARG A 64 -11.37 -42.16 -19.32
C ARG A 64 -10.37 -42.67 -20.35
N SER A 65 -10.81 -42.99 -21.57
CA SER A 65 -9.94 -43.49 -22.64
C SER A 65 -9.37 -42.39 -23.54
N HIS A 66 -9.83 -41.13 -23.38
CA HIS A 66 -9.51 -40.03 -24.29
C HIS A 66 -8.88 -38.82 -23.58
N VAL A 67 -8.93 -38.74 -22.25
CA VAL A 67 -8.49 -37.58 -21.47
C VAL A 67 -7.62 -38.01 -20.28
N ASN A 68 -6.44 -37.42 -20.15
CA ASN A 68 -5.49 -37.68 -19.05
C ASN A 68 -5.34 -36.47 -18.12
N ILE A 69 -5.20 -36.76 -16.82
CA ILE A 69 -4.91 -35.73 -15.81
C ILE A 69 -3.43 -35.40 -15.86
N SER A 70 -3.10 -34.23 -16.40
CA SER A 70 -1.72 -33.72 -16.40
C SER A 70 -1.37 -32.98 -15.12
N LYS A 71 -2.36 -32.31 -14.51
CA LYS A 71 -2.19 -31.53 -13.27
C LYS A 71 -3.26 -31.88 -12.25
N LEU A 72 -2.84 -32.11 -11.01
CA LEU A 72 -3.73 -32.37 -9.89
C LEU A 72 -3.36 -31.45 -8.72
N ASP A 73 -4.29 -30.55 -8.38
CA ASP A 73 -4.16 -29.65 -7.25
C ASP A 73 -5.12 -30.09 -6.14
N ILE A 74 -4.58 -30.45 -4.99
CA ILE A 74 -5.31 -30.75 -3.76
C ILE A 74 -4.79 -29.81 -2.68
N GLU A 75 -5.44 -28.66 -2.53
CA GLU A 75 -5.00 -27.60 -1.63
C GLU A 75 -5.93 -27.52 -0.41
N LYS A 76 -5.40 -27.17 0.76
CA LYS A 76 -6.22 -26.87 1.96
C LYS A 76 -7.17 -28.00 2.36
N SER A 77 -6.81 -29.25 2.10
CA SER A 77 -7.74 -30.39 2.06
C SER A 77 -7.52 -31.43 3.16
N SER A 78 -6.99 -31.01 4.32
CA SER A 78 -6.77 -31.84 5.52
C SER A 78 -5.93 -33.11 5.36
N VAL A 79 -5.37 -33.36 4.17
CA VAL A 79 -4.65 -34.59 3.85
C VAL A 79 -3.48 -34.77 4.81
N SER A 80 -3.49 -35.86 5.55
CA SER A 80 -2.44 -36.20 6.51
C SER A 80 -1.59 -37.37 6.02
N LEU A 81 -2.18 -38.27 5.23
CA LEU A 81 -1.52 -39.48 4.72
C LEU A 81 -1.77 -39.69 3.23
N ILE A 82 -0.70 -39.96 2.50
CA ILE A 82 -0.74 -40.44 1.11
C ILE A 82 -0.56 -41.96 1.12
N SER A 83 -1.56 -42.69 0.64
CA SER A 83 -1.52 -44.16 0.62
C SER A 83 -0.59 -44.67 -0.49
N SER A 84 0.01 -45.84 -0.27
CA SER A 84 0.74 -46.55 -1.32
C SER A 84 -0.19 -46.84 -2.51
N ASP A 85 0.25 -46.55 -3.73
CA ASP A 85 -0.49 -46.73 -4.99
C ASP A 85 -1.60 -45.71 -5.28
N THR A 86 -1.72 -44.60 -4.53
CA THR A 86 -2.74 -43.55 -4.76
C THR A 86 -2.76 -43.06 -6.22
N PHE A 87 -1.58 -42.89 -6.82
CA PHE A 87 -1.39 -42.34 -8.16
C PHE A 87 -1.08 -43.39 -9.23
N LYS A 88 -1.24 -44.67 -8.91
CA LYS A 88 -0.94 -45.78 -9.81
C LYS A 88 -1.76 -45.67 -11.10
N ASN A 89 -1.13 -45.94 -12.24
CA ASN A 89 -1.71 -45.85 -13.59
C ASN A 89 -2.12 -44.44 -14.04
N HIS A 90 -1.63 -43.38 -13.41
CA HIS A 90 -1.84 -41.99 -13.84
C HIS A 90 -0.53 -41.39 -14.35
N SER A 91 -0.60 -40.45 -15.29
CA SER A 91 0.58 -39.78 -15.86
C SER A 91 0.58 -38.28 -15.50
N ILE A 92 0.48 -38.00 -14.19
CA ILE A 92 0.45 -36.62 -13.67
C ILE A 92 1.86 -36.02 -13.80
N GLN A 93 1.93 -34.82 -14.36
CA GLN A 93 3.17 -34.04 -14.54
C GLN A 93 3.37 -33.03 -13.41
N THR A 94 2.28 -32.44 -12.91
CA THR A 94 2.32 -31.49 -11.79
C THR A 94 1.36 -31.93 -10.70
N LEU A 95 1.88 -32.14 -9.50
CA LEU A 95 1.10 -32.53 -8.33
C LEU A 95 1.27 -31.48 -7.22
N THR A 96 0.19 -30.79 -6.90
CA THR A 96 0.15 -29.81 -5.80
C THR A 96 -0.63 -30.39 -4.64
N LEU A 97 0.03 -30.51 -3.48
CA LEU A 97 -0.54 -30.97 -2.21
C LEU A 97 -0.32 -29.90 -1.12
N SER A 98 -0.41 -28.63 -1.49
CA SER A 98 -0.07 -27.49 -0.63
C SER A 98 -1.12 -27.24 0.46
N ASN A 99 -0.69 -26.66 1.59
CA ASN A 99 -1.58 -26.27 2.69
C ASN A 99 -2.39 -27.44 3.29
N ASN A 100 -1.83 -28.65 3.32
CA ASN A 100 -2.45 -29.81 3.95
C ASN A 100 -1.80 -30.09 5.32
N ARG A 101 -2.00 -31.30 5.86
CA ARG A 101 -1.48 -31.72 7.18
C ARG A 101 -0.45 -32.84 7.05
N ILE A 102 0.21 -32.93 5.90
CA ILE A 102 1.12 -34.04 5.61
C ILE A 102 2.33 -33.90 6.53
N GLY A 103 2.44 -34.82 7.49
CA GLY A 103 3.53 -34.85 8.48
C GLY A 103 4.67 -35.78 8.09
N THR A 104 4.34 -36.89 7.42
CA THR A 104 5.30 -37.89 6.94
C THR A 104 4.82 -38.44 5.60
N LEU A 105 5.73 -39.04 4.84
CA LEU A 105 5.41 -39.68 3.55
C LEU A 105 5.78 -41.15 3.60
N ASN A 106 4.90 -41.99 3.07
CA ASN A 106 5.18 -43.40 2.84
C ASN A 106 6.22 -43.56 1.71
N VAL A 107 7.05 -44.61 1.77
CA VAL A 107 8.04 -44.92 0.72
C VAL A 107 7.43 -45.08 -0.67
N ASN A 108 6.18 -45.56 -0.76
CA ASN A 108 5.46 -45.76 -2.01
C ASN A 108 4.37 -44.70 -2.25
N ALA A 109 4.45 -43.54 -1.60
CA ALA A 109 3.42 -42.49 -1.69
C ALA A 109 3.15 -42.01 -3.13
N PHE A 110 4.19 -41.92 -3.96
CA PHE A 110 4.09 -41.43 -5.35
C PHE A 110 4.26 -42.55 -6.39
N ARG A 111 4.04 -43.80 -5.99
CA ARG A 111 4.16 -44.95 -6.88
C ARG A 111 3.22 -44.81 -8.09
N GLY A 112 3.75 -45.03 -9.28
CA GLY A 112 3.07 -44.83 -10.56
C GLY A 112 3.42 -43.52 -11.27
N LEU A 113 4.07 -42.58 -10.59
CA LEU A 113 4.46 -41.27 -11.14
C LEU A 113 5.95 -41.14 -11.46
N GLU A 114 6.71 -42.24 -11.35
CA GLU A 114 8.18 -42.27 -11.45
C GLU A 114 8.70 -41.68 -12.76
N GLU A 115 7.98 -41.92 -13.86
CA GLU A 115 8.33 -41.51 -15.21
C GLU A 115 7.51 -40.30 -15.72
N SER A 116 6.54 -39.78 -14.97
CA SER A 116 5.69 -38.68 -15.45
C SER A 116 5.86 -37.37 -14.68
N LEU A 117 6.11 -37.43 -13.36
CA LEU A 117 6.07 -36.25 -12.50
C LEU A 117 7.28 -35.35 -12.72
N GLN A 118 7.02 -34.08 -13.00
CA GLN A 118 8.03 -33.04 -13.23
C GLN A 118 8.04 -32.00 -12.10
N GLU A 119 6.90 -31.72 -11.49
CA GLU A 119 6.79 -30.80 -10.37
C GLU A 119 5.97 -31.41 -9.22
N LEU A 120 6.53 -31.32 -8.02
CA LEU A 120 5.86 -31.71 -6.78
C LEU A 120 5.87 -30.53 -5.79
N ASP A 121 4.67 -30.07 -5.42
CA ASP A 121 4.48 -29.03 -4.43
C ASP A 121 3.87 -29.56 -3.13
N LEU A 122 4.66 -29.51 -2.07
CA LEU A 122 4.31 -29.92 -0.70
C LEU A 122 4.46 -28.74 0.28
N GLN A 123 4.40 -27.50 -0.19
CA GLN A 123 4.53 -26.32 0.67
C GLN A 123 3.44 -26.23 1.75
N ASN A 124 3.74 -25.50 2.84
CA ASN A 124 2.79 -25.24 3.94
C ASN A 124 2.16 -26.53 4.51
N ASN A 125 2.95 -27.58 4.68
CA ASN A 125 2.54 -28.83 5.32
C ASN A 125 3.24 -28.97 6.70
N HIS A 126 3.16 -30.15 7.30
CA HIS A 126 3.71 -30.44 8.62
C HIS A 126 4.95 -31.35 8.57
N LEU A 127 5.66 -31.39 7.44
CA LEU A 127 6.82 -32.27 7.28
C LEU A 127 7.91 -31.85 8.27
N THR A 128 8.31 -32.76 9.16
CA THR A 128 9.37 -32.52 10.17
C THR A 128 10.74 -33.01 9.73
N ILE A 129 10.78 -33.98 8.81
CA ILE A 129 11.98 -34.61 8.28
C ILE A 129 11.94 -34.48 6.76
N PHE A 130 13.09 -34.26 6.11
CA PHE A 130 13.19 -34.29 4.66
C PHE A 130 12.93 -35.72 4.14
N PRO A 131 11.80 -35.97 3.44
CA PRO A 131 11.33 -37.33 3.18
C PRO A 131 11.92 -37.90 1.88
N PHE A 132 13.26 -37.93 1.80
CA PHE A 132 13.99 -38.33 0.60
C PHE A 132 13.54 -39.69 0.04
N TRP A 133 13.31 -40.67 0.92
CA TRP A 133 12.89 -42.04 0.57
C TRP A 133 11.61 -42.09 -0.28
N ALA A 134 10.70 -41.12 -0.10
CA ALA A 134 9.44 -41.09 -0.84
C ALA A 134 9.62 -40.55 -2.28
N PHE A 135 10.68 -39.80 -2.52
CA PHE A 135 10.95 -39.18 -3.81
C PHE A 135 12.02 -39.90 -4.61
N THR A 136 12.78 -40.82 -4.00
CA THR A 136 13.99 -41.42 -4.55
C THR A 136 13.85 -41.83 -6.02
N PHE A 137 12.73 -42.43 -6.42
CA PHE A 137 12.50 -42.97 -7.77
C PHE A 137 11.77 -42.04 -8.76
N LEU A 138 11.52 -40.77 -8.42
CA LEU A 138 10.86 -39.81 -9.31
C LEU A 138 11.83 -39.27 -10.37
N ARG A 139 12.23 -40.12 -11.33
CA ARG A 139 13.35 -39.88 -12.27
C ARG A 139 13.20 -38.62 -13.13
N ASN A 140 11.96 -38.23 -13.42
CA ASN A 140 11.64 -37.04 -14.23
C ASN A 140 11.35 -35.76 -13.43
N LEU A 141 11.45 -35.80 -12.10
CA LEU A 141 11.20 -34.63 -11.25
C LEU A 141 12.23 -33.53 -11.53
N ILE A 142 11.76 -32.32 -11.82
CA ILE A 142 12.56 -31.12 -12.12
C ILE A 142 12.51 -30.14 -10.95
N THR A 143 11.32 -29.96 -10.37
CA THR A 143 11.07 -28.98 -9.30
C THR A 143 10.45 -29.65 -8.09
N LEU A 144 11.02 -29.39 -6.92
CA LEU A 144 10.50 -29.84 -5.63
C LEU A 144 10.31 -28.63 -4.69
N LYS A 145 9.06 -28.39 -4.26
CA LYS A 145 8.71 -27.32 -3.33
C LYS A 145 8.35 -27.89 -1.96
N LEU A 146 9.14 -27.54 -0.96
CA LEU A 146 9.00 -27.98 0.43
C LEU A 146 9.03 -26.80 1.42
N HIS A 147 8.88 -25.58 0.93
CA HIS A 147 8.95 -24.39 1.77
C HIS A 147 7.79 -24.30 2.78
N ASN A 148 8.02 -23.58 3.88
CA ASN A 148 7.08 -23.38 5.00
C ASN A 148 6.59 -24.69 5.65
N ASN A 149 7.45 -25.71 5.73
CA ASN A 149 7.22 -26.92 6.50
C ASN A 149 7.86 -26.81 7.90
N GLN A 150 8.16 -27.93 8.57
CA GLN A 150 8.84 -27.99 9.87
C GLN A 150 10.16 -28.77 9.78
N ILE A 151 10.76 -28.82 8.59
CA ILE A 151 11.96 -29.61 8.34
C ILE A 151 13.10 -28.98 9.13
N ASN A 152 13.72 -29.74 10.03
CA ASN A 152 14.80 -29.24 10.90
C ASN A 152 16.19 -29.78 10.55
N ASP A 153 16.24 -30.89 9.82
CA ASP A 153 17.46 -31.58 9.41
C ASP A 153 17.30 -32.18 8.00
N LEU A 154 18.37 -32.06 7.20
CA LEU A 154 18.51 -32.67 5.88
C LEU A 154 19.31 -33.98 5.94
N GLY A 155 19.66 -34.47 7.14
CA GLY A 155 20.36 -35.75 7.34
C GLY A 155 21.78 -35.76 6.80
N ALA A 156 22.38 -36.95 6.64
CA ALA A 156 23.71 -37.14 6.04
C ALA A 156 23.67 -38.29 5.01
N ASN A 157 24.57 -38.25 4.00
CA ASN A 157 24.72 -39.30 2.98
C ASN A 157 23.48 -39.63 2.12
N LEU A 158 22.47 -38.76 2.02
CA LEU A 158 21.29 -38.99 1.16
C LEU A 158 21.68 -39.18 -0.33
N SER A 159 22.80 -38.59 -0.73
CA SER A 159 23.37 -38.67 -2.07
C SER A 159 23.66 -40.09 -2.57
N LYS A 160 23.95 -41.06 -1.69
CA LYS A 160 24.31 -42.44 -2.07
C LYS A 160 23.17 -43.19 -2.76
N GLU A 161 21.92 -42.84 -2.44
CA GLU A 161 20.72 -43.54 -2.90
C GLU A 161 19.96 -42.74 -3.98
N ASN A 162 20.51 -41.62 -4.47
CA ASN A 162 19.78 -40.68 -5.33
C ASN A 162 19.55 -41.14 -6.78
N GLN A 163 18.29 -41.33 -7.17
CA GLN A 163 17.85 -41.56 -8.56
C GLN A 163 17.17 -40.33 -9.20
N LEU A 164 17.08 -39.18 -8.50
CA LEU A 164 16.55 -37.92 -9.04
C LEU A 164 17.55 -37.25 -9.99
N LYS A 165 17.76 -37.83 -11.17
CA LYS A 165 18.78 -37.37 -12.13
C LYS A 165 18.39 -36.09 -12.90
N ARG A 166 17.12 -35.67 -12.85
CA ARG A 166 16.62 -34.47 -13.56
C ARG A 166 16.24 -33.31 -12.65
N LEU A 167 16.39 -33.45 -11.32
CA LEU A 167 16.01 -32.41 -10.37
C LEU A 167 16.90 -31.18 -10.53
N LYS A 168 16.30 -30.01 -10.77
CA LYS A 168 17.00 -28.74 -11.02
C LYS A 168 16.72 -27.69 -9.97
N VAL A 169 15.53 -27.68 -9.39
CA VAL A 169 15.09 -26.65 -8.45
C VAL A 169 14.57 -27.30 -7.17
N MET A 170 15.07 -26.84 -6.03
CA MET A 170 14.60 -27.27 -4.71
C MET A 170 14.37 -26.06 -3.81
N HIS A 171 13.14 -25.92 -3.32
CA HIS A 171 12.74 -24.86 -2.40
C HIS A 171 12.53 -25.40 -0.99
N LEU A 172 13.33 -24.91 -0.04
CA LEU A 172 13.32 -25.31 1.38
C LEU A 172 13.15 -24.11 2.32
N ASP A 173 12.67 -22.99 1.81
CA ASP A 173 12.52 -21.74 2.55
C ASP A 173 11.53 -21.86 3.72
N GLY A 174 11.69 -21.04 4.76
CA GLY A 174 10.71 -20.94 5.85
C GLY A 174 10.56 -22.20 6.71
N ASN A 175 11.50 -23.14 6.61
CA ASN A 175 11.58 -24.33 7.46
C ASN A 175 12.33 -24.00 8.77
N ASP A 176 12.71 -25.03 9.51
CA ASP A 176 13.39 -24.94 10.80
C ASP A 176 14.84 -25.51 10.71
N ILE A 177 15.42 -25.51 9.50
CA ILE A 177 16.71 -26.15 9.21
C ILE A 177 17.81 -25.41 9.95
N SER A 178 18.54 -26.11 10.82
CA SER A 178 19.61 -25.53 11.63
C SER A 178 21.02 -25.87 11.15
N GLN A 179 21.17 -27.03 10.51
CA GLN A 179 22.41 -27.56 9.96
C GLN A 179 22.15 -28.38 8.69
N ILE A 180 23.16 -28.46 7.82
CA ILE A 180 23.17 -29.37 6.67
C ILE A 180 24.36 -30.31 6.82
N GLY A 181 24.06 -31.60 6.98
CA GLY A 181 25.06 -32.64 7.25
C GLY A 181 25.99 -32.95 6.07
N PRO A 182 26.98 -33.83 6.27
CA PRO A 182 27.90 -34.24 5.21
C PRO A 182 27.18 -35.06 4.14
N HIS A 183 27.50 -34.76 2.88
CA HIS A 183 26.96 -35.44 1.70
C HIS A 183 25.41 -35.49 1.60
N SER A 184 24.70 -34.55 2.25
CA SER A 184 23.23 -34.52 2.25
C SER A 184 22.65 -34.17 0.89
N LEU A 185 23.13 -33.10 0.25
CA LEU A 185 22.62 -32.64 -1.05
C LEU A 185 23.65 -32.81 -2.19
N SER A 186 24.85 -33.29 -1.89
CA SER A 186 25.97 -33.35 -2.84
C SER A 186 25.71 -34.18 -4.10
N GLY A 187 24.89 -35.22 -3.99
CA GLY A 187 24.57 -36.16 -5.09
C GLY A 187 23.41 -35.75 -5.97
N PHE A 188 22.79 -34.58 -5.74
CA PHE A 188 21.65 -34.10 -6.53
C PHE A 188 22.11 -33.16 -7.66
N PRO A 189 21.50 -33.22 -8.85
CA PRO A 189 21.87 -32.37 -9.99
C PRO A 189 21.18 -30.98 -9.96
N ILE A 190 21.07 -30.39 -8.77
CA ILE A 190 20.31 -29.16 -8.48
C ILE A 190 21.09 -27.93 -8.95
N ASN A 191 20.43 -27.08 -9.72
CA ASN A 191 20.96 -25.80 -10.19
C ASN A 191 20.55 -24.64 -9.27
N VAL A 192 19.34 -24.68 -8.70
CA VAL A 192 18.77 -23.64 -7.84
C VAL A 192 18.33 -24.24 -6.51
N LEU A 193 18.93 -23.77 -5.43
CA LEU A 193 18.60 -24.17 -4.06
C LEU A 193 18.27 -22.94 -3.23
N THR A 194 17.06 -22.89 -2.70
CA THR A 194 16.62 -21.81 -1.79
C THR A 194 16.40 -22.35 -0.38
N LEU A 195 17.09 -21.73 0.57
CA LEU A 195 17.12 -22.08 1.99
C LEU A 195 16.84 -20.84 2.85
N SER A 196 16.15 -19.85 2.31
CA SER A 196 15.86 -18.59 2.98
C SER A 196 15.02 -18.81 4.24
N SER A 197 15.17 -17.94 5.24
CA SER A 197 14.30 -17.91 6.42
C SER A 197 14.30 -19.23 7.22
N ASN A 198 15.48 -19.83 7.33
CA ASN A 198 15.76 -20.99 8.17
C ASN A 198 16.59 -20.58 9.40
N GLN A 199 17.15 -21.54 10.13
CA GLN A 199 17.96 -21.32 11.33
C GLN A 199 19.43 -21.73 11.11
N ILE A 200 19.91 -21.68 9.86
CA ILE A 200 21.21 -22.22 9.47
C ILE A 200 22.32 -21.38 10.08
N ARG A 201 23.19 -22.02 10.87
CA ARG A 201 24.38 -21.40 11.47
C ARG A 201 25.67 -21.76 10.77
N GLN A 202 25.71 -22.95 10.17
CA GLN A 202 26.88 -23.47 9.47
C GLN A 202 26.44 -24.51 8.43
N LEU A 203 27.30 -24.73 7.44
CA LEU A 203 27.16 -25.79 6.44
C LEU A 203 28.37 -26.71 6.53
N ASP A 204 28.18 -28.03 6.38
CA ASP A 204 29.31 -28.94 6.21
C ASP A 204 29.98 -28.72 4.84
N HIS A 205 31.29 -28.98 4.76
CA HIS A 205 32.10 -28.79 3.56
C HIS A 205 31.67 -29.67 2.37
N SER A 206 31.07 -30.82 2.63
CA SER A 206 30.70 -31.83 1.63
C SER A 206 29.19 -31.90 1.37
N SER A 207 28.43 -30.93 1.89
CA SER A 207 26.98 -30.97 1.96
C SER A 207 26.26 -30.58 0.66
N LEU A 208 26.81 -29.64 -0.11
CA LEU A 208 26.14 -29.00 -1.24
C LEU A 208 26.43 -29.68 -2.60
N PRO A 209 25.50 -29.62 -3.56
CA PRO A 209 25.69 -30.17 -4.91
C PRO A 209 26.62 -29.34 -5.78
N TYR A 210 27.60 -29.99 -6.42
CA TYR A 210 28.58 -29.37 -7.32
C TYR A 210 27.96 -28.73 -8.59
N THR A 211 26.70 -29.06 -8.89
CA THR A 211 25.95 -28.51 -10.03
C THR A 211 25.26 -27.18 -9.75
N LEU A 212 25.32 -26.68 -8.51
CA LEU A 212 24.65 -25.44 -8.11
C LEU A 212 25.15 -24.23 -8.91
N SER A 213 24.18 -23.43 -9.36
CA SER A 213 24.42 -22.12 -9.94
C SER A 213 23.87 -20.98 -9.11
N ILE A 214 22.74 -21.20 -8.43
CA ILE A 214 22.10 -20.22 -7.54
C ILE A 214 21.91 -20.86 -6.17
N LEU A 215 22.43 -20.19 -5.14
CA LEU A 215 22.26 -20.57 -3.74
C LEU A 215 21.74 -19.37 -2.95
N ASP A 216 20.55 -19.51 -2.39
CA ASP A 216 19.96 -18.53 -1.49
C ASP A 216 20.01 -19.05 -0.05
N LEU A 217 20.82 -18.39 0.77
CA LEU A 217 20.99 -18.61 2.21
C LEU A 217 20.57 -17.38 3.02
N SER A 218 19.72 -16.54 2.46
CA SER A 218 19.26 -15.32 3.11
C SER A 218 18.44 -15.57 4.38
N LYS A 219 18.36 -14.56 5.26
CA LYS A 219 17.54 -14.61 6.48
C LYS A 219 17.82 -15.84 7.35
N ASN A 220 19.11 -16.15 7.50
CA ASN A 220 19.60 -17.24 8.34
C ASN A 220 20.47 -16.67 9.49
N LEU A 221 21.18 -17.54 10.19
CA LEU A 221 22.01 -17.19 11.35
C LEU A 221 23.50 -17.37 11.06
N LEU A 222 23.94 -17.20 9.81
CA LEU A 222 25.35 -17.34 9.44
C LEU A 222 26.17 -16.18 10.00
N ASP A 223 27.21 -16.50 10.78
CA ASP A 223 28.15 -15.51 11.33
C ASP A 223 29.34 -15.23 10.39
N LYS A 224 29.55 -16.08 9.38
CA LYS A 224 30.62 -15.99 8.38
C LYS A 224 30.20 -16.59 7.04
N ILE A 225 30.87 -16.19 5.97
CA ILE A 225 30.70 -16.81 4.65
C ILE A 225 31.20 -18.26 4.71
N PRO A 226 30.41 -19.27 4.30
CA PRO A 226 30.77 -20.68 4.41
C PRO A 226 31.74 -21.13 3.30
N LEU A 227 32.90 -20.49 3.17
CA LEU A 227 33.85 -20.69 2.05
C LEU A 227 34.25 -22.15 1.82
N LYS A 228 34.50 -22.93 2.89
CA LYS A 228 34.87 -24.35 2.76
C LYS A 228 33.78 -25.19 2.09
N SER A 229 32.51 -24.90 2.34
CA SER A 229 31.36 -25.58 1.71
C SER A 229 31.09 -25.13 0.29
N LEU A 230 31.59 -23.95 -0.07
CA LEU A 230 31.43 -23.39 -1.41
C LEU A 230 32.59 -23.76 -2.34
N LYS A 231 33.75 -24.18 -1.81
CA LYS A 231 35.01 -24.39 -2.54
C LYS A 231 34.86 -25.17 -3.85
N ASP A 232 34.08 -26.25 -3.84
CA ASP A 232 33.96 -27.16 -4.98
C ASP A 232 32.81 -26.78 -5.95
N LEU A 233 32.06 -25.71 -5.66
CA LEU A 233 30.91 -25.27 -6.45
C LEU A 233 31.31 -24.42 -7.65
N GLN A 234 31.96 -25.04 -8.64
CA GLN A 234 32.49 -24.33 -9.80
C GLN A 234 31.39 -23.64 -10.63
N LEU A 235 30.15 -24.14 -10.67
CA LEU A 235 29.09 -23.52 -11.49
C LEU A 235 28.35 -22.37 -10.79
N LEU A 236 28.73 -22.02 -9.56
CA LEU A 236 28.04 -21.02 -8.74
C LEU A 236 28.19 -19.62 -9.35
N THR A 237 27.07 -19.04 -9.77
CA THR A 237 27.00 -17.69 -10.36
C THR A 237 26.30 -16.70 -9.45
N GLN A 238 25.50 -17.15 -8.48
CA GLN A 238 24.81 -16.29 -7.52
C GLN A 238 24.78 -16.92 -6.13
N LEU A 239 25.20 -16.11 -5.15
CA LEU A 239 25.17 -16.43 -3.73
C LEU A 239 24.46 -15.29 -2.98
N ASP A 240 23.31 -15.61 -2.40
CA ASP A 240 22.58 -14.68 -1.55
C ASP A 240 22.79 -15.02 -0.07
N LEU A 241 23.34 -14.07 0.67
CA LEU A 241 23.59 -14.12 2.12
C LEU A 241 22.92 -12.93 2.83
N HIS A 242 21.91 -12.30 2.22
CA HIS A 242 21.27 -11.13 2.78
C HIS A 242 20.63 -11.43 4.14
N GLU A 243 20.58 -10.43 5.03
CA GLU A 243 19.95 -10.55 6.36
C GLU A 243 20.46 -11.74 7.22
N ASN A 244 21.77 -11.96 7.21
CA ASN A 244 22.44 -12.88 8.12
C ASN A 244 23.12 -12.10 9.28
N ARG A 245 24.01 -12.78 10.03
CA ARG A 245 24.78 -12.22 11.15
C ARG A 245 26.27 -12.09 10.82
N ILE A 246 26.62 -12.00 9.54
CA ILE A 246 28.02 -12.01 9.09
C ILE A 246 28.72 -10.75 9.60
N ARG A 247 29.82 -10.93 10.36
CA ARG A 247 30.59 -9.81 10.97
C ARG A 247 31.85 -9.45 10.22
N ASP A 248 32.50 -10.44 9.62
CA ASP A 248 33.75 -10.28 8.90
C ASP A 248 33.68 -11.05 7.59
N VAL A 249 34.19 -10.42 6.54
CA VAL A 249 34.49 -11.09 5.28
C VAL A 249 35.96 -11.49 5.36
N VAL A 250 36.24 -12.79 5.48
CA VAL A 250 37.61 -13.33 5.60
C VAL A 250 37.77 -14.43 4.57
N SER A 251 38.79 -14.32 3.73
CA SER A 251 39.19 -15.35 2.78
C SER A 251 40.13 -16.38 3.43
N THR A 252 40.22 -17.56 2.83
CA THR A 252 41.14 -18.62 3.24
C THR A 252 42.02 -19.03 2.07
N SER A 253 43.31 -19.27 2.29
CA SER A 253 44.28 -19.66 1.24
C SER A 253 43.86 -20.89 0.44
N ASP A 254 43.10 -21.79 1.06
CA ASP A 254 42.76 -23.09 0.49
C ASP A 254 41.50 -23.05 -0.40
N VAL A 255 40.87 -21.87 -0.57
CA VAL A 255 39.62 -21.69 -1.31
C VAL A 255 39.76 -20.54 -2.31
N GLU A 256 39.57 -20.86 -3.60
CA GLU A 256 39.65 -19.90 -4.71
C GLU A 256 38.50 -20.13 -5.72
N PHE A 257 37.70 -19.10 -5.94
CA PHE A 257 36.63 -19.06 -6.94
C PHE A 257 37.11 -18.39 -8.21
N LYS A 258 37.22 -19.18 -9.29
CA LYS A 258 37.64 -18.70 -10.61
C LYS A 258 36.48 -18.21 -11.47
N ASN A 259 35.25 -18.62 -11.17
CA ASN A 259 34.07 -18.22 -11.94
C ASN A 259 33.50 -16.88 -11.48
N SER A 260 32.79 -16.22 -12.39
CA SER A 260 32.16 -14.93 -12.12
C SER A 260 30.93 -15.12 -11.25
N ILE A 261 30.93 -14.56 -10.05
CA ILE A 261 29.85 -14.72 -9.07
C ILE A 261 29.19 -13.38 -8.71
N LYS A 262 27.88 -13.40 -8.44
CA LYS A 262 27.14 -12.33 -7.78
C LYS A 262 27.01 -12.66 -6.29
N ILE A 263 27.37 -11.72 -5.43
CA ILE A 263 27.37 -11.93 -3.98
C ILE A 263 26.54 -10.83 -3.34
N ASN A 264 25.45 -11.23 -2.67
CA ASN A 264 24.63 -10.34 -1.87
C ASN A 264 24.94 -10.55 -0.38
N LEU A 265 25.58 -9.56 0.24
CA LEU A 265 25.91 -9.52 1.66
C LEU A 265 25.16 -8.38 2.37
N ALA A 266 24.11 -7.84 1.75
CA ALA A 266 23.38 -6.71 2.30
C ALA A 266 22.71 -7.05 3.63
N SER A 267 22.53 -6.04 4.48
CA SER A 267 21.84 -6.19 5.78
C SER A 267 22.50 -7.23 6.70
N ASN A 268 23.83 -7.27 6.75
CA ASN A 268 24.61 -8.08 7.69
C ASN A 268 25.17 -7.20 8.84
N LEU A 269 26.20 -7.68 9.54
CA LEU A 269 26.86 -6.99 10.67
C LEU A 269 28.30 -6.60 10.33
N ILE A 270 28.65 -6.51 9.05
CA ILE A 270 30.03 -6.28 8.60
C ILE A 270 30.47 -4.87 9.00
N SER A 271 31.55 -4.75 9.76
CA SER A 271 32.03 -3.44 10.25
C SER A 271 33.34 -2.96 9.61
N LYS A 272 34.12 -3.88 9.03
CA LYS A 272 35.42 -3.59 8.42
C LYS A 272 35.69 -4.51 7.24
N LEU A 273 36.46 -4.01 6.28
CA LEU A 273 37.03 -4.80 5.19
C LEU A 273 38.56 -4.79 5.32
N THR A 274 39.16 -5.98 5.39
CA THR A 274 40.62 -6.18 5.56
C THR A 274 41.27 -6.60 4.25
N SER A 275 42.60 -6.63 4.19
CA SER A 275 43.37 -7.03 3.00
C SER A 275 43.07 -8.45 2.49
N ASP A 276 42.50 -9.32 3.34
CA ASP A 276 42.13 -10.69 2.99
C ASP A 276 40.61 -10.85 2.79
N SER A 277 39.81 -9.78 2.71
CA SER A 277 38.36 -9.93 2.66
C SER A 277 37.86 -10.69 1.43
N PHE A 278 38.29 -10.32 0.23
CA PHE A 278 37.78 -10.93 -1.03
C PHE A 278 38.81 -11.75 -1.81
N LYS A 279 39.97 -12.05 -1.20
CA LYS A 279 41.08 -12.79 -1.83
C LYS A 279 40.68 -14.17 -2.39
N SER A 280 39.69 -14.84 -1.79
CA SER A 280 39.14 -16.11 -2.28
C SER A 280 38.32 -15.95 -3.57
N PHE A 281 37.85 -14.76 -3.93
CA PHE A 281 37.00 -14.54 -5.10
C PHE A 281 37.76 -13.77 -6.19
N LYS A 282 38.23 -14.45 -7.25
CA LYS A 282 38.97 -13.80 -8.32
C LYS A 282 38.11 -12.94 -9.23
N ARG A 283 36.86 -13.35 -9.47
CA ARG A 283 35.94 -12.68 -10.39
C ARG A 283 34.58 -12.52 -9.74
N ILE A 284 34.23 -11.29 -9.39
CA ILE A 284 32.92 -10.94 -8.86
C ILE A 284 32.23 -10.08 -9.94
N SER A 285 31.01 -10.41 -10.33
CA SER A 285 30.26 -9.56 -11.26
C SER A 285 29.54 -8.43 -10.53
N GLU A 286 28.95 -8.75 -9.38
CA GLU A 286 28.18 -7.83 -8.55
C GLU A 286 28.40 -8.16 -7.08
N LEU A 287 28.68 -7.14 -6.29
CA LEU A 287 28.89 -7.24 -4.85
C LEU A 287 28.01 -6.22 -4.14
N ASP A 288 27.04 -6.69 -3.37
CA ASP A 288 26.23 -5.82 -2.52
C ASP A 288 26.64 -5.97 -1.06
N LEU A 289 27.20 -4.90 -0.49
CA LEU A 289 27.55 -4.75 0.91
C LEU A 289 26.68 -3.69 1.58
N GLY A 290 25.54 -3.34 0.97
CA GLY A 290 24.63 -2.32 1.46
C GLY A 290 24.08 -2.63 2.85
N MET A 291 23.66 -1.60 3.60
CA MET A 291 22.99 -1.75 4.90
C MET A 291 23.79 -2.56 5.93
N ASN A 292 25.12 -2.44 5.90
CA ASN A 292 26.02 -3.03 6.89
C ASN A 292 26.47 -1.95 7.90
N LYS A 293 27.52 -2.23 8.68
CA LYS A 293 28.11 -1.33 9.68
C LYS A 293 29.51 -0.87 9.27
N ILE A 294 29.84 -0.87 7.97
CA ILE A 294 31.20 -0.65 7.50
C ILE A 294 31.64 0.78 7.80
N THR A 295 32.67 0.92 8.63
CA THR A 295 33.32 2.21 8.96
C THR A 295 34.71 2.31 8.34
N THR A 296 35.42 1.18 8.24
CA THR A 296 36.82 1.13 7.81
C THR A 296 37.00 0.13 6.67
N VAL A 297 37.71 0.56 5.63
CA VAL A 297 38.06 -0.26 4.47
C VAL A 297 39.57 -0.18 4.31
N ASN A 298 40.26 -1.32 4.31
CA ASN A 298 41.70 -1.37 4.12
C ASN A 298 42.09 -1.00 2.66
N GLU A 299 43.26 -0.40 2.47
CA GLU A 299 43.81 -0.02 1.15
C GLU A 299 44.01 -1.21 0.19
N HIS A 300 44.06 -2.43 0.71
CA HIS A 300 44.23 -3.66 -0.06
C HIS A 300 43.02 -4.58 0.03
N ALA A 301 41.84 -4.09 0.42
CA ALA A 301 40.67 -4.92 0.66
C ALA A 301 40.21 -5.75 -0.55
N PHE A 302 40.42 -5.23 -1.76
CA PHE A 302 40.10 -5.90 -3.03
C PHE A 302 41.33 -6.42 -3.78
N ARG A 303 42.50 -6.48 -3.12
CA ARG A 303 43.73 -6.92 -3.77
C ARG A 303 43.60 -8.37 -4.24
N GLY A 304 43.95 -8.62 -5.50
CA GLY A 304 43.86 -9.92 -6.14
C GLY A 304 42.46 -10.29 -6.68
N VAL A 305 41.47 -9.40 -6.59
CA VAL A 305 40.19 -9.52 -7.33
C VAL A 305 40.44 -8.98 -8.74
N GLU A 306 40.46 -9.86 -9.73
CA GLU A 306 40.80 -9.55 -11.12
C GLU A 306 39.67 -8.85 -11.87
N LYS A 307 38.41 -9.10 -11.46
CA LYS A 307 37.23 -8.50 -12.08
C LYS A 307 36.17 -8.20 -11.02
N LEU A 308 35.75 -6.94 -10.94
CA LEU A 308 34.55 -6.49 -10.23
C LEU A 308 33.83 -5.43 -11.07
N GLU A 309 32.62 -5.68 -11.55
CA GLU A 309 31.92 -4.72 -12.41
C GLU A 309 31.03 -3.75 -11.63
N LYS A 310 30.36 -4.24 -10.59
CA LYS A 310 29.43 -3.45 -9.77
C LYS A 310 29.66 -3.70 -8.28
N ILE A 311 29.72 -2.62 -7.52
CA ILE A 311 29.76 -2.69 -6.06
C ILE A 311 28.80 -1.68 -5.44
N SER A 312 28.05 -2.13 -4.44
CA SER A 312 27.23 -1.31 -3.56
C SER A 312 27.82 -1.34 -2.15
N LEU A 313 28.14 -0.17 -1.63
CA LEU A 313 28.54 0.11 -0.25
C LEU A 313 27.50 1.01 0.43
N ALA A 314 26.28 1.07 -0.11
CA ALA A 314 25.26 2.01 0.32
C ALA A 314 24.82 1.79 1.78
N PHE A 315 24.31 2.83 2.45
CA PHE A 315 23.78 2.73 3.82
C PHE A 315 24.78 2.18 4.85
N ASN A 316 26.07 2.50 4.71
CA ASN A 316 27.12 2.16 5.66
C ASN A 316 27.52 3.40 6.50
N HIS A 317 28.72 3.40 7.08
CA HIS A 317 29.29 4.49 7.89
C HIS A 317 30.66 4.92 7.37
N ILE A 318 30.83 4.88 6.06
CA ILE A 318 32.13 5.18 5.44
C ILE A 318 32.30 6.70 5.40
N GLU A 319 33.32 7.20 6.10
CA GLU A 319 33.69 8.63 6.09
C GLU A 319 34.74 8.94 5.00
N SER A 320 35.64 8.00 4.73
CA SER A 320 36.64 8.08 3.68
C SER A 320 37.05 6.67 3.21
N LEU A 321 37.67 6.58 2.04
CA LEU A 321 38.33 5.36 1.55
C LEU A 321 39.82 5.64 1.35
N PRO A 322 40.72 4.78 1.86
CA PRO A 322 42.16 4.94 1.63
C PRO A 322 42.52 4.93 0.14
N PRO A 323 43.63 5.59 -0.23
CA PRO A 323 44.19 5.45 -1.58
C PRO A 323 44.41 3.97 -1.94
N ASN A 324 44.36 3.66 -3.22
CA ASN A 324 44.60 2.31 -3.77
C ASN A 324 43.59 1.20 -3.39
N THR A 325 42.54 1.46 -2.60
CA THR A 325 41.49 0.46 -2.29
C THR A 325 40.95 -0.26 -3.53
N PHE A 326 40.81 0.44 -4.66
CA PHE A 326 40.32 -0.11 -5.92
C PHE A 326 41.40 -0.28 -7.00
N PHE A 327 42.68 -0.33 -6.62
CA PHE A 327 43.81 -0.34 -7.57
C PHE A 327 43.71 -1.45 -8.64
N ASP A 328 43.46 -2.70 -8.22
CA ASP A 328 43.32 -3.85 -9.14
C ASP A 328 42.03 -3.80 -9.97
N LEU A 329 41.06 -2.97 -9.56
CA LEU A 329 39.73 -2.84 -10.19
C LEU A 329 39.60 -1.67 -11.16
N ASN A 330 40.69 -0.90 -11.34
CA ASN A 330 40.71 0.33 -12.14
C ASN A 330 40.13 0.19 -13.57
N LYS A 331 40.35 -0.96 -14.21
CA LYS A 331 39.91 -1.29 -15.59
C LYS A 331 38.61 -2.09 -15.65
N THR A 332 38.06 -2.52 -14.51
CA THR A 332 36.91 -3.44 -14.49
C THR A 332 35.68 -2.86 -13.82
N LEU A 333 35.84 -1.98 -12.83
CA LEU A 333 34.72 -1.38 -12.10
C LEU A 333 33.97 -0.38 -12.97
N ARG A 334 32.68 -0.65 -13.21
CA ARG A 334 31.77 0.16 -14.02
C ARG A 334 30.72 0.87 -13.19
N LYS A 335 30.23 0.28 -12.10
CA LYS A 335 29.23 0.89 -11.22
C LYS A 335 29.67 0.87 -9.77
N LEU A 336 29.67 2.04 -9.14
CA LEU A 336 29.99 2.21 -7.72
C LEU A 336 28.85 2.98 -7.06
N ASN A 337 28.16 2.33 -6.13
CA ASN A 337 27.17 2.97 -5.27
C ASN A 337 27.74 3.11 -3.86
N MET A 338 27.89 4.35 -3.40
CA MET A 338 28.29 4.72 -2.05
C MET A 338 27.27 5.67 -1.41
N ALA A 339 26.01 5.60 -1.84
CA ALA A 339 24.94 6.43 -1.32
C ALA A 339 24.71 6.20 0.18
N TYR A 340 24.17 7.18 0.89
CA TYR A 340 23.83 7.05 2.32
C TYR A 340 25.05 6.63 3.18
N ASN A 341 26.18 7.29 2.97
CA ASN A 341 27.37 7.18 3.81
C ASN A 341 27.67 8.54 4.47
N GLU A 342 28.86 8.72 5.02
CA GLU A 342 29.26 9.92 5.75
C GLU A 342 30.38 10.68 5.00
N LEU A 343 30.44 10.52 3.67
CA LEU A 343 31.52 11.08 2.85
C LEU A 343 31.44 12.62 2.80
N THR A 344 32.52 13.31 3.15
CA THR A 344 32.61 14.78 3.07
C THR A 344 33.22 15.28 1.76
N ARG A 345 33.88 14.39 1.00
CA ARG A 345 34.49 14.62 -0.31
C ARG A 345 34.46 13.34 -1.12
N ILE A 346 34.74 13.44 -2.42
CA ILE A 346 34.97 12.24 -3.25
C ILE A 346 36.26 11.55 -2.76
N PRO A 347 36.25 10.25 -2.45
CA PRO A 347 37.45 9.59 -1.93
C PRO A 347 38.56 9.46 -2.98
N GLU A 348 39.81 9.71 -2.59
CA GLU A 348 41.00 9.58 -3.45
C GLU A 348 41.14 8.16 -4.03
N ALA A 349 40.60 7.14 -3.35
CA ALA A 349 40.51 5.77 -3.85
C ALA A 349 39.93 5.65 -5.27
N LEU A 350 39.01 6.55 -5.66
CA LEU A 350 38.34 6.55 -6.96
C LEU A 350 39.23 7.12 -8.08
N LYS A 351 40.28 7.88 -7.74
CA LYS A 351 41.17 8.57 -8.68
C LYS A 351 41.81 7.65 -9.72
N THR A 352 41.97 6.37 -9.40
CA THR A 352 42.61 5.38 -10.30
C THR A 352 41.63 4.73 -11.27
N LEU A 353 40.32 4.85 -11.05
CA LEU A 353 39.30 4.16 -11.84
C LEU A 353 39.21 4.79 -13.23
N VAL A 354 39.44 4.01 -14.29
CA VAL A 354 39.40 4.49 -15.69
C VAL A 354 38.17 4.01 -16.45
N SER A 355 37.49 2.98 -15.94
CA SER A 355 36.33 2.35 -16.61
C SER A 355 34.98 2.63 -15.95
N LEU A 356 34.94 3.55 -14.97
CA LEU A 356 33.74 3.84 -14.20
C LEU A 356 32.69 4.55 -15.06
N GLU A 357 31.48 3.99 -15.12
CA GLU A 357 30.36 4.50 -15.92
C GLU A 357 29.25 5.10 -15.05
N VAL A 358 29.03 4.55 -13.85
CA VAL A 358 27.98 5.00 -12.92
C VAL A 358 28.60 5.22 -11.55
N LEU A 359 28.44 6.43 -11.03
CA LEU A 359 28.86 6.79 -9.68
C LEU A 359 27.67 7.37 -8.91
N GLU A 360 27.27 6.70 -7.84
CA GLU A 360 26.20 7.13 -6.96
C GLU A 360 26.77 7.52 -5.60
N LEU A 361 26.73 8.82 -5.31
CA LEU A 361 27.23 9.46 -4.09
C LEU A 361 26.12 10.23 -3.37
N ASN A 362 24.86 9.98 -3.71
CA ASN A 362 23.73 10.69 -3.15
C ASN A 362 23.57 10.44 -1.65
N ASN A 363 22.98 11.40 -0.93
CA ASN A 363 22.79 11.33 0.53
C ASN A 363 24.13 11.11 1.26
N ASN A 364 25.12 11.96 0.96
CA ASN A 364 26.37 12.06 1.69
C ASN A 364 26.53 13.51 2.21
N LYS A 365 27.72 13.90 2.63
CA LYS A 365 28.05 15.24 3.16
C LYS A 365 29.03 15.98 2.26
N ILE A 366 29.03 15.69 0.96
CA ILE A 366 30.01 16.24 0.03
C ILE A 366 29.78 17.74 -0.15
N THR A 367 30.78 18.56 0.16
CA THR A 367 30.70 20.03 0.07
C THR A 367 31.32 20.59 -1.22
N GLU A 368 32.31 19.90 -1.77
CA GLU A 368 33.02 20.29 -2.98
C GLU A 368 33.52 19.05 -3.74
N ILE A 369 33.89 19.24 -5.02
CA ILE A 369 34.50 18.21 -5.86
C ILE A 369 35.86 18.72 -6.30
N ASN A 370 36.92 17.97 -6.02
CA ASN A 370 38.26 18.26 -6.53
C ASN A 370 38.44 17.64 -7.92
N ASN A 371 39.03 18.40 -8.85
CA ASN A 371 39.29 17.98 -10.21
C ASN A 371 40.21 16.75 -10.29
N ASP A 372 41.21 16.68 -9.43
CA ASP A 372 42.20 15.61 -9.44
C ASP A 372 41.60 14.26 -9.03
N ASP A 373 40.57 14.27 -8.17
CA ASP A 373 39.90 13.05 -7.69
C ASP A 373 39.04 12.40 -8.78
N VAL A 374 38.56 13.18 -9.74
CA VAL A 374 37.68 12.71 -10.82
C VAL A 374 38.40 12.52 -12.16
N ALA A 375 39.64 13.02 -12.30
CA ALA A 375 40.35 13.20 -13.57
C ALA A 375 40.41 11.94 -14.47
N LYS A 376 40.59 10.74 -13.89
CA LYS A 376 40.80 9.50 -14.67
C LYS A 376 39.51 8.85 -15.18
N PHE A 377 38.38 9.03 -14.51
CA PHE A 377 37.09 8.46 -14.94
C PHE A 377 36.20 9.45 -15.69
N LYS A 378 36.55 10.74 -15.77
CA LYS A 378 35.76 11.70 -16.57
C LYS A 378 35.40 11.18 -17.98
N PRO A 379 36.34 10.62 -18.77
CA PRO A 379 36.04 10.25 -20.16
C PRO A 379 35.05 9.07 -20.31
N THR A 380 34.85 8.28 -19.24
CA THR A 380 34.03 7.07 -19.27
C THR A 380 32.70 7.20 -18.53
N LEU A 381 32.59 8.15 -17.61
CA LEU A 381 31.40 8.35 -16.78
C LEU A 381 30.17 8.70 -17.62
N LYS A 382 29.06 8.01 -17.35
CA LYS A 382 27.75 8.19 -18.00
C LYS A 382 26.69 8.75 -17.05
N ILE A 383 26.73 8.32 -15.79
CA ILE A 383 25.77 8.74 -14.75
C ILE A 383 26.53 9.16 -13.50
N LEU A 384 26.25 10.37 -13.04
CA LEU A 384 26.74 10.90 -11.78
C LEU A 384 25.56 11.36 -10.92
N ARG A 385 25.37 10.72 -9.77
CA ARG A 385 24.37 11.12 -8.77
C ARG A 385 25.06 11.71 -7.55
N LEU A 386 24.79 12.98 -7.31
CA LEU A 386 25.27 13.76 -6.18
C LEU A 386 24.10 14.42 -5.44
N ASP A 387 22.88 13.92 -5.66
CA ASP A 387 21.69 14.46 -5.00
C ASP A 387 21.74 14.31 -3.48
N PHE A 388 21.12 15.25 -2.75
CA PHE A 388 21.15 15.27 -1.28
C PHE A 388 22.59 15.28 -0.72
N ASN A 389 23.39 16.25 -1.17
CA ASN A 389 24.70 16.56 -0.61
C ASN A 389 24.73 18.04 -0.16
N CYS A 390 25.92 18.56 0.10
CA CYS A 390 26.15 19.91 0.61
C CYS A 390 26.86 20.82 -0.40
N LEU A 391 26.81 20.52 -1.70
CA LEU A 391 27.50 21.30 -2.73
C LEU A 391 26.97 22.74 -2.78
N GLN A 392 27.85 23.74 -2.71
CA GLN A 392 27.47 25.16 -2.72
C GLN A 392 27.60 25.81 -4.09
N GLU A 393 28.45 25.27 -4.95
CA GLU A 393 28.74 25.79 -6.28
C GLU A 393 29.11 24.69 -7.27
N VAL A 394 29.18 25.05 -8.55
CA VAL A 394 29.51 24.17 -9.67
C VAL A 394 30.70 24.79 -10.42
N HIS A 395 31.85 24.14 -10.37
CA HIS A 395 33.06 24.63 -11.05
C HIS A 395 33.21 24.03 -12.46
N PRO A 396 33.44 24.86 -13.50
CA PRO A 396 33.60 24.41 -14.90
C PRO A 396 34.64 23.30 -15.09
N ASP A 397 35.80 23.44 -14.46
CA ASP A 397 36.95 22.55 -14.65
C ASP A 397 36.65 21.10 -14.23
N ILE A 398 35.70 20.90 -13.30
CA ILE A 398 35.30 19.57 -12.82
C ILE A 398 34.59 18.79 -13.92
N PHE A 399 33.72 19.45 -14.67
CA PHE A 399 32.88 18.81 -15.68
C PHE A 399 33.53 18.79 -17.07
N ASP A 400 34.60 19.57 -17.27
CA ASP A 400 35.38 19.50 -18.50
C ASP A 400 36.10 18.14 -18.65
N GLY A 401 36.11 17.59 -19.86
CA GLY A 401 36.60 16.23 -20.15
C GLY A 401 35.59 15.09 -19.89
N MET A 402 34.41 15.36 -19.33
CA MET A 402 33.32 14.36 -19.17
C MET A 402 32.54 14.14 -20.48
N GLN A 403 33.15 13.50 -21.47
CA GLN A 403 32.62 13.41 -22.85
C GLN A 403 31.45 12.43 -23.04
N ARG A 404 31.17 11.57 -22.06
CA ARG A 404 30.15 10.51 -22.15
C ARG A 404 29.03 10.65 -21.13
N ILE A 405 29.04 11.70 -20.32
CA ILE A 405 28.07 11.85 -19.24
C ILE A 405 26.71 12.18 -19.84
N GLU A 406 25.72 11.33 -19.59
CA GLU A 406 24.37 11.50 -20.11
C GLU A 406 23.41 12.01 -19.03
N THR A 407 23.66 11.67 -17.77
CA THR A 407 22.80 12.03 -16.63
C THR A 407 23.64 12.59 -15.49
N LEU A 408 23.28 13.79 -15.06
CA LEU A 408 23.84 14.45 -13.89
C LEU A 408 22.72 14.88 -12.95
N ASP A 409 22.73 14.33 -11.74
CA ASP A 409 21.78 14.70 -10.68
C ASP A 409 22.52 15.44 -9.56
N LEU A 410 22.25 16.74 -9.44
CA LEU A 410 22.76 17.66 -8.42
C LEU A 410 21.61 18.18 -7.54
N SER A 411 20.44 17.53 -7.57
CA SER A 411 19.28 18.00 -6.84
C SER A 411 19.49 17.99 -5.32
N ASN A 412 18.76 18.84 -4.60
CA ASN A 412 18.80 18.92 -3.13
C ASN A 412 20.22 19.15 -2.58
N ASN A 413 20.95 20.08 -3.21
CA ASN A 413 22.23 20.62 -2.71
C ASN A 413 22.02 22.06 -2.21
N GLN A 414 23.10 22.81 -2.04
CA GLN A 414 23.11 24.20 -1.54
C GLN A 414 23.50 25.21 -2.62
N ILE A 415 23.35 24.86 -3.91
CA ILE A 415 23.82 25.66 -5.04
C ILE A 415 22.99 26.95 -5.16
N ARG A 416 23.64 28.11 -5.15
CA ARG A 416 22.97 29.43 -5.20
C ARG A 416 22.97 30.08 -6.58
N HIS A 417 24.04 29.89 -7.33
CA HIS A 417 24.24 30.50 -8.64
C HIS A 417 24.95 29.52 -9.57
N LEU A 418 24.77 29.71 -10.88
CA LEU A 418 25.51 29.01 -11.93
C LEU A 418 26.30 30.06 -12.72
N GLY A 419 27.61 29.89 -12.80
CA GLY A 419 28.47 30.77 -13.60
C GLY A 419 28.55 30.36 -15.07
N LYS A 420 29.19 31.21 -15.88
CA LYS A 420 29.56 30.88 -17.26
C LYS A 420 30.31 29.54 -17.33
N MET A 421 29.88 28.68 -18.26
CA MET A 421 30.45 27.35 -18.50
C MET A 421 30.43 26.43 -17.28
N ALA A 422 29.48 26.58 -16.34
CA ALA A 422 29.41 25.79 -15.10
C ALA A 422 29.57 24.27 -15.31
N PHE A 423 29.15 23.73 -16.46
CA PHE A 423 29.22 22.30 -16.80
C PHE A 423 30.29 21.96 -17.87
N GLY A 424 31.31 22.80 -18.02
CA GLY A 424 32.43 22.58 -18.94
C GLY A 424 32.15 23.00 -20.39
N THR A 425 33.04 22.58 -21.29
CA THR A 425 32.98 22.94 -22.72
C THR A 425 32.26 21.89 -23.58
N THR A 426 32.28 22.03 -24.91
CA THR A 426 31.81 20.97 -25.83
C THR A 426 32.55 19.65 -25.68
N ASN A 427 33.80 19.69 -25.21
CA ASN A 427 34.60 18.51 -24.90
C ASN A 427 34.41 18.02 -23.46
N GLY A 428 33.49 18.64 -22.71
CA GLY A 428 33.09 18.30 -21.35
C GLY A 428 31.64 17.82 -21.23
N ALA A 429 31.09 17.90 -20.01
CA ALA A 429 29.74 17.43 -19.72
C ALA A 429 28.68 18.15 -20.56
N ALA A 430 28.80 19.46 -20.73
CA ALA A 430 27.86 20.25 -21.53
C ALA A 430 27.63 19.69 -22.94
N GLY A 431 28.67 19.15 -23.61
CA GLY A 431 28.54 18.57 -24.95
C GLY A 431 27.78 17.24 -25.03
N SER A 432 27.69 16.48 -23.93
CA SER A 432 27.14 15.11 -23.92
C SER A 432 25.90 14.89 -23.05
N LEU A 433 25.63 15.81 -22.10
CA LEU A 433 24.52 15.70 -21.16
C LEU A 433 23.18 15.66 -21.87
N LYS A 434 22.37 14.65 -21.54
CA LYS A 434 20.99 14.49 -21.99
C LYS A 434 19.99 14.88 -20.91
N GLN A 435 20.33 14.63 -19.64
CA GLN A 435 19.48 14.91 -18.49
C GLN A 435 20.29 15.64 -17.40
N LEU A 436 19.78 16.78 -16.95
CA LEU A 436 20.34 17.56 -15.87
C LEU A 436 19.26 17.84 -14.83
N ASN A 437 19.50 17.42 -13.59
CA ASN A 437 18.61 17.69 -12.46
C ASN A 437 19.29 18.61 -11.45
N LEU A 438 18.70 19.77 -11.23
CA LEU A 438 19.13 20.82 -10.31
C LEU A 438 18.01 21.17 -9.29
N ALA A 439 16.97 20.34 -9.20
CA ALA A 439 15.83 20.63 -8.34
C ALA A 439 16.22 20.76 -6.86
N GLY A 440 15.47 21.52 -6.05
CA GLY A 440 15.70 21.58 -4.60
C GLY A 440 17.00 22.28 -4.17
N ASN A 441 17.60 23.10 -5.04
CA ASN A 441 18.74 23.95 -4.71
C ASN A 441 18.26 25.35 -4.26
N LYS A 442 19.16 26.33 -4.24
CA LYS A 442 18.90 27.72 -3.83
C LYS A 442 19.07 28.71 -4.98
N LEU A 443 18.82 28.29 -6.22
CA LEU A 443 18.97 29.15 -7.40
C LEU A 443 17.92 30.26 -7.41
N GLU A 444 18.35 31.52 -7.47
CA GLU A 444 17.45 32.70 -7.44
C GLU A 444 17.19 33.31 -8.83
N HIS A 445 18.19 33.24 -9.70
CA HIS A 445 18.12 33.81 -11.06
C HIS A 445 18.92 32.96 -12.05
N LEU A 446 18.50 32.98 -13.32
CA LEU A 446 19.27 32.46 -14.45
C LEU A 446 19.43 33.56 -15.50
N THR A 447 20.48 34.38 -15.34
CA THR A 447 20.69 35.60 -16.14
C THR A 447 21.86 35.53 -17.11
N ASP A 448 22.87 34.71 -16.83
CA ASP A 448 24.10 34.62 -17.63
C ASP A 448 23.92 33.69 -18.85
N ALA A 449 24.07 34.25 -20.05
CA ALA A 449 24.03 33.55 -21.33
C ALA A 449 25.09 32.43 -21.48
N GLY A 450 26.14 32.52 -20.66
CA GLY A 450 27.26 31.60 -20.64
C GLY A 450 26.99 30.28 -19.93
N ILE A 451 25.91 30.15 -19.13
CA ILE A 451 25.66 28.96 -18.29
C ILE A 451 25.48 27.71 -19.15
N PHE A 452 24.59 27.79 -20.15
CA PHE A 452 24.22 26.66 -21.00
C PHE A 452 24.83 26.76 -22.41
N PHE A 453 25.86 27.60 -22.60
CA PHE A 453 26.37 27.99 -23.91
C PHE A 453 26.77 26.79 -24.80
N TYR A 454 27.38 25.76 -24.22
CA TYR A 454 27.89 24.59 -24.95
C TYR A 454 26.96 23.37 -24.95
N PHE A 455 25.74 23.50 -24.41
CA PHE A 455 24.80 22.38 -24.38
C PHE A 455 24.16 22.18 -25.75
N THR A 456 24.46 21.05 -26.39
CA THR A 456 23.94 20.71 -27.73
C THR A 456 23.02 19.50 -27.73
N THR A 457 23.04 18.69 -26.66
CA THR A 457 22.34 17.38 -26.59
C THR A 457 21.35 17.26 -25.43
N LEU A 458 21.16 18.33 -24.63
CA LEU A 458 20.30 18.30 -23.45
C LEU A 458 18.84 18.19 -23.85
N HIS A 459 18.16 17.16 -23.34
CA HIS A 459 16.75 16.87 -23.62
C HIS A 459 15.84 17.16 -22.43
N TYR A 460 16.37 17.03 -21.20
CA TYR A 460 15.62 17.19 -19.96
C TYR A 460 16.40 18.08 -19.00
N LEU A 461 15.73 19.12 -18.51
CA LEU A 461 16.26 20.05 -17.51
C LEU A 461 15.25 20.22 -16.37
N ASN A 462 15.66 19.87 -15.16
CA ASN A 462 14.85 20.07 -13.97
C ASN A 462 15.45 21.14 -13.05
N LEU A 463 14.67 22.19 -12.83
CA LEU A 463 14.98 23.36 -12.00
C LEU A 463 13.91 23.55 -10.90
N SER A 464 13.08 22.55 -10.65
CA SER A 464 11.98 22.62 -9.71
C SER A 464 12.43 22.89 -8.27
N TYR A 465 11.57 23.51 -7.45
CA TYR A 465 11.81 23.76 -6.03
C TYR A 465 13.11 24.53 -5.75
N ASN A 466 13.44 25.48 -6.62
CA ASN A 466 14.46 26.49 -6.39
C ASN A 466 13.78 27.80 -5.92
N ARG A 467 14.44 28.93 -6.10
CA ARG A 467 13.93 30.27 -5.74
C ARG A 467 13.87 31.18 -6.97
N LEU A 468 13.73 30.61 -8.17
CA LEU A 468 13.84 31.35 -9.42
C LEU A 468 12.73 32.40 -9.52
N THR A 469 13.12 33.66 -9.64
CA THR A 469 12.20 34.79 -9.88
C THR A 469 12.22 35.24 -11.33
N ASN A 470 13.33 35.05 -12.03
CA ASN A 470 13.50 35.43 -13.43
C ASN A 470 14.51 34.52 -14.16
N ILE A 471 14.29 34.33 -15.46
CA ILE A 471 15.14 33.60 -16.40
C ILE A 471 15.29 34.49 -17.65
N THR A 472 16.51 34.85 -18.08
CA THR A 472 16.70 35.72 -19.25
C THR A 472 16.62 34.95 -20.57
N SER A 473 16.32 35.66 -21.67
CA SER A 473 16.35 35.14 -23.07
C SER A 473 17.63 34.39 -23.40
N ASP A 474 18.75 34.96 -22.97
CA ASP A 474 20.05 34.50 -23.41
C ASP A 474 20.52 33.27 -22.63
N ALA A 475 20.03 33.07 -21.39
CA ALA A 475 20.42 31.95 -20.54
C ALA A 475 20.01 30.60 -21.14
N LEU A 476 18.75 30.44 -21.56
CA LEU A 476 18.26 29.19 -22.17
C LEU A 476 18.45 29.15 -23.69
N GLY A 477 18.88 30.26 -24.31
CA GLY A 477 18.86 30.45 -25.76
C GLY A 477 19.63 29.42 -26.59
N ARG A 478 20.56 28.66 -25.99
CA ARG A 478 21.36 27.62 -26.67
C ARG A 478 20.80 26.19 -26.54
N LEU A 479 19.80 25.96 -25.70
CA LEU A 479 19.22 24.64 -25.42
C LEU A 479 18.24 24.15 -26.51
N SER A 480 18.66 24.20 -27.77
CA SER A 480 17.79 23.90 -28.93
C SER A 480 17.27 22.45 -29.01
N ALA A 481 17.95 21.50 -28.36
CA ALA A 481 17.54 20.08 -28.29
C ALA A 481 16.60 19.77 -27.10
N LEU A 482 16.28 20.76 -26.26
CA LEU A 482 15.51 20.55 -25.04
C LEU A 482 14.07 20.16 -25.38
N LYS A 483 13.62 19.05 -24.77
CA LYS A 483 12.28 18.47 -24.95
C LYS A 483 11.40 18.66 -23.72
N VAL A 484 11.99 18.66 -22.53
CA VAL A 484 11.28 18.80 -21.27
C VAL A 484 11.99 19.80 -20.37
N ILE A 485 11.23 20.75 -19.85
CA ILE A 485 11.69 21.68 -18.82
C ILE A 485 10.75 21.62 -17.61
N GLU A 486 11.34 21.42 -16.43
CA GLU A 486 10.62 21.44 -15.16
C GLU A 486 11.03 22.64 -14.32
N LEU A 487 10.05 23.48 -13.98
CA LEU A 487 10.20 24.72 -13.22
C LEU A 487 9.22 24.78 -12.04
N LYS A 488 8.70 23.62 -11.61
CA LYS A 488 7.67 23.54 -10.57
C LYS A 488 8.14 24.14 -9.26
N GLY A 489 7.30 24.85 -8.51
CA GLY A 489 7.64 25.29 -7.15
C GLY A 489 8.74 26.35 -7.08
N ASN A 490 8.79 27.26 -8.05
CA ASN A 490 9.67 28.44 -8.05
C ASN A 490 8.87 29.71 -7.71
N LYS A 491 9.43 30.89 -7.96
CA LYS A 491 8.83 32.21 -7.68
C LYS A 491 8.64 33.04 -8.95
N LEU A 492 8.37 32.39 -10.09
CA LEU A 492 8.16 33.09 -11.36
C LEU A 492 6.81 33.80 -11.33
N SER A 493 6.80 35.13 -11.48
CA SER A 493 5.58 35.94 -11.55
C SER A 493 4.97 35.99 -12.95
N GLU A 494 5.75 35.68 -13.99
CA GLU A 494 5.32 35.74 -15.39
C GLU A 494 5.69 34.45 -16.12
N TYR A 495 4.92 34.11 -17.15
CA TYR A 495 5.30 33.04 -18.07
C TYR A 495 6.55 33.45 -18.87
N PRO A 496 7.65 32.67 -18.83
CA PRO A 496 8.94 33.05 -19.41
C PRO A 496 8.99 32.91 -20.95
N LYS A 497 8.09 33.59 -21.67
CA LYS A 497 7.93 33.48 -23.13
C LYS A 497 9.21 33.84 -23.88
N THR A 498 9.88 34.93 -23.47
CA THR A 498 11.12 35.42 -24.11
C THR A 498 12.30 34.49 -23.86
N SER A 499 12.40 33.92 -22.66
CA SER A 499 13.40 32.94 -22.24
C SER A 499 13.34 31.63 -23.03
N MET A 500 12.13 31.23 -23.44
CA MET A 500 11.90 29.99 -24.17
C MET A 500 11.96 30.14 -25.70
N TYR A 501 12.26 31.34 -26.21
CA TYR A 501 12.22 31.68 -27.65
C TYR A 501 12.97 30.68 -28.57
N ASN A 502 14.15 30.21 -28.17
CA ASN A 502 14.96 29.30 -29.00
C ASN A 502 14.68 27.80 -28.77
N LEU A 503 13.78 27.42 -27.85
CA LEU A 503 13.52 26.03 -27.46
C LEU A 503 12.52 25.34 -28.40
N LYS A 504 12.89 25.20 -29.68
CA LYS A 504 11.97 24.78 -30.75
C LYS A 504 11.54 23.30 -30.66
N GLN A 505 12.29 22.45 -29.96
CA GLN A 505 11.98 21.03 -29.79
C GLN A 505 11.22 20.72 -28.49
N LEU A 506 10.81 21.75 -27.74
CA LEU A 506 10.16 21.60 -26.44
C LEU A 506 8.81 20.91 -26.61
N ARG A 507 8.58 19.86 -25.82
CA ARG A 507 7.36 19.02 -25.85
C ARG A 507 6.56 19.13 -24.56
N SER A 508 7.22 19.32 -23.43
CA SER A 508 6.57 19.39 -22.11
C SER A 508 7.13 20.54 -21.29
N ILE A 509 6.23 21.40 -20.79
CA ILE A 509 6.55 22.55 -19.93
C ILE A 509 5.83 22.37 -18.60
N GLN A 510 6.59 22.23 -17.51
CA GLN A 510 6.04 22.08 -16.17
C GLN A 510 6.31 23.34 -15.34
N LEU A 511 5.28 24.17 -15.17
CA LEU A 511 5.33 25.47 -14.47
C LEU A 511 4.42 25.51 -13.24
N SER A 512 3.97 24.36 -12.76
CA SER A 512 3.07 24.30 -11.61
C SER A 512 3.67 24.94 -10.36
N ARG A 513 2.83 25.52 -9.49
CA ARG A 513 3.26 26.13 -8.21
C ARG A 513 4.28 27.26 -8.40
N ASN A 514 4.01 28.17 -9.33
CA ASN A 514 4.70 29.45 -9.44
C ASN A 514 3.72 30.56 -9.04
N LEU A 515 4.04 31.81 -9.40
CA LEU A 515 3.25 33.00 -9.08
C LEU A 515 2.67 33.64 -10.35
N ILE A 516 2.54 32.89 -11.45
CA ILE A 516 2.09 33.40 -12.75
C ILE A 516 0.63 33.86 -12.62
N ASP A 517 0.35 35.12 -12.91
CA ASP A 517 -0.99 35.71 -12.79
C ASP A 517 -1.67 35.98 -14.14
N GLU A 518 -0.89 36.11 -15.22
CA GLU A 518 -1.40 36.35 -16.58
C GLU A 518 -0.75 35.43 -17.63
N LEU A 519 -1.54 35.07 -18.66
CA LEU A 519 -1.06 34.32 -19.83
C LEU A 519 -0.81 35.26 -21.01
N PRO A 520 0.37 35.20 -21.66
CA PRO A 520 0.68 36.07 -22.78
C PRO A 520 -0.07 35.66 -24.05
N VAL A 521 -0.31 36.62 -24.93
CA VAL A 521 -0.84 36.38 -26.29
C VAL A 521 0.08 35.42 -27.05
N GLN A 522 -0.52 34.42 -27.70
CA GLN A 522 0.14 33.39 -28.48
C GLN A 522 1.31 32.77 -27.70
N LEU A 523 1.03 32.23 -26.51
CA LEU A 523 2.07 31.85 -25.55
C LEU A 523 3.07 30.81 -26.10
N LEU A 524 2.63 29.96 -27.04
CA LEU A 524 3.45 28.92 -27.69
C LEU A 524 4.00 29.31 -29.09
N GLU A 525 3.95 30.59 -29.46
CA GLU A 525 4.39 31.10 -30.78
C GLU A 525 5.74 30.55 -31.25
N HIS A 526 6.69 30.42 -30.32
CA HIS A 526 8.06 29.95 -30.55
C HIS A 526 8.28 28.47 -30.22
N ASN A 527 7.37 27.83 -29.47
CA ASN A 527 7.49 26.46 -28.96
C ASN A 527 6.38 25.56 -29.50
N ARG A 528 6.22 25.53 -30.82
CA ARG A 528 5.08 24.90 -31.51
C ARG A 528 5.01 23.37 -31.38
N GLU A 529 6.09 22.71 -30.95
CA GLU A 529 6.15 21.26 -30.71
C GLU A 529 5.61 20.85 -29.33
N VAL A 530 5.19 21.81 -28.49
CA VAL A 530 4.68 21.54 -27.15
C VAL A 530 3.40 20.73 -27.23
N THR A 531 3.41 19.56 -26.58
CA THR A 531 2.28 18.66 -26.45
C THR A 531 1.65 18.72 -25.06
N GLU A 532 2.42 19.12 -24.05
CA GLU A 532 1.99 19.14 -22.65
C GLU A 532 2.36 20.47 -21.99
N LEU A 533 1.38 21.13 -21.38
CA LEU A 533 1.58 22.35 -20.61
C LEU A 533 0.91 22.22 -19.24
N ASN A 534 1.70 22.34 -18.18
CA ASN A 534 1.21 22.32 -16.81
C ASN A 534 1.43 23.67 -16.13
N LEU A 535 0.33 24.35 -15.83
CA LEU A 535 0.25 25.64 -15.16
C LEU A 535 -0.54 25.54 -13.84
N LYS A 536 -0.71 24.34 -13.30
CA LYS A 536 -1.45 24.08 -12.07
C LYS A 536 -0.93 24.90 -10.88
N GLY A 537 -1.81 25.45 -10.05
CA GLY A 537 -1.39 26.07 -8.79
C GLY A 537 -0.63 27.39 -8.98
N ASN A 538 -0.99 28.17 -10.00
CA ASN A 538 -0.52 29.54 -10.21
C ASN A 538 -1.62 30.53 -9.77
N ASN A 539 -1.51 31.81 -10.14
CA ASN A 539 -2.46 32.87 -9.80
C ASN A 539 -3.26 33.36 -11.03
N ILE A 540 -3.39 32.53 -12.08
CA ILE A 540 -4.00 32.93 -13.35
C ILE A 540 -5.47 33.30 -13.12
N LYS A 541 -5.88 34.48 -13.60
CA LYS A 541 -7.25 35.01 -13.42
C LYS A 541 -8.16 34.86 -14.64
N THR A 542 -7.60 34.96 -15.84
CA THR A 542 -8.37 34.92 -17.08
C THR A 542 -7.62 34.14 -18.16
N ILE A 543 -8.37 33.53 -19.08
CA ILE A 543 -7.83 32.94 -20.30
C ILE A 543 -8.46 33.66 -21.49
N ASN A 544 -7.65 34.41 -22.24
CA ASN A 544 -8.13 35.16 -23.40
C ASN A 544 -8.13 34.32 -24.69
N ASP A 545 -8.87 34.78 -25.71
CA ASP A 545 -9.02 34.14 -27.02
C ASP A 545 -7.70 33.95 -27.79
N GLN A 546 -6.67 34.71 -27.42
CA GLN A 546 -5.38 34.72 -28.10
C GLN A 546 -4.31 33.92 -27.35
N SER A 547 -4.59 33.40 -26.16
CA SER A 547 -3.60 32.68 -25.33
C SER A 547 -3.16 31.39 -26.01
N PHE A 548 -4.13 30.54 -26.38
CA PHE A 548 -3.92 29.26 -27.05
C PHE A 548 -4.33 29.30 -28.53
N HIS A 549 -3.95 30.36 -29.25
CA HIS A 549 -4.36 30.54 -30.64
C HIS A 549 -3.96 29.36 -31.56
N LYS A 550 -4.89 28.92 -32.43
CA LYS A 550 -4.74 27.75 -33.32
C LYS A 550 -3.58 27.80 -34.31
N SER A 551 -3.03 28.98 -34.62
CA SER A 551 -1.86 29.08 -35.50
C SER A 551 -0.55 28.62 -34.83
N VAL A 552 -0.50 28.57 -33.49
CA VAL A 552 0.73 28.30 -32.73
C VAL A 552 0.64 27.08 -31.82
N SER A 553 -0.56 26.72 -31.35
CA SER A 553 -0.78 25.65 -30.37
C SER A 553 -1.24 24.30 -30.99
N GLN A 554 -0.94 24.05 -32.26
CA GLN A 554 -1.51 22.93 -33.03
C GLN A 554 -1.20 21.53 -32.46
N ASN A 555 -0.03 21.37 -31.84
CA ASN A 555 0.43 20.10 -31.30
C ASN A 555 0.03 19.87 -29.83
N LEU A 556 -0.57 20.87 -29.19
CA LEU A 556 -0.91 20.82 -27.77
C LEU A 556 -1.97 19.74 -27.53
N LYS A 557 -1.65 18.76 -26.68
CA LYS A 557 -2.51 17.59 -26.40
C LYS A 557 -3.10 17.64 -25.00
N TRP A 558 -2.35 18.13 -24.02
CA TRP A 558 -2.74 18.18 -22.63
C TRP A 558 -2.41 19.54 -22.00
N ILE A 559 -3.42 20.12 -21.36
CA ILE A 559 -3.31 21.39 -20.63
C ILE A 559 -3.85 21.15 -19.22
N ASP A 560 -3.04 21.49 -18.21
CA ASP A 560 -3.45 21.52 -16.80
C ASP A 560 -3.39 22.96 -16.29
N LEU A 561 -4.56 23.54 -16.06
CA LEU A 561 -4.80 24.88 -15.52
C LEU A 561 -5.52 24.80 -14.17
N SER A 562 -5.53 23.63 -13.54
CA SER A 562 -6.21 23.42 -12.27
C SER A 562 -5.62 24.25 -11.13
N HIS A 563 -6.41 24.46 -10.06
CA HIS A 563 -5.95 25.17 -8.86
C HIS A 563 -5.39 26.58 -9.15
N ASN A 564 -5.99 27.31 -10.09
CA ASN A 564 -5.69 28.72 -10.34
C ASN A 564 -6.81 29.60 -9.74
N ARG A 565 -6.93 30.84 -10.19
CA ARG A 565 -7.99 31.77 -9.81
C ARG A 565 -8.80 32.18 -11.03
N ILE A 566 -8.99 31.26 -11.98
CA ILE A 566 -9.59 31.60 -13.26
C ILE A 566 -11.06 31.91 -13.05
N GLU A 567 -11.45 33.16 -13.29
CA GLU A 567 -12.81 33.69 -13.16
C GLU A 567 -13.56 33.62 -14.50
N GLU A 568 -12.85 33.82 -15.63
CA GLU A 568 -13.43 33.87 -16.97
C GLU A 568 -12.53 33.21 -18.04
N ILE A 569 -13.17 32.56 -19.02
CA ILE A 569 -12.54 32.02 -20.23
C ILE A 569 -13.22 32.67 -21.43
N GLY A 570 -12.42 33.23 -22.35
CA GLY A 570 -12.91 33.83 -23.59
C GLY A 570 -13.66 32.86 -24.49
N THR A 571 -14.48 33.40 -25.41
CA THR A 571 -15.36 32.63 -26.29
C THR A 571 -14.62 31.75 -27.29
N ASP A 572 -13.36 32.07 -27.62
CA ASP A 572 -12.56 31.31 -28.60
C ASP A 572 -11.19 30.90 -28.03
N ALA A 573 -11.05 30.89 -26.70
CA ALA A 573 -9.80 30.59 -25.99
C ALA A 573 -9.09 29.31 -26.46
N PHE A 574 -9.83 28.28 -26.86
CA PHE A 574 -9.31 27.00 -27.34
C PHE A 574 -9.75 26.66 -28.77
N GLU A 575 -10.28 27.63 -29.53
CA GLU A 575 -10.93 27.37 -30.82
C GLU A 575 -10.02 26.59 -31.79
N GLY A 576 -10.52 25.47 -32.32
CA GLY A 576 -9.90 24.81 -33.48
C GLY A 576 -8.58 24.09 -33.22
N LEU A 577 -8.25 23.74 -31.97
CA LEU A 577 -7.00 23.03 -31.64
C LEU A 577 -7.07 21.55 -32.05
N PRO A 578 -6.30 21.10 -33.05
CA PRO A 578 -6.54 19.82 -33.71
C PRO A 578 -6.03 18.60 -32.92
N ALA A 579 -5.04 18.79 -32.04
CA ALA A 579 -4.45 17.69 -31.26
C ALA A 579 -4.91 17.67 -29.78
N LEU A 580 -5.64 18.70 -29.34
CA LEU A 580 -6.00 18.88 -27.93
C LEU A 580 -6.92 17.75 -27.50
N SER A 581 -6.51 17.03 -26.47
CA SER A 581 -7.16 15.78 -26.04
C SER A 581 -7.64 15.83 -24.59
N HIS A 582 -6.95 16.59 -23.74
CA HIS A 582 -7.25 16.68 -22.31
C HIS A 582 -7.08 18.13 -21.84
N VAL A 583 -8.10 18.66 -21.16
CA VAL A 583 -8.07 19.97 -20.50
C VAL A 583 -8.54 19.79 -19.07
N ASP A 584 -7.71 20.22 -18.11
CA ASP A 584 -8.06 20.27 -16.70
C ASP A 584 -8.15 21.72 -16.22
N LEU A 585 -9.33 22.10 -15.74
CA LEU A 585 -9.69 23.41 -15.21
C LEU A 585 -10.29 23.28 -13.81
N ASN A 586 -10.09 22.15 -13.13
CA ASN A 586 -10.72 21.94 -11.83
C ASN A 586 -10.15 22.87 -10.74
N THR A 587 -10.94 23.11 -9.69
CA THR A 587 -10.55 24.02 -8.59
C THR A 587 -10.15 25.41 -9.11
N ASN A 588 -11.06 26.07 -9.82
CA ASN A 588 -10.96 27.46 -10.24
C ASN A 588 -12.18 28.25 -9.73
N GLN A 589 -12.41 29.46 -10.26
CA GLN A 589 -13.46 30.37 -9.81
C GLN A 589 -14.45 30.71 -10.93
N LEU A 590 -14.63 29.80 -11.90
CA LEU A 590 -15.53 30.01 -13.03
C LEU A 590 -16.98 30.11 -12.56
N LEU A 591 -17.66 31.21 -12.90
CA LEU A 591 -19.06 31.44 -12.57
C LEU A 591 -20.02 30.99 -13.67
N HIS A 592 -19.62 31.16 -14.93
CA HIS A 592 -20.42 30.83 -16.10
C HIS A 592 -19.53 30.26 -17.23
N LEU A 593 -20.14 29.51 -18.15
CA LEU A 593 -19.51 29.10 -19.41
C LEU A 593 -20.16 29.82 -20.58
N ASN A 594 -19.38 30.68 -21.24
CA ASN A 594 -19.83 31.46 -22.39
C ASN A 594 -20.06 30.59 -23.63
N PRO A 595 -20.84 31.07 -24.62
CA PRO A 595 -20.95 30.40 -25.91
C PRO A 595 -19.56 30.20 -26.54
N GLN A 596 -19.36 29.04 -27.16
CA GLN A 596 -18.15 28.66 -27.89
C GLN A 596 -16.86 28.51 -27.06
N THR A 597 -16.88 28.67 -25.73
CA THR A 597 -15.70 28.50 -24.86
C THR A 597 -14.88 27.23 -25.20
N PHE A 598 -15.55 26.11 -25.50
CA PHE A 598 -14.93 24.92 -26.10
C PHE A 598 -15.51 24.65 -27.49
N ASN A 599 -14.84 25.15 -28.53
CA ASN A 599 -15.32 25.11 -29.90
C ASN A 599 -14.33 24.41 -30.85
N GLN A 600 -14.83 23.51 -31.69
CA GLN A 600 -14.08 22.83 -32.76
C GLN A 600 -12.83 22.09 -32.28
N LEU A 601 -12.96 21.21 -31.29
CA LEU A 601 -11.85 20.41 -30.76
C LEU A 601 -12.00 18.93 -31.19
N PRO A 602 -11.49 18.54 -32.38
CA PRO A 602 -11.78 17.26 -33.01
C PRO A 602 -11.13 16.05 -32.33
N GLN A 603 -10.20 16.26 -31.39
CA GLN A 603 -9.51 15.21 -30.64
C GLN A 603 -9.72 15.29 -29.13
N LEU A 604 -10.56 16.23 -28.65
CA LEU A 604 -10.80 16.39 -27.21
C LEU A 604 -11.50 15.14 -26.71
N LYS A 605 -10.91 14.45 -25.72
CA LYS A 605 -11.43 13.23 -25.12
C LYS A 605 -11.90 13.45 -23.69
N SER A 606 -11.22 14.32 -22.94
CA SER A 606 -11.50 14.58 -21.54
C SER A 606 -11.49 16.06 -21.23
N LEU A 607 -12.51 16.50 -20.49
CA LEU A 607 -12.61 17.86 -19.96
C LEU A 607 -13.03 17.80 -18.50
N ASN A 608 -12.24 18.43 -17.63
CA ASN A 608 -12.49 18.48 -16.20
C ASN A 608 -12.72 19.93 -15.75
N LEU A 609 -13.92 20.21 -15.26
CA LEU A 609 -14.39 21.49 -14.75
C LEU A 609 -14.85 21.38 -13.29
N GLU A 610 -14.46 20.31 -12.61
CA GLU A 610 -14.88 20.03 -11.24
C GLU A 610 -14.46 21.13 -10.26
N ASN A 611 -15.24 21.35 -9.20
CA ASN A 611 -14.88 22.26 -8.11
C ASN A 611 -14.66 23.70 -8.63
N ASN A 612 -15.63 24.21 -9.38
CA ASN A 612 -15.75 25.61 -9.79
C ASN A 612 -17.01 26.21 -9.13
N GLN A 613 -17.46 27.37 -9.61
CA GLN A 613 -18.67 28.03 -9.13
C GLN A 613 -19.72 28.16 -10.25
N ILE A 614 -19.69 27.23 -11.21
CA ILE A 614 -20.50 27.33 -12.43
C ILE A 614 -21.97 27.16 -12.05
N ASN A 615 -22.78 28.20 -12.27
CA ASN A 615 -24.23 28.16 -12.09
C ASN A 615 -25.00 28.17 -13.42
N VAL A 616 -24.41 28.75 -14.47
CA VAL A 616 -25.02 28.88 -15.80
C VAL A 616 -24.08 28.35 -16.88
N ILE A 617 -24.60 27.47 -17.73
CA ILE A 617 -23.96 27.01 -18.96
C ILE A 617 -24.80 27.50 -20.14
N HIS A 618 -24.27 28.46 -20.90
CA HIS A 618 -24.98 29.04 -22.04
C HIS A 618 -25.09 28.06 -23.22
N ASP A 619 -25.98 28.38 -24.17
CA ASP A 619 -26.09 27.65 -25.43
C ASP A 619 -24.75 27.68 -26.19
N PHE A 620 -24.43 26.55 -26.82
CA PHE A 620 -23.21 26.34 -27.60
C PHE A 620 -21.90 26.47 -26.82
N ALA A 621 -21.91 26.41 -25.48
CA ALA A 621 -20.70 26.41 -24.67
C ALA A 621 -19.77 25.22 -25.01
N PHE A 622 -20.35 24.05 -25.30
CA PHE A 622 -19.65 22.86 -25.80
C PHE A 622 -20.05 22.59 -27.26
N ASN A 623 -19.25 23.04 -28.22
CA ASN A 623 -19.60 22.99 -29.63
C ASN A 623 -18.56 22.22 -30.47
N GLN A 624 -19.03 21.28 -31.29
CA GLN A 624 -18.20 20.47 -32.19
C GLN A 624 -17.06 19.75 -31.46
N LEU A 625 -17.42 18.90 -30.50
CA LEU A 625 -16.50 18.07 -29.72
C LEU A 625 -16.72 16.57 -30.03
N PRO A 626 -16.47 16.13 -31.29
CA PRO A 626 -16.93 14.84 -31.79
C PRO A 626 -16.21 13.63 -31.17
N THR A 627 -15.20 13.82 -30.32
CA THR A 627 -14.49 12.74 -29.62
C THR A 627 -14.59 12.82 -28.11
N LEU A 628 -15.31 13.82 -27.56
CA LEU A 628 -15.38 14.03 -26.13
C LEU A 628 -16.07 12.82 -25.52
N SER A 629 -15.35 12.13 -24.65
CA SER A 629 -15.80 10.87 -24.03
C SER A 629 -15.98 11.03 -22.53
N HIS A 630 -15.24 11.93 -21.89
CA HIS A 630 -15.26 12.15 -20.44
C HIS A 630 -15.47 13.63 -20.14
N LEU A 631 -16.56 13.93 -19.44
CA LEU A 631 -16.84 15.27 -18.94
C LEU A 631 -17.14 15.21 -17.45
N ASN A 632 -16.41 16.02 -16.68
CA ASN A 632 -16.64 16.19 -15.24
C ASN A 632 -17.01 17.63 -14.92
N LEU A 633 -18.23 17.82 -14.45
CA LEU A 633 -18.82 19.09 -13.98
C LEU A 633 -19.15 19.01 -12.49
N GLY A 634 -18.57 18.05 -11.77
CA GLY A 634 -18.88 17.83 -10.35
C GLY A 634 -18.50 19.01 -9.46
N PHE A 635 -19.08 19.12 -8.27
CA PHE A 635 -18.78 20.19 -7.30
C PHE A 635 -18.91 21.59 -7.92
N ASN A 636 -20.06 21.89 -8.52
CA ASN A 636 -20.41 23.20 -9.05
C ASN A 636 -21.74 23.67 -8.44
N GLN A 637 -22.38 24.68 -9.02
CA GLN A 637 -23.64 25.24 -8.55
C GLN A 637 -24.74 25.14 -9.64
N ILE A 638 -24.66 24.14 -10.51
CA ILE A 638 -25.54 23.99 -11.67
C ILE A 638 -26.94 23.61 -11.19
N GLU A 639 -27.94 24.40 -11.58
CA GLU A 639 -29.36 24.12 -11.31
C GLU A 639 -30.07 23.45 -12.50
N SER A 640 -29.66 23.79 -13.73
CA SER A 640 -30.20 23.23 -14.97
C SER A 640 -29.24 23.42 -16.15
N PHE A 641 -29.51 22.76 -17.29
CA PHE A 641 -28.77 22.92 -18.55
C PHE A 641 -29.63 23.64 -19.59
N SER A 642 -29.04 24.48 -20.45
CA SER A 642 -29.75 25.12 -21.56
C SER A 642 -29.97 24.11 -22.72
N GLU A 643 -31.04 24.27 -23.51
CA GLU A 643 -31.45 23.31 -24.55
C GLU A 643 -30.36 23.00 -25.58
N ASN A 644 -29.45 23.93 -25.87
CA ASN A 644 -28.39 23.75 -26.85
C ASN A 644 -27.00 23.94 -26.24
N SER A 645 -26.82 23.71 -24.93
CA SER A 645 -25.51 23.81 -24.28
C SER A 645 -24.46 22.88 -24.92
N PHE A 646 -24.89 21.76 -25.50
CA PHE A 646 -24.04 20.79 -26.17
C PHE A 646 -24.47 20.57 -27.62
N GLN A 647 -23.58 20.86 -28.56
CA GLN A 647 -23.82 20.64 -29.99
C GLN A 647 -22.72 19.76 -30.59
N ASN A 648 -23.10 18.66 -31.27
CA ASN A 648 -22.19 17.69 -31.89
C ASN A 648 -21.21 17.02 -30.89
N VAL A 649 -21.72 16.55 -29.74
CA VAL A 649 -20.95 15.87 -28.68
C VAL A 649 -21.33 14.38 -28.61
N SER A 650 -21.28 13.69 -29.76
CA SER A 650 -21.91 12.38 -29.96
C SER A 650 -21.18 11.17 -29.33
N GLN A 651 -19.94 11.35 -28.85
CA GLN A 651 -19.11 10.27 -28.29
C GLN A 651 -19.04 10.26 -26.76
N LEU A 652 -19.89 11.04 -26.08
CA LEU A 652 -19.85 11.12 -24.62
C LEU A 652 -20.12 9.75 -23.99
N GLU A 653 -19.15 9.22 -23.27
CA GLU A 653 -19.20 7.90 -22.62
C GLU A 653 -19.41 8.02 -21.11
N LYS A 654 -18.83 9.06 -20.49
CA LYS A 654 -18.90 9.34 -19.06
C LYS A 654 -19.24 10.80 -18.81
N LEU A 655 -20.29 11.01 -18.05
CA LEU A 655 -20.72 12.32 -17.57
C LEU A 655 -20.83 12.29 -16.05
N SER A 656 -20.12 13.19 -15.40
CA SER A 656 -20.27 13.47 -13.96
C SER A 656 -20.80 14.89 -13.78
N VAL A 657 -21.91 15.01 -13.08
CA VAL A 657 -22.53 16.27 -12.65
C VAL A 657 -22.86 16.19 -11.15
N SER A 658 -22.05 15.42 -10.41
CA SER A 658 -22.25 15.21 -8.97
C SER A 658 -21.99 16.46 -8.15
N HIS A 659 -22.50 16.56 -6.92
CA HIS A 659 -22.31 17.73 -6.06
C HIS A 659 -22.72 19.05 -6.77
N ASN A 660 -23.95 19.09 -7.26
CA ASN A 660 -24.57 20.27 -7.87
C ASN A 660 -25.96 20.51 -7.23
N ASN A 661 -26.75 21.42 -7.79
CA ASN A 661 -28.08 21.80 -7.27
C ASN A 661 -29.21 21.34 -8.21
N LEU A 662 -29.01 20.24 -8.94
CA LEU A 662 -30.00 19.74 -9.89
C LEU A 662 -31.23 19.19 -9.16
N ARG A 663 -32.42 19.66 -9.54
CA ARG A 663 -33.71 19.15 -9.04
C ARG A 663 -34.38 18.14 -9.97
N THR A 664 -34.10 18.28 -11.26
CA THR A 664 -34.53 17.37 -12.33
C THR A 664 -33.37 17.13 -13.28
N PHE A 665 -33.38 16.00 -13.99
CA PHE A 665 -32.39 15.72 -15.02
C PHE A 665 -33.03 15.01 -16.21
N ASP A 666 -32.78 15.54 -17.41
CA ASP A 666 -33.11 14.97 -18.70
C ASP A 666 -31.92 15.19 -19.67
N PHE A 667 -32.08 14.78 -20.93
CA PHE A 667 -31.03 14.87 -21.95
C PHE A 667 -31.33 15.87 -23.07
N ASN A 668 -32.28 16.78 -22.87
CA ASN A 668 -32.70 17.74 -23.90
C ASN A 668 -31.55 18.65 -24.34
N PHE A 669 -30.64 18.99 -23.41
CA PHE A 669 -29.46 19.82 -23.64
C PHE A 669 -28.42 19.26 -24.65
N LEU A 670 -28.57 18.00 -25.06
CA LEU A 670 -27.72 17.29 -26.02
C LEU A 670 -28.38 17.12 -27.39
N ASN A 671 -29.55 17.75 -27.63
CA ASN A 671 -30.32 17.66 -28.87
C ASN A 671 -30.49 16.21 -29.38
N ASN A 672 -30.62 15.25 -28.46
CA ASN A 672 -30.77 13.81 -28.72
C ASN A 672 -29.56 13.07 -29.34
N ASP A 673 -28.34 13.63 -29.33
CA ASP A 673 -27.13 13.02 -29.92
C ASP A 673 -26.43 11.93 -29.06
N ILE A 674 -27.10 11.39 -28.04
CA ILE A 674 -26.47 10.55 -27.01
C ILE A 674 -26.43 9.08 -27.41
N GLN A 675 -25.41 8.71 -28.17
CA GLN A 675 -25.27 7.34 -28.65
C GLN A 675 -24.28 6.49 -27.85
N LYS A 676 -23.52 7.02 -26.90
CA LYS A 676 -22.44 6.24 -26.26
C LYS A 676 -22.35 6.31 -24.74
N LEU A 677 -23.26 7.00 -24.06
CA LEU A 677 -23.19 7.17 -22.62
C LEU A 677 -23.31 5.82 -21.89
N THR A 678 -22.29 5.48 -21.11
CA THR A 678 -22.22 4.23 -20.34
C THR A 678 -22.09 4.47 -18.84
N VAL A 679 -21.56 5.63 -18.43
CA VAL A 679 -21.41 6.04 -17.03
C VAL A 679 -22.06 7.39 -16.81
N LEU A 680 -22.99 7.47 -15.87
CA LEU A 680 -23.62 8.70 -15.45
C LEU A 680 -23.55 8.81 -13.93
N ASP A 681 -22.92 9.88 -13.44
CA ASP A 681 -22.87 10.22 -12.02
C ASP A 681 -23.64 11.51 -11.74
N LEU A 682 -24.77 11.35 -11.05
CA LEU A 682 -25.71 12.38 -10.62
C LEU A 682 -25.72 12.48 -9.08
N SER A 683 -24.72 11.90 -8.40
CA SER A 683 -24.72 11.86 -6.94
C SER A 683 -24.63 13.24 -6.29
N HIS A 684 -25.10 13.37 -5.04
CA HIS A 684 -25.05 14.63 -4.29
C HIS A 684 -25.73 15.79 -5.04
N ASN A 685 -26.98 15.60 -5.45
CA ASN A 685 -27.86 16.63 -6.02
C ASN A 685 -29.17 16.68 -5.21
N GLN A 686 -30.20 17.35 -5.73
CA GLN A 686 -31.54 17.48 -5.13
C GLN A 686 -32.59 16.74 -5.98
N LEU A 687 -32.20 15.64 -6.64
CA LEU A 687 -33.06 14.94 -7.58
C LEU A 687 -34.12 14.11 -6.83
N SER A 688 -35.39 14.34 -7.14
CA SER A 688 -36.51 13.47 -6.75
C SER A 688 -37.08 12.69 -7.94
N TYR A 689 -36.74 13.09 -9.17
CA TYR A 689 -37.17 12.50 -10.43
C TYR A 689 -36.12 12.69 -11.52
N ILE A 690 -35.97 11.71 -12.42
CA ILE A 690 -35.13 11.79 -13.63
C ILE A 690 -35.82 11.14 -14.82
N ASP A 691 -35.60 11.69 -16.01
CA ASP A 691 -35.97 11.08 -17.28
C ASP A 691 -34.71 10.58 -18.01
N LEU A 692 -34.63 9.27 -18.22
CA LEU A 692 -33.50 8.63 -18.91
C LEU A 692 -33.89 8.02 -20.26
N MET A 693 -35.12 8.25 -20.75
CA MET A 693 -35.69 7.52 -21.91
C MET A 693 -34.79 7.49 -23.15
N THR A 694 -34.02 8.56 -23.40
CA THR A 694 -33.14 8.68 -24.56
C THR A 694 -31.79 7.94 -24.46
N SER A 695 -31.31 7.57 -23.26
CA SER A 695 -29.98 6.93 -23.07
C SER A 695 -29.99 5.60 -22.30
N GLN A 696 -31.14 5.19 -21.74
CA GLN A 696 -31.32 3.96 -20.94
C GLN A 696 -30.76 2.70 -21.62
N HIS A 697 -30.80 2.61 -22.95
CA HIS A 697 -30.40 1.41 -23.70
C HIS A 697 -28.88 1.14 -23.73
N LYS A 698 -28.01 2.04 -23.27
CA LYS A 698 -26.54 1.82 -23.28
C LYS A 698 -25.88 2.03 -21.92
N LEU A 699 -26.59 2.63 -20.99
CA LEU A 699 -26.11 2.91 -19.65
C LEU A 699 -25.71 1.62 -18.94
N GLN A 700 -24.49 1.57 -18.40
CA GLN A 700 -23.96 0.42 -17.65
C GLN A 700 -23.81 0.75 -16.17
N HIS A 701 -23.49 2.00 -15.84
CA HIS A 701 -23.27 2.47 -14.49
C HIS A 701 -24.05 3.77 -14.28
N LEU A 702 -24.93 3.76 -13.28
CA LEU A 702 -25.71 4.92 -12.86
C LEU A 702 -25.54 5.14 -11.36
N SER A 703 -25.10 6.34 -10.99
CA SER A 703 -25.03 6.78 -9.60
C SER A 703 -26.04 7.90 -9.36
N LEU A 704 -26.95 7.66 -8.43
CA LEU A 704 -27.95 8.58 -7.90
C LEU A 704 -27.80 8.74 -6.39
N LYS A 705 -26.62 8.38 -5.86
CA LYS A 705 -26.30 8.44 -4.44
C LYS A 705 -26.54 9.84 -3.87
N HIS A 706 -27.07 9.95 -2.66
CA HIS A 706 -27.25 11.23 -1.98
C HIS A 706 -28.09 12.23 -2.79
N ASN A 707 -29.35 11.85 -3.05
CA ASN A 707 -30.37 12.67 -3.68
C ASN A 707 -31.66 12.63 -2.82
N GLU A 708 -32.79 13.05 -3.38
CA GLU A 708 -34.07 13.17 -2.69
C GLU A 708 -35.11 12.15 -3.20
N PHE A 709 -34.68 10.99 -3.69
CA PHE A 709 -35.61 9.95 -4.13
C PHE A 709 -36.34 9.34 -2.92
N GLU A 710 -37.67 9.34 -2.96
CA GLU A 710 -38.54 8.67 -1.97
C GLU A 710 -39.10 7.33 -2.49
N PHE A 711 -39.27 7.20 -3.81
CA PHE A 711 -39.87 6.01 -4.44
C PHE A 711 -39.17 5.65 -5.74
N ILE A 712 -38.98 4.35 -5.98
CA ILE A 712 -38.47 3.83 -7.26
C ILE A 712 -39.59 3.11 -8.01
N ASN A 713 -40.08 3.72 -9.09
CA ASN A 713 -41.19 3.19 -9.88
C ASN A 713 -40.75 2.22 -11.00
N ASN A 714 -41.71 1.62 -11.70
CA ASN A 714 -41.47 0.68 -12.81
C ASN A 714 -41.06 1.34 -14.14
N GLN A 715 -41.14 2.66 -14.27
CA GLN A 715 -40.80 3.38 -15.50
C GLN A 715 -39.31 3.71 -15.57
N LEU A 716 -38.67 3.98 -14.43
CA LEU A 716 -37.30 4.49 -14.34
C LEU A 716 -36.24 3.63 -15.05
N PHE A 717 -36.37 2.29 -14.99
CA PHE A 717 -35.45 1.35 -15.66
C PHE A 717 -36.16 0.45 -16.68
N SER A 718 -37.32 0.88 -17.17
CA SER A 718 -38.19 0.09 -18.07
C SER A 718 -37.50 -0.32 -19.38
N THR A 719 -36.39 0.31 -19.78
CA THR A 719 -35.64 -0.05 -20.99
C THR A 719 -34.14 -0.30 -20.79
N SER A 720 -33.67 -0.37 -19.53
CA SER A 720 -32.25 -0.41 -19.14
C SER A 720 -31.61 -1.80 -19.19
N LEU A 721 -31.65 -2.47 -20.35
CA LEU A 721 -31.18 -3.85 -20.52
C LEU A 721 -29.71 -4.06 -20.14
N TYR A 722 -28.84 -3.06 -20.37
CA TYR A 722 -27.38 -3.20 -20.21
C TYR A 722 -26.84 -2.68 -18.88
N LEU A 723 -27.73 -2.18 -17.99
CA LEU A 723 -27.32 -1.65 -16.70
C LEU A 723 -26.71 -2.76 -15.85
N LYS A 724 -25.48 -2.53 -15.38
CA LYS A 724 -24.70 -3.48 -14.56
C LYS A 724 -24.59 -3.02 -13.11
N THR A 725 -24.48 -1.71 -12.91
CA THR A 725 -24.35 -1.11 -11.58
C THR A 725 -25.35 0.02 -11.43
N ILE A 726 -26.02 0.01 -10.29
CA ILE A 726 -26.82 1.13 -9.83
C ILE A 726 -26.50 1.45 -8.38
N ASP A 727 -26.26 2.73 -8.10
CA ASP A 727 -26.10 3.27 -6.75
C ASP A 727 -27.24 4.24 -6.43
N LEU A 728 -28.10 3.82 -5.52
CA LEU A 728 -29.24 4.57 -4.98
C LEU A 728 -29.02 4.89 -3.49
N SER A 729 -27.79 4.76 -2.98
CA SER A 729 -27.50 4.93 -1.56
C SER A 729 -27.74 6.36 -1.06
N MET A 730 -27.88 6.54 0.25
CA MET A 730 -28.04 7.84 0.91
C MET A 730 -29.22 8.68 0.39
N ASN A 731 -30.31 8.05 -0.04
CA ASN A 731 -31.55 8.75 -0.41
C ASN A 731 -32.58 8.65 0.73
N SER A 732 -33.83 9.01 0.46
CA SER A 732 -34.95 8.82 1.40
C SER A 732 -35.92 7.73 0.92
N ILE A 733 -35.42 6.71 0.20
CA ILE A 733 -36.28 5.73 -0.47
C ILE A 733 -37.03 4.91 0.59
N ILE A 734 -38.36 4.96 0.54
CA ILE A 734 -39.27 4.25 1.44
C ILE A 734 -39.68 2.91 0.82
N GLU A 735 -39.88 2.89 -0.50
CA GLU A 735 -40.36 1.73 -1.23
C GLU A 735 -39.79 1.63 -2.66
N ILE A 736 -39.56 0.40 -3.09
CA ILE A 736 -39.18 0.04 -4.46
C ILE A 736 -40.32 -0.77 -5.06
N HIS A 737 -40.85 -0.32 -6.20
CA HIS A 737 -41.88 -1.05 -6.92
C HIS A 737 -41.37 -2.42 -7.39
N VAL A 738 -42.19 -3.47 -7.31
CA VAL A 738 -41.80 -4.87 -7.63
C VAL A 738 -41.25 -5.07 -9.04
N GLU A 739 -41.71 -4.26 -10.00
CA GLU A 739 -41.23 -4.28 -11.40
C GLU A 739 -40.11 -3.29 -11.71
N ALA A 740 -39.61 -2.52 -10.73
CA ALA A 740 -38.61 -1.47 -10.95
C ALA A 740 -37.38 -1.96 -11.72
N PHE A 741 -36.85 -3.14 -11.38
CA PHE A 741 -35.66 -3.71 -12.00
C PHE A 741 -35.95 -4.82 -13.02
N GLN A 742 -37.22 -5.07 -13.37
CA GLN A 742 -37.64 -6.23 -14.17
C GLN A 742 -36.89 -6.33 -15.50
N LYS A 743 -36.62 -5.19 -16.15
CA LYS A 743 -35.97 -5.12 -17.47
C LYS A 743 -34.45 -5.05 -17.39
N ALA A 744 -33.88 -4.63 -16.26
CA ALA A 744 -32.44 -4.53 -16.05
C ALA A 744 -31.81 -5.88 -15.68
N THR A 745 -31.88 -6.84 -16.61
CA THR A 745 -31.52 -8.25 -16.38
C THR A 745 -30.01 -8.50 -16.18
N TYR A 746 -29.15 -7.56 -16.57
CA TYR A 746 -27.70 -7.64 -16.42
C TYR A 746 -27.16 -6.93 -15.17
N LEU A 747 -28.04 -6.44 -14.29
CA LEU A 747 -27.62 -5.83 -13.02
C LEU A 747 -26.84 -6.85 -12.17
N LYS A 748 -25.66 -6.42 -11.74
CA LYS A 748 -24.71 -7.19 -10.93
C LYS A 748 -24.49 -6.56 -9.56
N HIS A 749 -24.45 -5.23 -9.50
CA HIS A 749 -24.18 -4.47 -8.30
C HIS A 749 -25.32 -3.48 -8.06
N ILE A 750 -26.01 -3.67 -6.95
CA ILE A 750 -27.16 -2.84 -6.56
C ILE A 750 -26.85 -2.31 -5.16
N PHE A 751 -26.70 -1.00 -5.04
CA PHE A 751 -26.46 -0.33 -3.76
C PHE A 751 -27.69 0.49 -3.36
N LEU A 752 -28.24 0.17 -2.19
CA LEU A 752 -29.41 0.80 -1.59
C LEU A 752 -29.12 1.21 -0.13
N THR A 753 -27.85 1.28 0.24
CA THR A 753 -27.39 1.60 1.59
C THR A 753 -27.88 2.98 2.06
N ASP A 754 -28.11 3.19 3.36
CA ASP A 754 -28.52 4.49 3.92
C ASP A 754 -29.82 5.01 3.28
N ASN A 755 -30.87 4.20 3.28
CA ASN A 755 -32.22 4.58 2.84
C ASN A 755 -33.25 4.35 3.95
N ARG A 756 -34.55 4.46 3.63
CA ARG A 756 -35.65 4.30 4.59
C ARG A 756 -36.52 3.07 4.31
N LEU A 757 -35.98 2.05 3.63
CA LEU A 757 -36.72 0.85 3.26
C LEU A 757 -37.14 0.09 4.52
N THR A 758 -38.41 -0.30 4.59
CA THR A 758 -38.98 -1.08 5.71
C THR A 758 -39.29 -2.52 5.32
N ASN A 759 -39.65 -2.74 4.05
CA ASN A 759 -39.99 -4.04 3.49
C ASN A 759 -39.33 -4.20 2.12
N ILE A 760 -38.92 -5.42 1.79
CA ILE A 760 -38.52 -5.79 0.42
C ILE A 760 -39.51 -6.81 -0.12
N TRP A 761 -40.26 -6.38 -1.13
CA TRP A 761 -41.36 -7.13 -1.72
C TRP A 761 -40.89 -8.27 -2.61
N ARG A 762 -41.80 -9.23 -2.84
CA ARG A 762 -41.62 -10.33 -3.78
C ARG A 762 -41.25 -9.84 -5.19
N ASP A 763 -40.41 -10.60 -5.89
CA ASP A 763 -39.99 -10.40 -7.28
C ASP A 763 -39.12 -9.16 -7.59
N THR A 764 -38.88 -8.26 -6.63
CA THR A 764 -38.07 -7.03 -6.81
C THR A 764 -36.70 -7.28 -7.46
N PHE A 765 -36.02 -8.38 -7.10
CA PHE A 765 -34.70 -8.77 -7.65
C PHE A 765 -34.74 -10.12 -8.38
N ALA A 766 -35.91 -10.59 -8.80
CA ALA A 766 -36.06 -11.95 -9.33
C ALA A 766 -35.58 -12.12 -10.78
N ASN A 767 -35.49 -11.03 -11.56
CA ASN A 767 -35.26 -11.07 -13.00
C ASN A 767 -33.78 -10.89 -13.41
N GLN A 768 -32.89 -10.58 -12.46
CA GLN A 768 -31.47 -10.46 -12.73
C GLN A 768 -30.84 -11.83 -13.01
N LYS A 769 -29.97 -11.91 -14.03
CA LYS A 769 -29.26 -13.14 -14.40
C LYS A 769 -28.31 -13.61 -13.30
N LYS A 770 -27.56 -12.67 -12.72
CA LYS A 770 -26.66 -12.93 -11.60
C LYS A 770 -26.30 -11.61 -10.91
N ILE A 771 -26.78 -11.45 -9.69
CA ILE A 771 -26.39 -10.37 -8.79
C ILE A 771 -25.13 -10.82 -8.05
N GLU A 772 -24.05 -10.10 -8.28
CA GLU A 772 -22.77 -10.33 -7.61
C GLU A 772 -22.75 -9.69 -6.22
N LEU A 773 -23.38 -8.52 -6.06
CA LEU A 773 -23.52 -7.83 -4.79
C LEU A 773 -24.86 -7.07 -4.71
N LEU A 774 -25.64 -7.38 -3.69
CA LEU A 774 -26.82 -6.63 -3.28
C LEU A 774 -26.57 -6.02 -1.91
N ASP A 775 -26.46 -4.70 -1.84
CA ASP A 775 -26.29 -3.96 -0.60
C ASP A 775 -27.56 -3.23 -0.20
N LEU A 776 -28.18 -3.69 0.88
CA LEU A 776 -29.39 -3.16 1.51
C LEU A 776 -29.08 -2.68 2.94
N SER A 777 -27.81 -2.44 3.27
CA SER A 777 -27.42 -2.09 4.63
C SER A 777 -27.90 -0.70 5.06
N HIS A 778 -27.86 -0.39 6.34
CA HIS A 778 -28.26 0.94 6.86
C HIS A 778 -29.67 1.36 6.39
N ASN A 779 -30.66 0.51 6.61
CA ASN A 779 -32.07 0.78 6.31
C ASN A 779 -32.92 0.45 7.54
N PHE A 780 -34.25 0.47 7.42
CA PHE A 780 -35.18 0.10 8.49
C PHE A 780 -35.89 -1.23 8.19
N ILE A 781 -35.24 -2.13 7.45
CA ILE A 781 -35.89 -3.34 6.94
C ILE A 781 -36.26 -4.24 8.13
N THR A 782 -37.55 -4.53 8.25
CA THR A 782 -38.11 -5.47 9.22
C THR A 782 -38.53 -6.79 8.59
N ASN A 783 -38.84 -6.80 7.29
CA ASN A 783 -39.30 -7.99 6.58
C ASN A 783 -38.75 -8.05 5.15
N VAL A 784 -38.36 -9.26 4.74
CA VAL A 784 -37.92 -9.59 3.37
C VAL A 784 -38.79 -10.73 2.88
N GLU A 785 -39.59 -10.47 1.83
CA GLU A 785 -40.60 -11.43 1.38
C GLU A 785 -40.04 -12.65 0.64
N ALA A 786 -40.81 -13.73 0.67
CA ALA A 786 -40.49 -14.94 -0.09
C ALA A 786 -40.52 -14.68 -1.60
N GLY A 787 -39.47 -15.09 -2.30
CA GLY A 787 -39.35 -14.95 -3.77
C GLY A 787 -38.66 -13.67 -4.26
N VAL A 788 -38.20 -12.79 -3.35
CA VAL A 788 -37.50 -11.54 -3.71
C VAL A 788 -36.30 -11.74 -4.65
N PHE A 789 -35.50 -12.80 -4.45
CA PHE A 789 -34.24 -13.06 -5.17
C PHE A 789 -34.40 -13.99 -6.39
N GLY A 790 -35.61 -14.30 -6.86
CA GLY A 790 -35.79 -15.27 -7.94
C GLY A 790 -35.14 -16.63 -7.60
N ARG A 791 -34.54 -17.33 -8.58
CA ARG A 791 -33.94 -18.67 -8.38
C ARG A 791 -32.42 -18.64 -8.54
N ASN A 792 -31.69 -18.79 -7.44
CA ASN A 792 -30.23 -18.90 -7.40
C ASN A 792 -29.49 -17.80 -8.19
N ASN A 793 -29.94 -16.55 -8.09
CA ASN A 793 -29.36 -15.44 -8.85
C ASN A 793 -28.43 -14.53 -8.03
N VAL A 794 -28.46 -14.55 -6.69
CA VAL A 794 -27.62 -13.67 -5.85
C VAL A 794 -26.45 -14.43 -5.22
N ALA A 795 -25.26 -13.83 -5.29
CA ALA A 795 -24.03 -14.36 -4.68
C ALA A 795 -23.73 -13.74 -3.31
N ASN A 796 -23.85 -12.43 -3.14
CA ASN A 796 -23.54 -11.74 -1.90
C ASN A 796 -24.68 -10.79 -1.51
N ILE A 797 -25.18 -10.93 -0.28
CA ILE A 797 -26.24 -10.11 0.28
C ILE A 797 -25.71 -9.40 1.53
N ASN A 798 -25.80 -8.07 1.54
CA ASN A 798 -25.56 -7.25 2.72
C ASN A 798 -26.86 -6.65 3.23
N LEU A 799 -27.29 -7.10 4.40
CA LEU A 799 -28.48 -6.64 5.13
C LEU A 799 -28.09 -6.05 6.50
N SER A 800 -26.82 -5.69 6.70
CA SER A 800 -26.35 -5.14 7.97
C SER A 800 -27.01 -3.81 8.33
N PHE A 801 -26.98 -3.41 9.61
CA PHE A 801 -27.56 -2.14 10.07
C PHE A 801 -29.04 -1.97 9.64
N ASN A 802 -29.85 -2.99 9.91
CA ASN A 802 -31.30 -2.99 9.67
C ASN A 802 -32.04 -3.33 10.97
N ASN A 803 -33.36 -3.57 10.90
CA ASN A 803 -34.18 -3.90 12.06
C ASN A 803 -34.81 -5.30 11.96
N LEU A 804 -34.09 -6.25 11.36
CA LEU A 804 -34.54 -7.64 11.26
C LEU A 804 -34.59 -8.27 12.65
N SER A 805 -35.74 -8.82 13.04
CA SER A 805 -35.91 -9.55 14.31
C SER A 805 -35.55 -11.03 14.23
N SER A 806 -35.46 -11.57 13.01
CA SER A 806 -35.10 -12.96 12.72
C SER A 806 -34.43 -13.07 11.35
N ILE A 807 -33.76 -14.19 11.09
CA ILE A 807 -33.16 -14.49 9.79
C ILE A 807 -34.29 -14.67 8.75
N PRO A 808 -34.21 -14.06 7.55
CA PRO A 808 -35.28 -14.11 6.55
C PRO A 808 -35.31 -15.44 5.78
N THR A 809 -35.56 -16.54 6.49
CA THR A 809 -35.47 -17.93 6.00
C THR A 809 -36.29 -18.17 4.73
N LYS A 810 -37.52 -17.65 4.67
CA LYS A 810 -38.42 -17.78 3.51
C LYS A 810 -37.85 -17.11 2.26
N ALA A 811 -37.19 -15.96 2.39
CA ALA A 811 -36.55 -15.29 1.27
C ALA A 811 -35.28 -16.03 0.80
N LEU A 812 -34.46 -16.50 1.74
CA LEU A 812 -33.21 -17.21 1.45
C LEU A 812 -33.43 -18.60 0.81
N SER A 813 -34.60 -19.20 0.99
CA SER A 813 -34.96 -20.51 0.43
C SER A 813 -34.85 -20.61 -1.10
N SER A 814 -34.79 -19.48 -1.81
CA SER A 814 -34.71 -19.43 -3.26
C SER A 814 -33.28 -19.29 -3.83
N VAL A 815 -32.27 -19.08 -2.98
CA VAL A 815 -30.84 -18.92 -3.36
C VAL A 815 -29.84 -19.94 -2.77
N PRO A 816 -30.22 -21.20 -2.45
CA PRO A 816 -29.35 -22.15 -1.76
C PRO A 816 -28.08 -22.57 -2.53
N SER A 817 -28.06 -22.43 -3.85
CA SER A 817 -26.94 -22.86 -4.71
C SER A 817 -26.11 -21.70 -5.26
N SER A 818 -26.50 -20.45 -5.00
CA SER A 818 -25.77 -19.27 -5.50
C SER A 818 -25.15 -18.43 -4.39
N LEU A 819 -25.76 -18.41 -3.20
CA LEU A 819 -25.34 -17.55 -2.11
C LEU A 819 -23.99 -18.00 -1.54
N LEU A 820 -23.02 -17.09 -1.52
CA LEU A 820 -21.66 -17.27 -1.02
C LEU A 820 -21.42 -16.45 0.25
N THR A 821 -21.94 -15.23 0.30
CA THR A 821 -21.80 -14.32 1.46
C THR A 821 -23.15 -13.80 1.92
N LEU A 822 -23.38 -13.89 3.23
CA LEU A 822 -24.52 -13.31 3.90
C LEU A 822 -24.05 -12.47 5.10
N GLU A 823 -24.32 -11.18 5.03
CA GLU A 823 -23.98 -10.19 6.03
C GLU A 823 -25.26 -9.64 6.68
N LEU A 824 -25.39 -9.84 7.98
CA LEU A 824 -26.57 -9.56 8.80
C LEU A 824 -26.20 -8.77 10.07
N SER A 825 -25.00 -8.22 10.16
CA SER A 825 -24.55 -7.55 11.37
C SER A 825 -25.40 -6.34 11.75
N HIS A 826 -25.37 -5.92 13.02
CA HIS A 826 -26.11 -4.73 13.47
C HIS A 826 -27.62 -4.78 13.17
N ASN A 827 -28.26 -5.93 13.43
CA ASN A 827 -29.71 -6.11 13.37
C ASN A 827 -30.28 -6.40 14.78
N SER A 828 -31.56 -6.78 14.86
CA SER A 828 -32.27 -7.10 16.10
C SER A 828 -32.56 -8.61 16.24
N ILE A 829 -31.79 -9.48 15.59
CA ILE A 829 -32.00 -10.93 15.59
C ILE A 829 -31.76 -11.49 16.99
N ARG A 830 -32.70 -12.30 17.51
CA ARG A 830 -32.69 -12.79 18.90
C ARG A 830 -32.27 -14.24 19.10
N SER A 831 -32.46 -15.09 18.09
CA SER A 831 -32.11 -16.50 18.14
C SER A 831 -31.51 -16.96 16.82
N VAL A 832 -30.70 -18.02 16.89
CA VAL A 832 -30.26 -18.77 15.71
C VAL A 832 -30.66 -20.23 15.89
N GLU A 833 -31.57 -20.67 15.02
CA GLU A 833 -32.19 -21.97 15.01
C GLU A 833 -31.61 -22.87 13.92
N ARG A 834 -31.77 -24.19 14.06
CA ARG A 834 -31.26 -25.16 13.08
C ARG A 834 -31.78 -24.95 11.66
N ASN A 835 -33.01 -24.45 11.52
CA ASN A 835 -33.68 -24.31 10.23
C ASN A 835 -33.42 -22.94 9.57
N ASP A 836 -32.71 -22.03 10.23
CA ASP A 836 -32.49 -20.68 9.71
C ASP A 836 -31.67 -20.64 8.42
N PHE A 837 -30.83 -21.65 8.21
CA PHE A 837 -29.94 -21.75 7.06
C PHE A 837 -30.20 -23.01 6.20
N LEU A 838 -31.46 -23.48 6.19
CA LEU A 838 -31.85 -24.69 5.47
C LEU A 838 -31.40 -24.64 4.00
N GLU A 839 -30.72 -25.69 3.53
CA GLU A 839 -30.19 -25.85 2.15
C GLU A 839 -29.11 -24.85 1.70
N LEU A 840 -28.63 -23.90 2.53
CA LEU A 840 -27.57 -22.93 2.17
C LEU A 840 -26.16 -23.56 2.13
N THR A 841 -26.02 -24.62 1.34
CA THR A 841 -24.82 -25.47 1.30
C THR A 841 -23.62 -24.79 0.61
N THR A 842 -23.85 -23.75 -0.20
CA THR A 842 -22.79 -23.00 -0.89
C THR A 842 -22.21 -21.84 -0.08
N LEU A 843 -22.85 -21.46 1.04
CA LEU A 843 -22.45 -20.30 1.82
C LEU A 843 -21.03 -20.48 2.38
N GLU A 844 -20.14 -19.55 2.06
CA GLU A 844 -18.74 -19.55 2.50
C GLU A 844 -18.51 -18.57 3.66
N THR A 845 -19.24 -17.45 3.67
CA THR A 845 -19.09 -16.40 4.68
C THR A 845 -20.45 -16.04 5.28
N LEU A 846 -20.56 -16.18 6.60
CA LEU A 846 -21.70 -15.73 7.38
C LEU A 846 -21.22 -14.76 8.44
N ILE A 847 -21.76 -13.54 8.41
CA ILE A 847 -21.49 -12.51 9.41
C ILE A 847 -22.84 -12.09 10.00
N ILE A 848 -22.99 -12.28 11.31
CA ILE A 848 -24.20 -11.95 12.06
C ILE A 848 -23.82 -11.25 13.38
N SER A 849 -22.72 -10.51 13.35
CA SER A 849 -22.16 -9.80 14.51
C SER A 849 -23.05 -8.64 14.97
N ASN A 850 -22.88 -8.17 16.20
CA ASN A 850 -23.58 -7.03 16.78
C ASN A 850 -25.12 -7.11 16.64
N ASN A 851 -25.68 -8.29 16.82
CA ASN A 851 -27.13 -8.51 16.91
C ASN A 851 -27.58 -8.62 18.39
N ARG A 852 -28.80 -9.08 18.63
CA ARG A 852 -29.33 -9.34 19.97
C ARG A 852 -29.49 -10.84 20.24
N ILE A 853 -28.60 -11.67 19.68
CA ILE A 853 -28.75 -13.12 19.77
C ILE A 853 -28.52 -13.53 21.23
N GLU A 854 -29.57 -14.05 21.87
CA GLU A 854 -29.57 -14.55 23.24
C GLU A 854 -29.42 -16.08 23.30
N ILE A 855 -29.94 -16.77 22.27
CA ILE A 855 -30.03 -18.24 22.22
C ILE A 855 -29.49 -18.76 20.88
N ILE A 856 -28.60 -19.76 20.95
CA ILE A 856 -28.19 -20.56 19.77
C ILE A 856 -28.57 -22.02 20.01
N GLU A 857 -29.39 -22.58 19.14
CA GLU A 857 -29.89 -23.95 19.22
C GLU A 857 -28.82 -25.02 18.89
N ALA A 858 -29.12 -26.28 19.22
CA ALA A 858 -28.30 -27.42 18.85
C ALA A 858 -28.17 -27.57 17.32
N ASN A 859 -26.93 -27.68 16.83
CA ASN A 859 -26.61 -27.88 15.42
C ASN A 859 -27.10 -26.73 14.50
N ALA A 860 -27.18 -25.50 15.02
CA ALA A 860 -27.63 -24.32 14.29
C ALA A 860 -26.96 -24.14 12.91
N PHE A 861 -25.66 -24.42 12.82
CA PHE A 861 -24.85 -24.22 11.61
C PHE A 861 -24.63 -25.49 10.76
N ALA A 862 -25.30 -26.60 11.08
CA ALA A 862 -24.98 -27.91 10.50
C ALA A 862 -25.26 -28.04 8.99
N GLN A 863 -26.09 -27.15 8.41
CA GLN A 863 -26.40 -27.14 6.98
C GLN A 863 -25.36 -26.39 6.14
N LEU A 864 -24.53 -25.56 6.76
CA LEU A 864 -23.57 -24.68 6.08
C LEU A 864 -22.28 -25.42 5.71
N SER A 865 -22.38 -26.41 4.82
CA SER A 865 -21.30 -27.39 4.57
C SER A 865 -20.01 -26.82 3.98
N ARG A 866 -20.04 -25.61 3.39
CA ARG A 866 -18.88 -24.92 2.79
C ARG A 866 -18.45 -23.68 3.58
N LEU A 867 -18.99 -23.47 4.77
CA LEU A 867 -18.68 -22.29 5.56
C LEU A 867 -17.18 -22.25 5.87
N ARG A 868 -16.54 -21.13 5.56
CA ARG A 868 -15.12 -20.83 5.78
C ARG A 868 -14.94 -19.76 6.85
N LYS A 869 -15.85 -18.79 6.89
CA LYS A 869 -15.85 -17.70 7.87
C LYS A 869 -17.21 -17.60 8.57
N LEU A 870 -17.17 -17.62 9.90
CA LEU A 870 -18.32 -17.35 10.75
C LEU A 870 -17.98 -16.25 11.74
N ASP A 871 -18.77 -15.18 11.74
CA ASP A 871 -18.66 -14.10 12.72
C ASP A 871 -19.96 -13.90 13.49
N LEU A 872 -19.91 -14.20 14.78
CA LEU A 872 -20.99 -14.06 15.75
C LEU A 872 -20.70 -12.95 16.77
N SER A 873 -19.63 -12.18 16.58
CA SER A 873 -19.13 -11.26 17.61
C SER A 873 -20.13 -10.19 18.04
N GLY A 874 -20.02 -9.66 19.25
CA GLY A 874 -20.88 -8.57 19.74
C GLY A 874 -22.34 -8.96 20.01
N ASN A 875 -22.65 -10.24 20.17
CA ASN A 875 -23.98 -10.73 20.51
C ASN A 875 -24.11 -11.12 22.00
N PRO A 876 -25.14 -10.71 22.74
CA PRO A 876 -25.29 -11.01 24.17
C PRO A 876 -25.81 -12.44 24.41
N ILE A 877 -25.07 -13.47 24.01
CA ILE A 877 -25.55 -14.85 24.05
C ILE A 877 -25.56 -15.36 25.50
N THR A 878 -26.76 -15.42 26.09
CA THR A 878 -26.99 -15.89 27.47
C THR A 878 -27.13 -17.40 27.58
N THR A 879 -27.65 -18.04 26.53
CA THR A 879 -27.91 -19.48 26.51
C THR A 879 -27.24 -20.13 25.31
N TRP A 880 -26.05 -20.66 25.56
CA TRP A 880 -25.33 -21.50 24.61
C TRP A 880 -25.78 -22.95 24.75
N HIS A 881 -26.44 -23.51 23.73
CA HIS A 881 -26.61 -24.96 23.71
C HIS A 881 -25.22 -25.63 23.55
N PRO A 882 -24.85 -26.64 24.36
CA PRO A 882 -23.53 -27.29 24.28
C PRO A 882 -23.18 -27.90 22.91
N GLN A 883 -24.20 -28.11 22.08
CA GLN A 883 -24.08 -28.63 20.71
C GLN A 883 -24.31 -27.55 19.63
N ALA A 884 -24.23 -26.26 19.95
CA ALA A 884 -24.46 -25.18 18.99
C ALA A 884 -23.52 -25.25 17.78
N LEU A 885 -22.22 -25.43 18.02
CA LEU A 885 -21.19 -25.60 16.98
C LEU A 885 -21.01 -27.08 16.56
N ASN A 886 -21.89 -27.97 17.01
CA ASN A 886 -21.81 -29.38 16.61
C ASN A 886 -22.13 -29.50 15.11
N LYS A 887 -21.39 -30.38 14.41
CA LYS A 887 -21.47 -30.54 12.96
C LYS A 887 -21.24 -29.25 12.15
N ILE A 888 -20.52 -28.27 12.69
CA ILE A 888 -20.09 -27.10 11.92
C ILE A 888 -19.22 -27.53 10.74
N SER A 889 -19.18 -26.69 9.70
CA SER A 889 -18.41 -26.92 8.48
C SER A 889 -16.97 -27.41 8.75
N PRO A 890 -16.53 -28.52 8.12
CA PRO A 890 -15.13 -28.93 8.20
C PRO A 890 -14.21 -27.95 7.48
N SER A 891 -14.74 -27.11 6.57
CA SER A 891 -13.97 -26.09 5.84
C SER A 891 -13.81 -24.77 6.61
N LEU A 892 -14.28 -24.68 7.86
CA LEU A 892 -14.19 -23.45 8.65
C LEU A 892 -12.73 -23.09 8.95
N GLU A 893 -12.31 -21.92 8.47
CA GLU A 893 -10.96 -21.36 8.58
C GLU A 893 -10.91 -20.22 9.62
N GLU A 894 -11.98 -19.43 9.72
CA GLU A 894 -12.09 -18.26 10.59
C GLU A 894 -13.38 -18.32 11.42
N LEU A 895 -13.22 -18.19 12.74
CA LEU A 895 -14.33 -18.13 13.68
C LEU A 895 -14.13 -16.93 14.62
N ASN A 896 -15.08 -16.00 14.60
CA ASN A 896 -15.10 -14.84 15.49
C ASN A 896 -16.29 -14.93 16.45
N LEU A 897 -15.97 -15.07 17.73
CA LEU A 897 -16.87 -15.13 18.87
C LEU A 897 -16.58 -14.00 19.87
N ALA A 898 -15.92 -12.92 19.44
CA ALA A 898 -15.57 -11.84 20.34
C ALA A 898 -16.81 -11.18 20.97
N ALA A 899 -16.75 -10.77 22.23
CA ALA A 899 -17.86 -10.08 22.90
C ALA A 899 -19.22 -10.82 22.79
N THR A 900 -19.20 -12.15 22.91
CA THR A 900 -20.41 -13.00 22.86
C THR A 900 -20.99 -13.36 24.23
N GLY A 901 -20.32 -12.94 25.31
CA GLY A 901 -20.72 -13.28 26.68
C GLY A 901 -20.26 -14.66 27.16
N LEU A 902 -19.34 -15.32 26.45
CA LEU A 902 -18.82 -16.63 26.83
C LEU A 902 -18.17 -16.61 28.22
N PHE A 903 -18.60 -17.51 29.10
CA PHE A 903 -17.99 -17.72 30.44
C PHE A 903 -16.94 -18.83 30.45
N SER A 904 -16.97 -19.74 29.47
CA SER A 904 -16.01 -20.82 29.28
C SER A 904 -15.63 -20.91 27.81
N PHE A 905 -14.50 -21.55 27.51
CA PHE A 905 -14.05 -21.74 26.14
C PHE A 905 -14.97 -22.76 25.42
N PRO A 906 -15.47 -22.47 24.20
CA PRO A 906 -16.39 -23.38 23.51
C PRO A 906 -15.65 -24.53 22.85
N ARG A 907 -16.24 -25.73 22.86
CA ARG A 907 -15.74 -26.86 22.08
C ARG A 907 -16.03 -26.66 20.59
N ILE A 908 -14.97 -26.55 19.78
CA ILE A 908 -15.08 -26.30 18.33
C ILE A 908 -14.65 -27.54 17.55
N PRO A 909 -15.58 -28.34 16.99
CA PRO A 909 -15.24 -29.63 16.38
C PRO A 909 -14.74 -29.53 14.92
N THR A 910 -13.89 -28.54 14.61
CA THR A 910 -13.23 -28.41 13.30
C THR A 910 -11.70 -28.41 13.45
N LYS A 911 -11.03 -29.07 12.50
CA LYS A 911 -9.56 -29.19 12.48
C LYS A 911 -8.90 -28.18 11.54
N ASN A 912 -9.66 -27.51 10.66
CA ASN A 912 -9.12 -26.56 9.67
C ASN A 912 -9.06 -25.12 10.16
N LEU A 913 -9.51 -24.87 11.39
CA LEU A 913 -9.53 -23.53 11.96
C LEU A 913 -8.12 -22.95 12.06
N MET A 914 -7.92 -21.80 11.42
CA MET A 914 -6.65 -21.07 11.40
C MET A 914 -6.71 -19.80 12.23
N ILE A 915 -7.89 -19.17 12.28
CA ILE A 915 -8.12 -17.92 13.01
C ILE A 915 -9.29 -18.12 13.98
N LEU A 916 -9.04 -17.85 15.25
CA LEU A 916 -10.04 -17.89 16.30
C LEU A 916 -9.95 -16.62 17.13
N ASN A 917 -11.04 -15.87 17.18
CA ASN A 917 -11.17 -14.70 18.02
C ASN A 917 -12.25 -14.96 19.09
N ILE A 918 -11.84 -15.01 20.35
CA ILE A 918 -12.74 -15.13 21.53
C ILE A 918 -12.51 -13.92 22.46
N SER A 919 -12.00 -12.81 21.93
CA SER A 919 -11.71 -11.61 22.74
C SER A 919 -12.95 -11.00 23.38
N HIS A 920 -12.78 -10.14 24.38
CA HIS A 920 -13.88 -9.40 25.04
C HIS A 920 -14.98 -10.30 25.64
N ASN A 921 -14.64 -11.50 26.08
CA ASN A 921 -15.55 -12.42 26.76
C ASN A 921 -15.25 -12.50 28.26
N LYS A 922 -15.84 -13.47 28.96
CA LYS A 922 -15.68 -13.69 30.41
C LYS A 922 -15.00 -15.03 30.70
N VAL A 923 -14.25 -15.57 29.74
CA VAL A 923 -13.57 -16.87 29.87
C VAL A 923 -12.50 -16.78 30.96
N TYR A 924 -12.58 -17.64 31.98
CA TYR A 924 -11.67 -17.64 33.13
C TYR A 924 -10.61 -18.75 33.10
N ASP A 925 -10.87 -19.83 32.35
CA ASP A 925 -9.96 -20.95 32.17
C ASP A 925 -10.19 -21.62 30.79
N ILE A 926 -9.21 -22.39 30.32
CA ILE A 926 -9.25 -23.15 29.07
C ILE A 926 -8.85 -24.59 29.37
N GLN A 927 -9.74 -25.54 29.13
CA GLN A 927 -9.44 -26.96 29.33
C GLN A 927 -8.74 -27.57 28.11
N LYS A 928 -7.93 -28.61 28.36
CA LYS A 928 -7.16 -29.29 27.31
C LYS A 928 -8.07 -29.97 26.28
N GLU A 929 -9.22 -30.49 26.71
CA GLU A 929 -10.20 -31.19 25.88
C GLU A 929 -10.91 -30.25 24.90
N GLU A 930 -10.99 -28.95 25.22
CA GLU A 930 -11.68 -27.94 24.41
C GLU A 930 -10.86 -27.52 23.17
N ILE A 931 -9.53 -27.58 23.28
CA ILE A 931 -8.59 -27.20 22.21
C ILE A 931 -8.10 -28.38 21.36
N GLU A 932 -8.51 -29.62 21.69
CA GLU A 932 -7.95 -30.84 21.10
C GLU A 932 -8.13 -30.91 19.57
N SER A 933 -9.24 -30.36 19.05
CA SER A 933 -9.56 -30.31 17.63
C SER A 933 -8.87 -29.17 16.87
N ILE A 934 -8.44 -28.09 17.52
CA ILE A 934 -7.99 -26.84 16.87
C ILE A 934 -6.46 -26.64 16.86
N GLY A 935 -5.67 -27.72 16.89
CA GLY A 935 -4.20 -27.64 16.93
C GLY A 935 -3.50 -26.99 15.70
N ASN A 936 -4.23 -26.68 14.64
CA ASN A 936 -3.71 -26.01 13.44
C ASN A 936 -3.83 -24.48 13.48
N LEU A 937 -4.32 -23.95 14.59
CA LEU A 937 -4.54 -22.53 14.76
C LEU A 937 -3.25 -21.74 14.56
N GLN A 938 -3.35 -20.66 13.77
CA GLN A 938 -2.23 -19.75 13.49
C GLN A 938 -2.42 -18.41 14.20
N VAL A 939 -3.67 -17.99 14.38
CA VAL A 939 -4.03 -16.75 15.08
C VAL A 939 -5.04 -17.08 16.16
N LEU A 940 -4.68 -16.77 17.41
CA LEU A 940 -5.55 -16.89 18.56
C LEU A 940 -5.65 -15.54 19.28
N ASP A 941 -6.86 -14.99 19.32
CA ASP A 941 -7.16 -13.80 20.10
C ASP A 941 -7.99 -14.16 21.34
N LEU A 942 -7.34 -14.07 22.50
CA LEU A 942 -7.92 -14.26 23.83
C LEU A 942 -8.01 -12.95 24.61
N SER A 943 -7.78 -11.81 23.96
CA SER A 943 -7.67 -10.53 24.65
C SER A 943 -8.95 -10.14 25.40
N TYR A 944 -8.83 -9.36 26.47
CA TYR A 944 -9.96 -8.88 27.27
C TYR A 944 -10.92 -10.00 27.75
N ASN A 945 -10.35 -11.07 28.30
CA ASN A 945 -11.07 -12.12 29.02
C ASN A 945 -10.72 -12.06 30.53
N ASN A 946 -11.15 -13.07 31.29
CA ASN A 946 -10.89 -13.19 32.73
C ASN A 946 -9.81 -14.24 33.05
N LEU A 947 -8.90 -14.51 32.11
CA LEU A 947 -7.85 -15.53 32.29
C LEU A 947 -6.84 -15.07 33.34
N VAL A 948 -6.71 -15.82 34.44
CA VAL A 948 -5.73 -15.55 35.51
C VAL A 948 -4.37 -16.20 35.20
N ALA A 949 -4.37 -17.27 34.40
CA ALA A 949 -3.19 -17.96 33.90
C ALA A 949 -3.52 -18.66 32.56
N VAL A 950 -2.49 -18.98 31.79
CA VAL A 950 -2.58 -19.91 30.65
C VAL A 950 -1.56 -21.01 30.88
N HIS A 951 -2.04 -22.23 31.08
CA HIS A 951 -1.25 -23.39 31.47
C HIS A 951 -0.45 -24.01 30.31
N ASN A 952 0.70 -24.60 30.60
CA ASN A 952 1.60 -25.21 29.60
C ASN A 952 0.98 -26.40 28.83
N ASN A 953 0.03 -27.12 29.44
CA ASN A 953 -0.70 -28.20 28.78
C ASN A 953 -1.57 -27.71 27.60
N ILE A 954 -1.94 -26.42 27.57
CA ILE A 954 -2.66 -25.76 26.47
C ILE A 954 -1.65 -25.35 25.39
N THR A 955 -0.59 -24.63 25.77
CA THR A 955 0.38 -24.06 24.82
C THR A 955 1.08 -25.14 24.00
N THR A 956 1.36 -26.31 24.60
CA THR A 956 1.94 -27.48 23.91
C THR A 956 1.05 -28.04 22.79
N LYS A 957 -0.26 -27.78 22.79
CA LYS A 957 -1.18 -28.17 21.70
C LYS A 957 -1.24 -27.15 20.57
N LEU A 958 -0.91 -25.88 20.83
CA LEU A 958 -1.02 -24.76 19.90
C LEU A 958 0.33 -24.34 19.30
N LYS A 959 1.18 -25.33 18.98
CA LYS A 959 2.54 -25.13 18.44
C LYS A 959 2.62 -24.41 17.08
N ASN A 960 1.50 -24.32 16.36
CA ASN A 960 1.43 -23.71 15.03
C ASN A 960 1.09 -22.20 15.08
N LEU A 961 0.89 -21.63 16.27
CA LEU A 961 0.57 -20.23 16.43
C LEU A 961 1.69 -19.33 15.89
N ARG A 962 1.26 -18.35 15.09
CA ARG A 962 2.06 -17.24 14.57
C ARG A 962 1.71 -15.93 15.25
N LYS A 963 0.47 -15.78 15.71
CA LYS A 963 -0.02 -14.60 16.43
C LYS A 963 -0.83 -15.03 17.64
N LEU A 964 -0.50 -14.46 18.80
CA LEU A 964 -1.20 -14.68 20.05
C LEU A 964 -1.46 -13.34 20.74
N TYR A 965 -2.72 -13.09 21.06
CA TYR A 965 -3.18 -11.89 21.76
C TYR A 965 -3.70 -12.29 23.14
N LEU A 966 -3.03 -11.81 24.19
CA LEU A 966 -3.39 -12.07 25.59
C LEU A 966 -3.73 -10.77 26.34
N ASN A 967 -3.63 -9.62 25.69
CA ASN A 967 -3.79 -8.31 26.28
C ASN A 967 -5.13 -8.14 26.99
N GLY A 968 -5.16 -7.37 28.09
CA GLY A 968 -6.40 -7.09 28.82
C GLY A 968 -6.93 -8.21 29.70
N ASN A 969 -6.20 -9.31 29.88
CA ASN A 969 -6.54 -10.36 30.85
C ASN A 969 -5.91 -10.11 32.23
N PRO A 970 -6.54 -10.57 33.33
CA PRO A 970 -6.00 -10.48 34.69
C PRO A 970 -4.90 -11.52 34.99
N ILE A 971 -3.99 -11.77 34.04
CA ILE A 971 -2.92 -12.75 34.18
C ILE A 971 -1.91 -12.23 35.21
N GLN A 972 -1.74 -12.95 36.31
CA GLN A 972 -0.83 -12.53 37.38
C GLN A 972 0.63 -12.93 37.12
N LYS A 973 0.84 -14.12 36.53
CA LYS A 973 2.15 -14.68 36.22
C LYS A 973 2.05 -15.68 35.07
N PHE A 974 3.16 -15.85 34.34
CA PHE A 974 3.33 -16.92 33.35
C PHE A 974 4.03 -18.12 33.98
N GLU A 975 3.69 -19.33 33.53
CA GLU A 975 4.38 -20.55 33.95
C GLU A 975 5.82 -20.61 33.40
N ASN A 976 6.67 -21.41 34.03
CA ASN A 976 7.99 -21.68 33.47
C ASN A 976 7.84 -22.38 32.12
N TYR A 977 8.68 -22.02 31.14
CA TYR A 977 8.68 -22.59 29.79
C TYR A 977 7.45 -22.26 28.93
N PHE A 978 6.64 -21.27 29.33
CA PHE A 978 5.44 -20.86 28.59
C PHE A 978 5.67 -20.59 27.10
N PHE A 979 6.79 -19.94 26.74
CA PHE A 979 7.12 -19.60 25.35
C PHE A 979 7.80 -20.72 24.55
N GLU A 980 8.19 -21.83 25.20
CA GLU A 980 8.92 -22.93 24.54
C GLU A 980 8.18 -23.51 23.31
N PRO A 981 6.84 -23.70 23.32
CA PRO A 981 6.12 -24.24 22.16
C PRO A 981 6.00 -23.26 20.98
N PHE A 982 6.34 -21.98 21.15
CA PHE A 982 6.01 -20.89 20.22
C PHE A 982 7.17 -20.44 19.32
N SER A 983 7.97 -21.39 18.84
CA SER A 983 9.11 -21.11 17.93
C SER A 983 8.71 -20.46 16.60
N ARG A 984 7.43 -20.57 16.22
CA ARG A 984 6.85 -19.99 14.98
C ARG A 984 6.19 -18.64 15.19
N MET A 985 6.17 -18.13 16.41
CA MET A 985 5.50 -16.87 16.74
C MET A 985 6.15 -15.72 15.98
N GLN A 986 5.34 -14.94 15.29
CA GLN A 986 5.72 -13.75 14.55
C GLN A 986 5.27 -12.49 15.28
N THR A 987 4.11 -12.53 15.93
CA THR A 987 3.56 -11.42 16.71
C THR A 987 3.20 -11.88 18.11
N LEU A 988 3.73 -11.18 19.11
CA LEU A 988 3.37 -11.36 20.51
C LEU A 988 2.84 -10.03 21.06
N GLU A 989 1.56 -10.03 21.47
CA GLU A 989 0.89 -8.88 22.08
C GLU A 989 0.69 -9.11 23.59
N LEU A 990 1.45 -8.38 24.39
CA LEU A 990 1.41 -8.36 25.85
C LEU A 990 1.18 -6.93 26.34
N SER A 991 -0.03 -6.42 26.10
CA SER A 991 -0.42 -5.09 26.57
C SER A 991 -1.62 -5.07 27.51
N ASN A 992 -1.81 -3.97 28.22
CA ASN A 992 -2.94 -3.77 29.15
C ASN A 992 -3.06 -4.89 30.20
N MET A 993 -1.93 -5.31 30.78
CA MET A 993 -1.82 -6.46 31.68
C MET A 993 -1.90 -6.02 33.15
N LYS A 994 -3.05 -5.47 33.58
CA LYS A 994 -3.19 -4.72 34.84
C LYS A 994 -2.84 -5.50 36.12
N ASP A 995 -3.05 -6.82 36.15
CA ASP A 995 -2.80 -7.67 37.34
C ASP A 995 -1.45 -8.39 37.29
N LEU A 996 -0.65 -8.15 36.25
CA LEU A 996 0.63 -8.80 36.07
C LEU A 996 1.60 -8.38 37.17
N LYS A 997 2.17 -9.35 37.88
CA LYS A 997 3.15 -9.11 38.95
C LYS A 997 4.59 -9.18 38.43
N TYR A 998 4.85 -10.10 37.50
CA TYR A 998 6.17 -10.34 36.94
C TYR A 998 6.06 -10.77 35.47
N LEU A 999 6.96 -10.25 34.63
CA LEU A 999 7.15 -10.77 33.28
C LEU A 999 7.99 -12.06 33.29
N PRO A 1000 7.86 -12.90 32.24
CA PRO A 1000 8.79 -13.99 31.97
C PRO A 1000 10.25 -13.56 32.05
N SER A 1001 11.13 -14.42 32.53
CA SER A 1001 12.57 -14.10 32.54
C SER A 1001 13.07 -13.86 31.11
N PRO A 1002 14.04 -12.95 30.88
CA PRO A 1002 14.54 -12.63 29.54
C PRO A 1002 14.93 -13.86 28.71
N LYS A 1003 15.51 -14.89 29.34
CA LYS A 1003 15.87 -16.15 28.68
C LYS A 1003 14.70 -16.87 28.02
N GLN A 1004 13.48 -16.75 28.55
CA GLN A 1004 12.30 -17.40 27.95
C GLN A 1004 11.91 -16.75 26.61
N PHE A 1005 12.24 -15.48 26.37
CA PHE A 1005 11.99 -14.84 25.07
C PHE A 1005 12.88 -15.42 23.96
N SER A 1006 13.99 -16.09 24.30
CA SER A 1006 14.88 -16.73 23.31
C SER A 1006 14.24 -17.89 22.55
N TYR A 1007 13.14 -18.46 23.05
CA TYR A 1007 12.35 -19.47 22.33
C TYR A 1007 11.60 -18.88 21.12
N LEU A 1008 11.36 -17.56 21.10
CA LEU A 1008 10.62 -16.86 20.04
C LEU A 1008 11.53 -16.50 18.85
N THR A 1009 12.13 -17.52 18.24
CA THR A 1009 13.21 -17.36 17.24
C THR A 1009 12.77 -16.73 15.92
N LYS A 1010 11.46 -16.74 15.60
CA LYS A 1010 10.87 -16.12 14.39
C LYS A 1010 10.09 -14.84 14.68
N LEU A 1011 10.22 -14.27 15.89
CA LEU A 1011 9.47 -13.07 16.28
C LEU A 1011 9.85 -11.88 15.40
N GLN A 1012 8.84 -11.14 14.93
CA GLN A 1012 9.01 -9.94 14.12
C GLN A 1012 8.37 -8.72 14.77
N ASN A 1013 7.28 -8.93 15.50
CA ASN A 1013 6.49 -7.88 16.12
C ASN A 1013 6.35 -8.17 17.62
N LEU A 1014 6.82 -7.26 18.46
CA LEU A 1014 6.67 -7.33 19.90
C LEU A 1014 5.91 -6.10 20.40
N HIS A 1015 4.79 -6.33 21.07
CA HIS A 1015 4.05 -5.29 21.76
C HIS A 1015 4.03 -5.55 23.26
N LEU A 1016 4.63 -4.65 24.03
CA LEU A 1016 4.87 -4.77 25.47
C LEU A 1016 4.65 -3.41 26.16
N TYR A 1017 3.39 -3.06 26.41
CA TYR A 1017 3.02 -1.74 26.95
C TYR A 1017 1.71 -1.74 27.73
N LYS A 1018 1.37 -0.68 28.48
CA LYS A 1018 0.29 -0.68 29.49
C LYS A 1018 0.46 -1.81 30.52
N ILE A 1019 1.68 -1.93 31.03
CA ILE A 1019 2.04 -2.85 32.12
C ILE A 1019 2.08 -2.03 33.42
N PRO A 1020 1.67 -2.59 34.58
CA PRO A 1020 1.71 -1.87 35.85
C PRO A 1020 3.12 -1.35 36.18
N ASP A 1021 3.20 -0.10 36.65
CA ASP A 1021 4.48 0.59 36.88
C ASP A 1021 5.36 -0.08 37.95
N ASN A 1022 4.75 -0.84 38.87
CA ASN A 1022 5.44 -1.63 39.89
C ASN A 1022 6.11 -2.91 39.34
N VAL A 1023 5.81 -3.32 38.10
CA VAL A 1023 6.48 -4.46 37.46
C VAL A 1023 7.83 -4.00 36.94
N ILE A 1024 8.88 -4.40 37.65
CA ILE A 1024 10.26 -4.10 37.26
C ILE A 1024 10.74 -5.17 36.28
N TYR A 1025 11.11 -4.75 35.07
CA TYR A 1025 11.72 -5.62 34.07
C TYR A 1025 12.86 -4.92 33.34
N ASN A 1026 13.87 -5.71 32.93
CA ASN A 1026 14.98 -5.22 32.13
C ASN A 1026 14.63 -5.35 30.64
N LEU A 1027 14.11 -4.27 30.06
CA LEU A 1027 13.73 -4.23 28.65
C LEU A 1027 14.92 -4.55 27.73
N THR A 1028 16.10 -4.00 28.03
CA THR A 1028 17.32 -4.27 27.24
C THR A 1028 17.63 -5.77 27.20
N SER A 1029 17.59 -6.46 28.34
CA SER A 1029 17.83 -7.91 28.39
C SER A 1029 16.80 -8.73 27.60
N ILE A 1030 15.53 -8.31 27.60
CA ILE A 1030 14.48 -8.95 26.79
C ILE A 1030 14.78 -8.77 25.31
N LEU A 1031 15.04 -7.54 24.87
CA LEU A 1031 15.30 -7.23 23.46
C LEU A 1031 16.58 -7.89 22.94
N LEU A 1032 17.63 -8.02 23.77
CA LEU A 1032 18.85 -8.77 23.44
C LEU A 1032 18.62 -10.28 23.31
N SER A 1033 17.55 -10.81 23.90
CA SER A 1033 17.18 -12.23 23.81
C SER A 1033 16.33 -12.53 22.58
N LEU A 1034 15.92 -11.52 21.82
CA LEU A 1034 15.03 -11.61 20.66
C LEU A 1034 15.79 -11.49 19.33
N PRO A 1035 15.24 -12.02 18.23
CA PRO A 1035 15.71 -11.69 16.88
C PRO A 1035 15.47 -10.21 16.54
N PRO A 1036 16.14 -9.65 15.52
CA PRO A 1036 15.90 -8.29 15.06
C PRO A 1036 14.45 -8.09 14.63
N LEU A 1037 13.78 -7.09 15.24
CA LEU A 1037 12.35 -6.87 15.08
C LEU A 1037 12.04 -5.92 13.92
N HIS A 1038 10.87 -6.09 13.32
CA HIS A 1038 10.28 -5.18 12.35
C HIS A 1038 9.42 -4.12 13.03
N THR A 1039 8.67 -4.54 14.06
CA THR A 1039 7.77 -3.67 14.85
C THR A 1039 8.08 -3.83 16.32
N LEU A 1040 8.29 -2.71 17.02
CA LEU A 1040 8.54 -2.69 18.45
C LEU A 1040 7.65 -1.66 19.13
N HIS A 1041 6.70 -2.11 19.94
CA HIS A 1041 5.84 -1.25 20.77
C HIS A 1041 6.15 -1.49 22.24
N ILE A 1042 6.61 -0.45 22.94
CA ILE A 1042 7.13 -0.59 24.30
C ILE A 1042 6.68 0.54 25.22
N GLN A 1043 6.46 0.20 26.50
CA GLN A 1043 6.31 1.15 27.59
C GLN A 1043 7.66 1.44 28.26
N ILE A 1044 7.90 2.72 28.54
CA ILE A 1044 9.04 3.23 29.30
C ILE A 1044 8.52 3.73 30.65
N ASN A 1045 8.93 3.05 31.73
CA ASN A 1045 8.51 3.42 33.10
C ASN A 1045 9.33 4.58 33.69
N GLY A 1046 10.51 4.86 33.13
CA GLY A 1046 11.39 5.95 33.57
C GLY A 1046 10.99 7.32 33.01
N HIS A 1047 11.57 8.38 33.58
CA HIS A 1047 11.37 9.76 33.10
C HIS A 1047 12.03 10.06 31.76
N THR A 1048 13.06 9.30 31.41
CA THR A 1048 13.92 9.53 30.26
C THR A 1048 14.07 8.23 29.48
N LEU A 1049 13.92 8.30 28.16
CA LEU A 1049 14.41 7.24 27.27
C LEU A 1049 15.93 7.43 27.10
N ASP A 1050 16.72 6.55 27.69
CA ASP A 1050 18.19 6.61 27.74
C ASP A 1050 18.83 5.33 27.15
N ASN A 1051 19.17 4.32 27.93
CA ASN A 1051 19.99 3.20 27.45
C ASN A 1051 19.16 2.00 26.99
N GLN A 1052 17.82 2.05 27.11
CA GLN A 1052 16.94 0.88 26.86
C GLN A 1052 17.01 0.37 25.41
N LEU A 1053 17.29 1.25 24.45
CA LEU A 1053 17.40 0.91 23.02
C LEU A 1053 18.86 0.91 22.53
N ALA A 1054 19.83 1.17 23.40
CA ALA A 1054 21.21 1.43 22.97
C ALA A 1054 21.88 0.19 22.33
N GLU A 1055 21.59 -1.02 22.82
CA GLU A 1055 22.22 -2.25 22.34
C GLU A 1055 21.31 -3.09 21.42
N VAL A 1056 20.11 -2.58 21.10
CA VAL A 1056 19.11 -3.32 20.31
C VAL A 1056 19.50 -3.35 18.83
N ASP A 1057 19.39 -4.52 18.21
CA ASP A 1057 19.57 -4.66 16.76
C ASP A 1057 18.35 -4.11 16.01
N SER A 1058 18.42 -2.82 15.68
CA SER A 1058 17.36 -2.08 14.97
C SER A 1058 17.49 -2.11 13.44
N ARG A 1059 18.40 -2.94 12.89
CA ARG A 1059 18.62 -3.03 11.43
C ARG A 1059 17.35 -3.35 10.66
N LEU A 1060 16.41 -4.08 11.27
CA LEU A 1060 15.16 -4.48 10.64
C LEU A 1060 13.94 -3.60 10.98
N LEU A 1061 14.11 -2.63 11.88
CA LEU A 1061 13.01 -1.93 12.55
C LEU A 1061 12.35 -0.89 11.65
N ASN A 1062 11.12 -1.15 11.22
CA ASN A 1062 10.32 -0.27 10.37
C ASN A 1062 9.31 0.56 11.18
N GLU A 1063 8.92 0.09 12.35
CA GLU A 1063 7.94 0.74 13.21
C GLU A 1063 8.36 0.68 14.68
N LEU A 1064 8.38 1.84 15.35
CA LEU A 1064 8.71 1.99 16.76
C LEU A 1064 7.62 2.79 17.46
N MET A 1065 6.96 2.20 18.45
CA MET A 1065 6.01 2.89 19.33
C MET A 1065 6.55 2.98 20.75
N LEU A 1066 6.62 4.20 21.29
CA LEU A 1066 6.99 4.49 22.66
C LEU A 1066 5.78 5.02 23.43
N THR A 1067 5.59 4.56 24.66
CA THR A 1067 4.53 5.03 25.57
C THR A 1067 5.00 4.98 27.02
N GLY A 1068 4.20 5.53 27.94
CA GLY A 1068 4.52 5.58 29.37
C GLY A 1068 4.25 6.97 29.93
N SER A 1069 3.35 7.06 30.90
CA SER A 1069 2.93 8.32 31.52
C SER A 1069 4.09 9.07 32.17
N SER A 1070 5.08 8.36 32.70
CA SER A 1070 6.25 8.96 33.35
C SER A 1070 7.28 9.55 32.38
N LEU A 1071 7.24 9.16 31.10
CA LEU A 1071 8.22 9.58 30.10
C LEU A 1071 8.03 11.06 29.77
N LYS A 1072 9.05 11.87 30.10
CA LYS A 1072 9.08 13.33 29.90
C LYS A 1072 10.14 13.78 28.91
N VAL A 1073 11.21 12.99 28.74
CA VAL A 1073 12.38 13.37 27.93
C VAL A 1073 12.80 12.21 27.04
N ILE A 1074 13.07 12.49 25.77
CA ILE A 1074 13.60 11.53 24.81
C ILE A 1074 15.02 11.92 24.44
N ASN A 1075 15.99 11.03 24.71
CA ASN A 1075 17.32 11.18 24.14
C ASN A 1075 17.29 10.81 22.65
N SER A 1076 17.18 11.81 21.79
CA SER A 1076 17.06 11.63 20.33
C SER A 1076 18.30 10.96 19.70
N HIS A 1077 19.45 10.94 20.38
CA HIS A 1077 20.65 10.25 19.91
C HIS A 1077 20.44 8.74 19.70
N LEU A 1078 19.50 8.12 20.43
CA LEU A 1078 19.19 6.70 20.32
C LEU A 1078 18.60 6.34 18.96
N LEU A 1079 17.85 7.27 18.35
CA LEU A 1079 17.26 7.09 17.03
C LEU A 1079 18.31 7.12 15.91
N SER A 1080 19.51 7.66 16.16
CA SER A 1080 20.61 7.68 15.19
C SER A 1080 21.14 6.29 14.83
N LYS A 1081 20.85 5.29 15.67
CA LYS A 1081 21.16 3.88 15.42
C LYS A 1081 20.19 3.23 14.44
N ILE A 1082 18.98 3.79 14.28
CA ILE A 1082 17.97 3.28 13.36
C ILE A 1082 18.33 3.74 11.95
N LYS A 1083 18.62 2.79 11.08
CA LYS A 1083 18.90 3.03 9.66
C LYS A 1083 17.92 2.28 8.80
N ARG A 1084 16.92 3.00 8.30
CA ARG A 1084 15.93 2.43 7.37
C ARG A 1084 15.51 3.45 6.34
N PHE A 1085 15.26 2.97 5.13
CA PHE A 1085 14.70 3.82 4.10
C PHE A 1085 13.38 4.50 4.54
N ARG A 1086 12.54 3.80 5.31
CA ARG A 1086 11.28 4.33 5.85
C ARG A 1086 11.09 3.89 7.30
N LEU A 1087 10.69 4.81 8.18
CA LEU A 1087 10.39 4.56 9.58
C LEU A 1087 9.05 5.17 9.97
N HIS A 1088 8.20 4.40 10.65
CA HIS A 1088 7.05 4.92 11.38
C HIS A 1088 7.39 5.02 12.87
N LEU A 1089 7.48 6.23 13.38
CA LEU A 1089 7.77 6.52 14.78
C LEU A 1089 6.51 7.04 15.48
N MET A 1090 6.09 6.34 16.52
CA MET A 1090 4.93 6.69 17.33
C MET A 1090 5.39 6.99 18.76
N ILE A 1091 5.02 8.13 19.32
CA ILE A 1091 5.23 8.43 20.74
C ILE A 1091 3.89 8.90 21.28
N LYS A 1092 3.24 8.11 22.14
CA LYS A 1092 1.87 8.39 22.57
C LYS A 1092 1.61 8.10 24.04
N HIS A 1093 0.64 8.79 24.62
CA HIS A 1093 0.30 8.68 26.06
C HIS A 1093 1.51 8.87 26.97
N THR A 1094 2.25 9.97 26.78
CA THR A 1094 3.42 10.32 27.61
C THR A 1094 3.27 11.72 28.21
N SER A 1095 4.14 12.07 29.16
CA SER A 1095 4.24 13.43 29.71
C SER A 1095 5.25 14.30 28.96
N LEU A 1096 5.55 13.98 27.70
CA LEU A 1096 6.46 14.74 26.85
C LEU A 1096 5.86 16.11 26.54
N SER A 1097 6.46 17.18 27.05
CA SER A 1097 6.00 18.56 26.82
C SER A 1097 6.66 19.26 25.64
N PHE A 1098 7.82 18.76 25.20
CA PHE A 1098 8.52 19.25 24.02
C PHE A 1098 9.32 18.12 23.36
N ILE A 1099 9.55 18.25 22.05
CA ILE A 1099 10.51 17.41 21.32
C ILE A 1099 11.82 18.22 21.16
N PRO A 1100 12.99 17.64 21.46
CA PRO A 1100 14.26 18.34 21.30
C PRO A 1100 14.45 18.91 19.87
N SER A 1101 14.98 20.13 19.74
CA SER A 1101 15.21 20.77 18.43
C SER A 1101 16.15 20.00 17.51
N ASN A 1102 17.03 19.16 18.09
CA ASN A 1102 17.94 18.29 17.35
C ASN A 1102 17.33 16.93 16.98
N PHE A 1103 16.05 16.67 17.26
CA PHE A 1103 15.42 15.38 17.04
C PHE A 1103 15.54 14.91 15.58
N PHE A 1104 15.15 15.74 14.61
CA PHE A 1104 15.29 15.39 13.19
C PHE A 1104 16.75 15.30 12.74
N SER A 1105 17.67 16.04 13.35
CA SER A 1105 19.10 15.95 13.00
C SER A 1105 19.71 14.56 13.28
N HIS A 1106 19.16 13.83 14.24
CA HIS A 1106 19.59 12.46 14.57
C HIS A 1106 18.98 11.38 13.67
N LEU A 1107 17.98 11.70 12.84
CA LEU A 1107 17.35 10.75 11.89
C LEU A 1107 18.14 10.57 10.58
N LYS A 1108 19.47 10.68 10.64
CA LYS A 1108 20.36 10.63 9.47
C LYS A 1108 20.29 9.31 8.66
N GLY A 1109 19.82 8.23 9.29
CA GLY A 1109 19.64 6.92 8.66
C GLY A 1109 18.26 6.72 8.03
N ILE A 1110 17.38 7.74 8.05
CA ILE A 1110 15.97 7.63 7.65
C ILE A 1110 15.65 8.55 6.49
N ARG A 1111 15.17 7.97 5.38
CA ARG A 1111 14.76 8.76 4.20
C ARG A 1111 13.30 9.21 4.28
N TYR A 1112 12.40 8.36 4.71
CA TYR A 1112 10.98 8.68 4.83
C TYR A 1112 10.50 8.46 6.26
N LEU A 1113 9.94 9.49 6.89
CA LEU A 1113 9.46 9.46 8.26
C LEU A 1113 7.92 9.62 8.28
N SER A 1114 7.25 8.70 8.95
CA SER A 1114 5.89 8.87 9.46
C SER A 1114 5.98 9.11 10.96
N LEU A 1115 5.44 10.24 11.44
CA LEU A 1115 5.54 10.64 12.84
C LEU A 1115 4.15 10.77 13.47
N THR A 1116 3.89 10.02 14.53
CA THR A 1116 2.60 10.00 15.23
C THR A 1116 2.80 10.30 16.72
N LEU A 1117 2.24 11.40 17.19
CA LEU A 1117 2.47 11.96 18.53
C LEU A 1117 1.18 12.20 19.36
N PRO A 1118 0.15 11.33 19.34
CA PRO A 1118 -1.10 11.63 20.01
C PRO A 1118 -1.02 11.50 21.53
N ASN A 1119 -1.86 12.23 22.28
CA ASN A 1119 -1.93 12.18 23.74
C ASN A 1119 -0.57 12.42 24.43
N ASN A 1120 0.11 13.50 24.10
CA ASN A 1120 1.25 13.98 24.88
C ASN A 1120 0.93 15.36 25.49
N GLN A 1121 1.93 16.06 26.03
CA GLN A 1121 1.77 17.39 26.63
C GLN A 1121 2.43 18.48 25.76
N ILE A 1122 2.51 18.25 24.44
CA ILE A 1122 3.23 19.13 23.52
C ILE A 1122 2.44 20.42 23.29
N GLU A 1123 3.00 21.55 23.70
CA GLU A 1123 2.37 22.86 23.51
C GLU A 1123 2.75 23.53 22.19
N THR A 1124 3.97 23.28 21.69
CA THR A 1124 4.48 23.87 20.44
C THR A 1124 5.47 22.95 19.72
N MET A 1125 5.51 23.06 18.39
CA MET A 1125 6.45 22.35 17.51
C MET A 1125 7.45 23.30 16.83
N SER A 1126 7.53 24.56 17.28
CA SER A 1126 8.27 25.64 16.60
C SER A 1126 9.76 25.36 16.43
N GLU A 1127 10.40 24.78 17.44
CA GLU A 1127 11.85 24.52 17.43
C GLU A 1127 12.22 23.25 16.65
N LEU A 1128 11.26 22.38 16.32
CA LEU A 1128 11.52 21.09 15.68
C LEU A 1128 11.93 21.23 14.20
N PHE A 1129 11.39 22.24 13.52
CA PHE A 1129 11.62 22.54 12.10
C PHE A 1129 12.58 23.72 11.88
N LYS A 1130 13.27 24.15 12.92
CA LYS A 1130 14.20 25.30 12.86
C LYS A 1130 15.33 25.11 11.85
N HIS A 1131 15.73 23.86 11.61
CA HIS A 1131 16.85 23.47 10.75
C HIS A 1131 16.43 22.77 9.44
N GLY A 1132 15.13 22.72 9.13
CA GLY A 1132 14.59 22.12 7.91
C GLY A 1132 13.07 22.30 7.81
N SER A 1133 12.55 22.52 6.61
CA SER A 1133 11.11 22.71 6.35
C SER A 1133 10.63 21.69 5.31
N PRO A 1134 9.40 21.17 5.43
CA PRO A 1134 8.94 20.14 4.51
C PRO A 1134 9.02 20.54 3.03
N PRO A 1135 9.31 19.58 2.12
CA PRO A 1135 9.25 18.14 2.36
C PRO A 1135 10.45 17.57 3.14
N VAL A 1136 11.58 18.27 3.18
CA VAL A 1136 12.83 17.79 3.80
C VAL A 1136 13.03 18.35 5.22
N LEU A 1137 13.02 17.47 6.21
CA LEU A 1137 13.07 17.79 7.65
C LEU A 1137 14.44 18.18 8.19
N ASN A 1138 15.52 17.77 7.53
CA ASN A 1138 16.88 17.95 8.03
C ASN A 1138 17.87 18.06 6.87
N SER A 1139 19.11 18.45 7.18
CA SER A 1139 20.21 18.51 6.22
C SER A 1139 20.60 17.16 5.61
N HIS A 1140 20.05 16.05 6.10
CA HIS A 1140 20.32 14.70 5.63
C HIS A 1140 19.28 14.19 4.62
N GLY A 1141 18.29 15.02 4.25
CA GLY A 1141 17.32 14.64 3.23
C GLY A 1141 16.15 13.78 3.71
N THR A 1142 15.86 13.71 5.01
CA THR A 1142 14.69 12.98 5.53
C THR A 1142 13.40 13.69 5.12
N ILE A 1143 12.45 12.96 4.52
CA ILE A 1143 11.16 13.47 4.08
C ILE A 1143 10.05 13.10 5.08
N LEU A 1144 9.21 14.06 5.48
CA LEU A 1144 8.05 13.80 6.33
C LEU A 1144 6.82 13.42 5.51
N GLU A 1145 6.42 12.16 5.58
CA GLU A 1145 5.27 11.65 4.82
C GLU A 1145 3.94 11.74 5.57
N HIS A 1146 4.00 11.73 6.90
CA HIS A 1146 2.82 11.77 7.75
C HIS A 1146 3.16 12.40 9.10
N LEU A 1147 2.26 13.24 9.60
CA LEU A 1147 2.31 13.85 10.91
C LEU A 1147 0.93 13.76 11.52
N ASP A 1148 0.86 13.14 12.70
CA ASP A 1148 -0.30 13.18 13.57
C ASP A 1148 0.14 13.72 14.93
N ILE A 1149 -0.49 14.79 15.37
CA ILE A 1149 -0.23 15.50 16.63
C ILE A 1149 -1.53 15.72 17.40
N SER A 1150 -2.56 14.90 17.14
CA SER A 1150 -3.87 15.02 17.78
C SER A 1150 -3.77 14.92 19.31
N GLU A 1151 -4.76 15.44 20.02
CA GLU A 1151 -4.87 15.27 21.48
C GLU A 1151 -3.64 15.78 22.26
N ASN A 1152 -3.03 16.88 21.80
CA ASN A 1152 -2.00 17.64 22.52
C ASN A 1152 -2.51 19.04 22.87
N PRO A 1153 -2.02 19.68 23.96
CA PRO A 1153 -2.39 21.03 24.35
C PRO A 1153 -1.72 22.12 23.47
N LEU A 1154 -1.90 22.01 22.15
CA LEU A 1154 -1.20 22.84 21.17
C LEU A 1154 -1.65 24.30 21.22
N THR A 1155 -0.69 25.22 21.25
CA THR A 1155 -0.91 26.64 20.97
C THR A 1155 -0.63 26.89 19.48
N CYS A 1156 -1.67 27.21 18.72
CA CYS A 1156 -1.56 27.43 17.28
C CYS A 1156 -1.35 28.90 16.99
N ASP A 1157 -0.15 29.24 16.50
CA ASP A 1157 0.23 30.58 16.11
C ASP A 1157 1.22 30.53 14.94
N CYS A 1158 1.71 31.69 14.53
CA CYS A 1158 2.62 31.79 13.38
C CYS A 1158 3.96 31.05 13.51
N ARG A 1159 4.30 30.50 14.67
CA ARG A 1159 5.46 29.62 14.82
C ARG A 1159 5.25 28.26 14.13
N MET A 1160 4.00 27.87 13.82
CA MET A 1160 3.66 26.62 13.10
C MET A 1160 3.42 26.81 11.60
N LYS A 1161 3.82 27.95 11.01
CA LYS A 1161 3.62 28.28 9.57
C LYS A 1161 4.14 27.24 8.57
N PHE A 1162 5.05 26.34 8.98
CA PHE A 1162 5.53 25.24 8.14
C PHE A 1162 4.42 24.28 7.72
N LEU A 1163 3.33 24.17 8.49
CA LEU A 1163 2.21 23.29 8.18
C LEU A 1163 1.52 23.66 6.87
N ASN A 1164 1.45 24.95 6.51
CA ASN A 1164 0.86 25.41 5.25
C ASN A 1164 1.56 24.75 4.05
N SER A 1165 2.90 24.87 4.01
CA SER A 1165 3.72 24.30 2.94
C SER A 1165 3.69 22.77 2.94
N TRP A 1166 3.63 22.16 4.12
CA TRP A 1166 3.56 20.71 4.25
C TRP A 1166 2.22 20.13 3.81
N ILE A 1167 1.10 20.71 4.25
CA ILE A 1167 -0.26 20.32 3.85
C ILE A 1167 -0.38 20.35 2.32
N TYR A 1168 0.10 21.44 1.71
CA TYR A 1168 0.07 21.57 0.26
C TYR A 1168 0.97 20.55 -0.45
N TYR A 1169 2.19 20.29 0.06
CA TYR A 1169 3.05 19.22 -0.46
C TYR A 1169 2.38 17.85 -0.36
N THR A 1170 1.88 17.48 0.83
CA THR A 1170 1.30 16.16 1.09
C THR A 1170 0.03 15.91 0.27
N ARG A 1171 -0.80 16.92 0.06
CA ARG A 1171 -2.01 16.85 -0.77
C ARG A 1171 -1.74 16.43 -2.22
N GLU A 1172 -0.65 16.92 -2.80
CA GLU A 1172 -0.35 16.75 -4.22
C GLU A 1172 0.63 15.60 -4.51
N GLU A 1173 1.58 15.36 -3.59
CA GLU A 1173 2.71 14.44 -3.86
C GLU A 1173 2.56 13.08 -3.15
N LEU A 1174 1.76 13.00 -2.08
CA LEU A 1174 1.68 11.80 -1.26
C LEU A 1174 0.35 11.07 -1.42
N LYS A 1175 0.45 9.78 -1.70
CA LYS A 1175 -0.69 8.85 -1.68
C LYS A 1175 -1.39 8.78 -0.30
N SER A 1176 -0.71 9.18 0.77
CA SER A 1176 -1.22 9.18 2.16
C SER A 1176 -2.07 10.40 2.53
N TRP A 1177 -2.34 11.32 1.59
CA TRP A 1177 -3.10 12.55 1.87
C TRP A 1177 -4.44 12.34 2.61
N PRO A 1178 -5.30 11.35 2.26
CA PRO A 1178 -6.57 11.17 2.97
C PRO A 1178 -6.38 10.96 4.48
N THR A 1179 -5.37 10.18 4.86
CA THR A 1179 -5.03 9.91 6.26
C THR A 1179 -4.44 11.15 6.95
N VAL A 1180 -3.57 11.90 6.26
CA VAL A 1180 -3.00 13.15 6.77
C VAL A 1180 -4.10 14.20 7.00
N LYS A 1181 -5.02 14.37 6.03
CA LYS A 1181 -6.16 15.29 6.14
C LYS A 1181 -7.03 14.96 7.34
N GLN A 1182 -7.29 13.67 7.58
CA GLN A 1182 -8.09 13.25 8.73
C GLN A 1182 -7.39 13.54 10.06
N ALA A 1183 -6.09 13.27 10.18
CA ALA A 1183 -5.32 13.60 11.39
C ALA A 1183 -5.33 15.10 11.70
N LEU A 1184 -5.17 15.95 10.68
CA LEU A 1184 -5.21 17.41 10.82
C LEU A 1184 -6.60 17.95 11.18
N LYS A 1185 -7.68 17.32 10.69
CA LYS A 1185 -9.05 17.62 11.11
C LYS A 1185 -9.32 17.26 12.56
N ASN A 1186 -8.72 16.17 13.04
CA ASN A 1186 -8.88 15.70 14.42
C ASN A 1186 -8.03 16.51 15.42
N THR A 1187 -7.04 17.27 14.97
CA THR A 1187 -6.16 18.04 15.85
C THR A 1187 -6.72 19.43 16.13
N LYS A 1188 -6.92 19.77 17.40
CA LYS A 1188 -7.47 21.06 17.87
C LYS A 1188 -6.39 21.97 18.46
N CYS A 1189 -6.68 23.26 18.51
CA CYS A 1189 -5.81 24.29 19.07
C CYS A 1189 -6.40 24.83 20.38
N LEU A 1190 -5.61 24.86 21.45
CA LEU A 1190 -6.09 25.24 22.79
C LEU A 1190 -6.40 26.74 22.92
N ASN A 1191 -5.76 27.57 22.10
CA ASN A 1191 -5.97 29.01 22.05
C ASN A 1191 -7.16 29.46 21.16
N TYR A 1192 -7.92 28.52 20.59
CA TYR A 1192 -9.13 28.79 19.81
C TYR A 1192 -10.32 28.05 20.44
N ASN A 1193 -11.37 28.79 20.84
CA ASN A 1193 -12.47 28.27 21.66
C ASN A 1193 -13.61 27.60 20.87
N ASN A 1194 -13.60 27.65 19.52
CA ASN A 1194 -14.67 27.06 18.71
C ASN A 1194 -14.40 25.57 18.44
N ASN A 1195 -15.42 24.74 18.62
CA ASN A 1195 -15.33 23.29 18.37
C ASN A 1195 -15.10 22.93 16.89
N SER A 1196 -15.28 23.90 15.98
CA SER A 1196 -15.06 23.78 14.53
C SER A 1196 -13.61 24.00 14.07
N ASP A 1197 -12.75 24.56 14.91
CA ASP A 1197 -11.41 25.01 14.50
C ASP A 1197 -10.36 23.92 14.73
N SER A 1198 -9.94 23.27 13.64
CA SER A 1198 -8.89 22.26 13.62
C SER A 1198 -7.61 22.81 12.98
N LEU A 1199 -6.47 22.13 13.14
CA LEU A 1199 -5.25 22.46 12.40
C LEU A 1199 -5.51 22.54 10.89
N TRP A 1200 -6.34 21.64 10.35
CA TRP A 1200 -6.77 21.70 8.95
C TRP A 1200 -7.48 23.01 8.59
N THR A 1201 -8.42 23.51 9.39
CA THR A 1201 -9.17 24.73 9.07
C THR A 1201 -8.31 25.98 9.23
N LEU A 1202 -7.35 25.97 10.16
CA LEU A 1202 -6.49 27.13 10.43
C LEU A 1202 -5.31 27.27 9.45
N TYR A 1203 -4.76 26.16 8.93
CA TYR A 1203 -3.52 26.17 8.13
C TYR A 1203 -3.69 25.71 6.66
N ASP A 1204 -4.90 25.32 6.22
CA ASP A 1204 -5.15 25.12 4.78
C ASP A 1204 -5.45 26.45 4.07
N LEU A 1205 -4.42 27.00 3.42
CA LEU A 1205 -4.53 28.22 2.63
C LEU A 1205 -5.33 28.07 1.33
N THR A 1206 -5.77 26.87 0.95
CA THR A 1206 -6.60 26.69 -0.27
C THR A 1206 -8.08 27.01 -0.05
N ARG A 1207 -8.45 27.39 1.18
CA ARG A 1207 -9.82 27.62 1.63
C ARG A 1207 -10.19 29.11 1.75
N THR A 1208 -9.60 29.97 0.91
CA THR A 1208 -9.82 31.42 0.99
C THR A 1208 -11.23 31.81 0.52
N ASP A 1209 -12.20 31.73 1.42
CA ASP A 1209 -13.34 32.64 1.43
C ASP A 1209 -12.78 34.01 1.86
N HIS A 1210 -12.39 34.86 0.92
CA HIS A 1210 -12.11 36.25 1.24
C HIS A 1210 -13.44 36.99 1.47
N PRO A 1211 -13.66 37.61 2.64
CA PRO A 1211 -14.77 38.54 2.79
C PRO A 1211 -14.52 39.74 1.87
N ARG A 1212 -15.47 40.01 0.98
CA ARG A 1212 -15.48 41.18 0.09
C ARG A 1212 -15.42 42.46 0.96
N GLU A 1213 -14.32 43.19 0.88
CA GLU A 1213 -14.32 44.63 1.18
C GLU A 1213 -15.04 45.32 0.03
N ASN A 1214 -16.36 45.50 0.18
CA ASN A 1214 -17.20 46.53 -0.44
C ASN A 1214 -18.64 46.04 -0.38
N ASP A 1215 -19.38 46.44 0.65
CA ASP A 1215 -20.80 46.69 0.51
C ASP A 1215 -21.20 47.78 1.51
N ASN A 1216 -21.58 48.92 0.95
CA ASN A 1216 -22.19 50.02 1.66
C ASN A 1216 -23.51 49.53 2.29
N PHE A 1217 -23.65 49.79 3.58
CA PHE A 1217 -24.93 49.82 4.25
C PHE A 1217 -25.84 50.85 3.56
N GLU A 1218 -26.98 50.43 3.01
CA GLU A 1218 -28.30 50.94 3.39
C GLU A 1218 -29.44 50.18 2.68
N GLU A 1219 -30.55 50.02 3.41
CA GLU A 1219 -31.90 49.55 3.01
C GLU A 1219 -32.24 48.03 2.95
N ARG A 1220 -32.68 47.53 4.12
CA ARG A 1220 -33.85 46.65 4.40
C ARG A 1220 -34.28 45.60 3.35
N SER A 1221 -34.33 44.33 3.79
CA SER A 1221 -35.63 43.67 4.02
C SER A 1221 -35.54 42.53 5.07
N LYS A 1222 -36.58 42.47 5.90
CA LYS A 1222 -36.76 41.55 7.03
C LYS A 1222 -37.47 40.28 6.56
N ASN A 1223 -36.90 39.10 6.83
CA ASN A 1223 -37.57 37.86 7.30
C ASN A 1223 -36.76 36.61 6.93
N SER A 1224 -35.83 36.21 7.80
CA SER A 1224 -35.49 34.80 8.01
C SER A 1224 -34.70 34.67 9.32
N LYS A 1225 -35.06 33.68 10.13
CA LYS A 1225 -34.32 33.33 11.35
C LYS A 1225 -32.91 32.85 10.95
N PRO A 1226 -31.81 33.30 11.58
CA PRO A 1226 -30.52 32.71 11.32
C PRO A 1226 -30.39 31.40 12.13
N HIS A 1227 -30.17 30.29 11.43
CA HIS A 1227 -29.50 29.14 12.03
C HIS A 1227 -28.07 29.55 12.36
N PHE A 1228 -27.70 29.47 13.65
CA PHE A 1228 -26.31 29.55 14.08
C PHE A 1228 -25.58 28.27 13.65
N SER A 1229 -25.06 28.25 12.43
CA SER A 1229 -23.92 27.40 12.11
C SER A 1229 -22.66 28.17 12.55
N GLU A 1230 -21.93 27.65 13.53
CA GLU A 1230 -20.59 28.16 13.89
C GLU A 1230 -19.73 28.18 12.61
N LYS A 1231 -19.47 29.38 12.08
CA LYS A 1231 -18.56 29.54 10.95
C LYS A 1231 -17.13 29.29 11.44
N PRO A 1232 -16.32 28.48 10.73
CA PRO A 1232 -14.92 28.27 11.10
C PRO A 1232 -14.16 29.59 11.07
N SER A 1233 -13.17 29.73 11.95
CA SER A 1233 -12.28 30.90 11.96
C SER A 1233 -11.53 31.01 10.61
N PRO A 1234 -11.24 32.24 10.14
CA PRO A 1234 -10.47 32.44 8.92
C PRO A 1234 -9.07 31.79 9.04
N PRO A 1235 -8.45 31.37 7.92
CA PRO A 1235 -7.10 30.83 7.92
C PRO A 1235 -6.10 31.77 8.61
N LEU A 1236 -5.14 31.20 9.33
CA LEU A 1236 -4.11 31.96 10.04
C LEU A 1236 -3.09 32.53 9.01
N TYR A 1237 -3.14 33.85 8.78
CA TYR A 1237 -2.19 34.53 7.90
C TYR A 1237 -0.94 34.99 8.67
N CYS A 1238 0.20 34.42 8.31
CA CYS A 1238 1.49 34.70 8.94
C CYS A 1238 2.43 35.43 8.00
N HIS A 1239 2.84 36.65 8.37
CA HIS A 1239 3.84 37.41 7.62
C HIS A 1239 5.24 36.77 7.76
N GLU A 1240 6.14 37.08 6.82
CA GLU A 1240 7.51 36.53 6.83
C GLU A 1240 8.24 36.78 8.18
N ASN A 1241 7.91 37.88 8.85
CA ASN A 1241 8.45 38.30 10.16
C ASN A 1241 7.83 37.58 11.38
N GLY A 1242 6.96 36.59 11.18
CA GLY A 1242 6.34 35.83 12.28
C GLY A 1242 5.27 36.57 13.07
N LYS A 1243 4.82 37.74 12.58
CA LYS A 1243 3.72 38.51 13.17
C LYS A 1243 2.39 38.08 12.57
N GLU A 1244 1.38 37.89 13.43
CA GLU A 1244 -0.02 37.67 13.04
C GLU A 1244 -0.67 38.96 12.54
N ASN A 1245 -1.61 38.85 11.61
CA ASN A 1245 -2.52 39.95 11.30
C ASN A 1245 -3.33 40.28 12.57
N LYS A 1246 -3.23 41.52 13.05
CA LYS A 1246 -4.08 42.06 14.12
C LYS A 1246 -5.51 42.30 13.60
N ILE A 1247 -6.25 41.25 13.22
CA ILE A 1247 -7.71 41.32 13.03
C ILE A 1247 -8.36 40.03 13.58
N SER A 1248 -8.01 39.65 14.82
CA SER A 1248 -8.73 38.61 15.56
C SER A 1248 -8.57 38.71 17.08
N GLN A 1249 -8.29 39.91 17.61
CA GLN A 1249 -8.34 40.19 19.06
C GLN A 1249 -8.92 41.58 19.31
N LEU A 1250 -10.23 41.71 19.22
CA LEU A 1250 -10.98 42.82 19.82
C LEU A 1250 -11.91 42.38 20.96
N PHE A 1251 -11.77 41.15 21.45
CA PHE A 1251 -12.39 40.71 22.70
C PHE A 1251 -11.39 39.99 23.58
N SER A 1252 -10.59 40.77 24.31
CA SER A 1252 -10.16 40.49 25.69
C SER A 1252 -8.97 41.38 26.05
N SER A 1253 -9.24 42.49 26.75
CA SER A 1253 -8.36 42.99 27.81
C SER A 1253 -8.98 44.20 28.51
N THR A 1254 -9.36 43.99 29.77
CA THR A 1254 -9.14 44.87 30.94
C THR A 1254 -9.64 44.05 32.13
N SER A 1255 -8.82 43.35 32.90
CA SER A 1255 -7.77 43.77 33.85
C SER A 1255 -8.22 43.37 35.25
N ALA A 1256 -7.46 42.50 35.90
CA ALA A 1256 -7.65 42.13 37.30
C ALA A 1256 -6.92 43.12 38.22
N SER A 1257 -7.59 43.61 39.29
CA SER A 1257 -7.06 43.60 40.67
C SER A 1257 -7.96 44.32 41.70
N THR A 1258 -8.09 43.67 42.87
CA THR A 1258 -8.18 44.20 44.25
C THR A 1258 -9.44 44.93 44.81
N PHE A 1259 -10.02 44.29 45.85
CA PHE A 1259 -10.50 44.83 47.14
C PHE A 1259 -11.49 46.02 47.16
N THR A 1260 -12.77 45.81 47.54
CA THR A 1260 -13.39 46.22 48.83
C THR A 1260 -14.91 45.89 48.93
N ARG A 1261 -15.31 45.44 50.14
CA ARG A 1261 -16.59 45.56 50.91
C ARG A 1261 -17.78 46.24 50.20
N LEU A 1262 -19.06 45.83 50.33
CA LEU A 1262 -19.89 45.86 51.54
C LEU A 1262 -21.38 45.62 51.14
N LEU A 1263 -22.09 44.79 51.92
CA LEU A 1263 -23.51 44.83 52.35
C LEU A 1263 -24.71 45.06 51.38
N LEU A 1264 -25.73 44.20 51.62
CA LEU A 1264 -27.20 44.39 51.51
C LEU A 1264 -27.75 44.61 50.08
N LEU A 1265 -28.89 44.07 49.63
CA LEU A 1265 -30.04 43.35 50.18
C LEU A 1265 -30.93 42.96 48.97
N ILE A 1266 -31.78 41.92 49.13
CA ILE A 1266 -33.13 41.79 48.51
C ILE A 1266 -33.12 41.49 46.98
N THR A 1267 -33.67 40.41 46.44
CA THR A 1267 -34.71 39.48 46.91
C THR A 1267 -34.72 38.21 46.06
N MET A 1268 -34.87 37.07 46.76
CA MET A 1268 -35.81 35.97 46.52
C MET A 1268 -36.39 35.75 45.12
N ALA A 1269 -36.31 34.52 44.61
CA ALA A 1269 -37.40 33.53 44.68
C ALA A 1269 -37.31 32.46 43.57
N PHE A 1270 -37.14 31.20 43.99
CA PHE A 1270 -37.62 29.94 43.40
C PHE A 1270 -37.18 29.59 41.95
N GLY A 1271 -36.85 28.36 41.58
CA GLY A 1271 -37.02 27.06 42.24
C GLY A 1271 -37.20 25.99 41.14
N PHE A 1272 -36.42 24.92 41.24
CA PHE A 1272 -36.69 23.53 40.84
C PHE A 1272 -37.42 23.15 39.52
N LEU A 1273 -36.80 22.16 38.85
CA LEU A 1273 -37.36 21.03 38.09
C LEU A 1273 -38.02 21.29 36.73
N SER A 1274 -37.39 20.80 35.66
CA SER A 1274 -37.62 19.44 35.11
C SER A 1274 -36.45 19.02 34.24
#